data_AF-A0A1Y1LC65-F1
#
_entry.id   AF-A0A1Y1LC65-F1
#
_cell.length_a   1.000
_cell.length_b   1.000
_cell.length_c   1.000
_cell.angle_alpha   90.00
_cell.angle_beta   90.00
_cell.angle_gamma   90.00
#
_symmetry.space_group_name_H-M   'P 1'
#
loop_
_entity.id
_entity.type
_entity.pdbx_description
1 polymer ?
#
loop_
_entity_poly.entity_id
_entity_poly.type
_entity_poly.pdbx_seq_one_letter_code
_entity_poly.pdbx_strand_id
1 'polypeptide(L)'
;MENNVNLQNSYLSEQVKRKLHFMEMEGCAPSSPSSSHNLMVTRDHQDPDKIEVSEKQNSIDRSQQEIWEGNRKIHPPVIDDANLSSSFLRQSLKNSSVYQKKEDAHYSPNHNMVKNADLFTPYSRRSSNLSEKFTSGFDLENNEDTGKLTSTQNLSKPQALINTNGSQLGMSDYYVLIPKFNPPSRDVITKTMSDYDIPMETFTRPFCSNSEDAISEFQIGHKKLKIGTLCDVVEFENTVATLSLQQLMKDKIQKLHPDSEILPKQLSSIKLSFCNTNECLLTTFKLPPTAQEVRLWIEQQNVEGIKVAATKKAKQKILIPCNPNAADSDDSLMSMTPCSPISNSFLVDDSKTPTSSNCTPKSSNCTQRSRNIKKRSRTLSKRGRKLKKEFTTNDSELSLRKTLAQSQLLNNLTSSGNNVDSSHITGATPNNTHCFKASLENLQKARAVVDHQYLTILVMELHIKTRLDLKPDPEFDSIRAIVYAVRNDDPDNCADSIGVIAVLPDGNSENFKRSVQENNFNSYVTFVDTELNLIAEFVCLVRKLDPDVVAGYELQMLSWGYLLERGTFLHINLHRQLSRVEVKFSSTANDDSENELKLDGRIVLDVWRLMRHEIALQSYSFENIVYHMLHKRIPMYTFKDLSGWWEDSNNIDRHKTVNYYLRRVTGIVELFDRLDLIGRTSELARLFGIQFYEVLSRGSQFRVESMMLRLAKPLNYVAVSPSVQQRAKMKAPEYLPLILEPDSQMYVDPVIVFDFQSLYPSMIIAYNYCFSTCLGRVESLGLDTPFEFGATHLKVSPRLLKKLLQRDLITFSPCGVAYVKPKVREGILPRMLSEILDTRLMVKKSMKLSKEDKVLQRVLHSRQLGLKLIANVTYGYTAANFSGRMPAVELADSVVSKGRETLMRAIKLIECNTTWGAKVVYGDTDSIFVLIAGKSRDAAFKIGEEIAEEVTNDNPSPVRLKLEKIFQPCILQTKKRYVGYMYESNDQTEPEFCAKGIETVRRDGCPAVSKMLEKSLKILFDTRDVSLVRKYVIRQFTKMLTGRICLQDVIFAKEYRGAANYRPGACVPALELTRKWLAVDRRSEPRCGERVAYVIVSGPPGVPLIKLVRSPRELLADGSLRPNMFYYITRVIIPPLNRCFTLIGVDINKWFNSMPRKQVQIGYTSPDSRTRKTAISHYFTSTDCVICSQQAQEGICVDCQNAPQEAMATLQTKVRLWDRSYNEASLICFSCDGHSDKRPCVSLDCPVMYYIRKIQQDIQQIPYMLQIASKSLNLEF
;
A
#
# COMPACT_ATOMS: atom_id res chain seq x y z
N MET A 1 -10.50 30.89 60.63
CA MET A 1 -9.38 31.67 61.21
C MET A 1 -8.30 31.81 60.16
N GLU A 2 -7.37 32.74 60.35
CA GLU A 2 -6.73 33.46 59.25
C GLU A 2 -5.32 32.96 58.87
N ASN A 3 -4.78 33.60 57.83
CA ASN A 3 -3.37 33.72 57.46
C ASN A 3 -2.67 32.57 56.71
N ASN A 4 -2.46 32.79 55.40
CA ASN A 4 -1.19 33.25 54.82
C ASN A 4 0.10 32.69 55.48
N VAL A 5 1.06 32.15 54.73
CA VAL A 5 1.91 32.91 53.79
C VAL A 5 2.34 32.06 52.57
N ASN A 6 2.95 32.69 51.57
CA ASN A 6 3.20 32.19 50.22
C ASN A 6 4.65 32.51 49.78
N LEU A 7 5.15 31.83 48.73
CA LEU A 7 6.43 32.11 48.02
C LEU A 7 7.73 31.78 48.82
N GLN A 8 8.92 31.53 48.25
CA GLN A 8 9.35 31.45 46.84
C GLN A 8 10.63 30.60 46.63
N ASN A 9 10.85 30.15 45.38
CA ASN A 9 12.13 29.89 44.68
C ASN A 9 13.35 29.26 45.40
N SER A 10 13.79 28.11 44.88
CA SER A 10 15.14 27.99 44.29
C SER A 10 15.17 26.93 43.17
N TYR A 11 16.19 26.97 42.30
CA TYR A 11 16.36 26.13 41.11
C TYR A 11 17.77 25.51 41.12
N LEU A 12 18.00 24.51 40.27
CA LEU A 12 19.32 23.99 39.83
C LEU A 12 20.19 23.25 40.87
N SER A 13 20.09 21.91 40.89
CA SER A 13 21.25 21.01 41.00
C SER A 13 20.94 19.63 40.40
N GLU A 14 21.97 18.79 40.29
CA GLU A 14 21.94 17.34 40.02
C GLU A 14 21.29 16.85 38.71
N GLN A 15 21.77 17.36 37.57
CA GLN A 15 22.14 16.42 36.50
C GLN A 15 23.59 15.96 36.74
N VAL A 16 23.77 14.70 37.16
CA VAL A 16 24.89 13.76 36.86
C VAL A 16 24.93 12.64 37.92
N LYS A 17 24.34 11.48 37.58
CA LYS A 17 24.74 10.08 37.91
C LYS A 17 23.61 9.10 37.58
N ARG A 18 23.96 7.80 37.47
CA ARG A 18 23.07 6.63 37.26
C ARG A 18 22.49 6.41 35.85
N LYS A 19 23.38 6.19 34.87
CA LYS A 19 23.29 4.96 34.06
C LYS A 19 23.84 3.79 34.89
N LEU A 20 23.53 2.54 34.49
CA LEU A 20 23.95 1.27 35.11
C LEU A 20 23.34 0.97 36.48
N HIS A 21 22.26 0.18 36.48
CA HIS A 21 22.13 -1.10 37.22
C HIS A 21 20.83 -1.78 36.78
N PHE A 22 20.90 -3.02 36.27
CA PHE A 22 19.71 -3.82 35.95
C PHE A 22 20.07 -5.31 35.76
N MET A 23 20.29 -6.02 36.87
CA MET A 23 20.17 -7.48 37.03
C MET A 23 20.34 -7.82 38.52
N GLU A 24 19.58 -8.80 39.00
CA GLU A 24 19.77 -9.55 40.27
C GLU A 24 19.64 -8.72 41.59
N MET A 25 19.14 -9.23 42.73
CA MET A 25 18.57 -10.55 43.09
C MET A 25 17.48 -10.40 44.18
N GLU A 26 16.98 -11.55 44.65
CA GLU A 26 16.13 -11.88 45.82
C GLU A 26 16.30 -11.03 47.11
N GLY A 27 15.42 -11.04 48.12
CA GLY A 27 14.16 -11.76 48.37
C GLY A 27 13.88 -11.93 49.88
N CYS A 28 12.61 -12.11 50.31
CA CYS A 28 12.27 -12.56 51.69
C CYS A 28 10.79 -12.99 51.82
N ALA A 29 10.45 -13.69 52.91
CA ALA A 29 9.17 -14.37 53.15
C ALA A 29 8.53 -13.95 54.51
N PRO A 30 7.74 -14.78 55.22
CA PRO A 30 6.44 -15.38 54.88
C PRO A 30 5.30 -14.94 55.84
N SER A 31 4.04 -15.30 55.55
CA SER A 31 2.99 -15.46 56.57
C SER A 31 1.91 -16.49 56.15
N SER A 32 1.24 -17.10 57.13
CA SER A 32 0.29 -18.23 57.02
C SER A 32 -0.63 -18.21 58.27
N PRO A 33 -1.55 -19.18 58.53
CA PRO A 33 -2.29 -20.11 57.66
C PRO A 33 -3.82 -20.10 57.93
N SER A 34 -4.63 -20.80 57.14
CA SER A 34 -5.94 -21.42 57.50
C SER A 34 -6.61 -22.06 56.27
N SER A 35 -7.45 -23.10 56.33
CA SER A 35 -7.62 -24.25 57.25
C SER A 35 -8.74 -25.16 56.72
N SER A 36 -8.61 -26.49 56.86
CA SER A 36 -9.69 -27.55 56.75
C SER A 36 -10.43 -27.72 55.39
N HIS A 37 -10.92 -28.90 54.97
CA HIS A 37 -10.93 -30.30 55.48
C HIS A 37 -10.71 -31.28 54.29
N ASN A 38 -10.00 -32.41 54.43
CA ASN A 38 -10.46 -33.79 54.81
C ASN A 38 -11.63 -34.33 53.95
N LEU A 39 -11.70 -35.59 53.50
CA LEU A 39 -10.95 -36.86 53.77
C LEU A 39 -10.38 -37.46 52.45
N MET A 40 -9.31 -38.29 52.40
CA MET A 40 -9.14 -39.71 52.86
C MET A 40 -10.19 -40.67 52.27
N VAL A 41 -9.84 -41.82 51.67
CA VAL A 41 -9.07 -43.00 52.16
C VAL A 41 -8.28 -43.59 50.97
N THR A 42 -6.94 -43.75 50.97
CA THR A 42 -6.08 -44.80 51.61
C THR A 42 -6.43 -46.24 51.16
N ARG A 43 -5.51 -47.19 50.94
CA ARG A 43 -4.09 -47.42 51.30
C ARG A 43 -3.39 -48.16 50.10
N ASP A 44 -2.15 -48.69 50.08
CA ASP A 44 -1.17 -48.97 51.15
C ASP A 44 0.33 -48.92 50.70
N HIS A 45 1.21 -49.21 51.66
CA HIS A 45 2.69 -49.18 51.73
C HIS A 45 3.50 -50.20 50.91
N GLN A 46 4.73 -49.82 50.48
CA GLN A 46 5.99 -50.17 51.18
C GLN A 46 7.23 -49.37 50.67
N ASP A 47 8.14 -49.07 51.60
CA ASP A 47 9.45 -48.38 51.48
C ASP A 47 10.57 -49.40 51.89
N PRO A 48 11.91 -49.14 51.82
CA PRO A 48 12.61 -47.84 51.74
C PRO A 48 13.86 -47.77 50.80
N ASP A 49 14.65 -46.70 51.00
CA ASP A 49 16.13 -46.58 50.92
C ASP A 49 16.84 -45.97 49.67
N LYS A 50 17.20 -44.67 49.84
CA LYS A 50 18.57 -44.09 49.80
C LYS A 50 19.21 -43.42 48.55
N ILE A 51 19.66 -42.18 48.82
CA ILE A 51 20.94 -41.51 48.46
C ILE A 51 21.07 -40.63 47.19
N GLU A 52 21.23 -39.33 47.47
CA GLU A 52 22.10 -38.28 46.91
C GLU A 52 22.61 -38.29 45.44
N VAL A 53 22.32 -37.20 44.71
CA VAL A 53 23.24 -36.33 43.89
C VAL A 53 22.49 -34.98 43.76
N SER A 54 22.79 -33.86 44.42
CA SER A 54 24.01 -33.01 44.47
C SER A 54 24.27 -32.14 43.22
N GLU A 55 23.65 -30.95 43.17
CA GLU A 55 24.08 -29.86 42.27
C GLU A 55 25.12 -28.97 42.96
N LYS A 56 26.25 -28.66 42.28
CA LYS A 56 27.12 -27.52 42.63
C LYS A 56 27.94 -27.01 41.42
N GLN A 57 27.48 -25.87 40.90
CA GLN A 57 28.22 -24.61 40.75
C GLN A 57 29.65 -24.55 40.17
N ASN A 58 29.88 -23.44 39.44
CA ASN A 58 31.16 -22.71 39.24
C ASN A 58 32.19 -23.30 38.25
N SER A 59 33.03 -22.51 37.55
CA SER A 59 33.03 -21.05 37.26
C SER A 59 34.22 -20.67 36.35
N ILE A 60 34.12 -19.55 35.59
CA ILE A 60 35.25 -18.66 35.21
C ILE A 60 36.31 -19.29 34.24
N ASP A 61 37.09 -18.61 33.37
CA ASP A 61 37.24 -17.18 32.99
C ASP A 61 37.40 -17.02 31.44
N ARG A 62 37.67 -15.78 31.00
CA ARG A 62 38.18 -15.37 29.68
C ARG A 62 39.61 -15.88 29.42
N SER A 63 40.01 -15.97 28.15
CA SER A 63 41.15 -15.18 27.59
C SER A 63 41.54 -15.62 26.16
N GLN A 64 42.53 -14.90 25.61
CA GLN A 64 43.39 -15.20 24.47
C GLN A 64 42.92 -14.81 23.05
N GLN A 65 43.72 -13.90 22.49
CA GLN A 65 43.90 -13.58 21.09
C GLN A 65 45.44 -13.61 20.86
N GLU A 66 45.88 -14.03 19.67
CA GLU A 66 47.26 -13.92 19.13
C GLU A 66 48.38 -14.84 19.63
N ILE A 67 49.43 -14.89 18.78
CA ILE A 67 50.74 -15.57 18.86
C ILE A 67 50.77 -17.06 18.47
N TRP A 68 51.36 -17.33 17.29
CA TRP A 68 52.28 -18.47 17.04
C TRP A 68 53.11 -18.23 15.76
N GLU A 69 54.39 -17.86 15.92
CA GLU A 69 55.46 -18.04 14.92
C GLU A 69 56.54 -18.93 15.54
N GLY A 70 57.16 -19.86 14.78
CA GLY A 70 57.98 -20.90 15.42
C GLY A 70 58.81 -21.86 14.55
N ASN A 71 59.22 -21.46 13.35
CA ASN A 71 60.28 -22.06 12.49
C ASN A 71 60.88 -23.46 12.83
N ARG A 72 60.86 -24.39 11.86
CA ARG A 72 62.09 -25.08 11.38
C ARG A 72 61.94 -25.70 9.98
N LYS A 73 63.10 -25.93 9.33
CA LYS A 73 63.26 -26.31 7.91
C LYS A 73 63.45 -27.82 7.70
N ILE A 74 63.23 -28.31 6.47
CA ILE A 74 64.06 -29.31 5.76
C ILE A 74 63.74 -29.25 4.24
N HIS A 75 64.63 -29.78 3.38
CA HIS A 75 64.67 -29.54 1.92
C HIS A 75 63.84 -30.53 1.07
N PRO A 76 63.45 -30.14 -0.17
CA PRO A 76 63.01 -31.06 -1.22
C PRO A 76 64.19 -31.62 -2.06
N PRO A 77 64.03 -32.76 -2.76
CA PRO A 77 64.97 -33.25 -3.76
C PRO A 77 64.68 -32.70 -5.18
N VAL A 78 65.69 -32.73 -6.05
CA VAL A 78 65.65 -32.36 -7.47
C VAL A 78 65.82 -33.61 -8.34
N ILE A 79 65.21 -33.62 -9.53
CA ILE A 79 65.66 -34.40 -10.70
C ILE A 79 65.58 -33.45 -11.91
N ASP A 80 66.62 -33.47 -12.74
CA ASP A 80 66.85 -32.57 -13.88
C ASP A 80 66.48 -33.21 -15.24
N ASP A 81 66.94 -32.57 -16.32
CA ASP A 81 66.99 -32.95 -17.74
C ASP A 81 65.75 -32.70 -18.64
N ALA A 82 65.90 -32.25 -19.90
CA ALA A 82 66.59 -31.05 -20.42
C ALA A 82 66.39 -30.91 -21.96
N ASN A 83 66.47 -29.66 -22.43
CA ASN A 83 67.05 -29.23 -23.73
C ASN A 83 66.33 -29.39 -25.10
N LEU A 84 66.49 -28.29 -25.89
CA LEU A 84 66.51 -28.17 -27.37
C LEU A 84 65.18 -28.34 -28.17
N SER A 85 64.92 -27.59 -29.26
CA SER A 85 65.55 -26.33 -29.76
C SER A 85 64.72 -25.57 -30.82
N SER A 86 65.06 -24.29 -30.99
CA SER A 86 65.11 -23.53 -32.26
C SER A 86 63.88 -23.44 -33.19
N SER A 87 63.36 -22.20 -33.25
CA SER A 87 62.77 -21.53 -34.42
C SER A 87 63.28 -21.93 -35.82
N PHE A 88 62.45 -21.76 -36.86
CA PHE A 88 62.77 -20.86 -37.99
C PHE A 88 61.51 -20.37 -38.74
N LEU A 89 61.70 -19.63 -39.85
CA LEU A 89 60.78 -18.66 -40.45
C LEU A 89 60.25 -19.06 -41.86
N ARG A 90 59.19 -18.33 -42.28
CA ARG A 90 58.88 -17.83 -43.65
C ARG A 90 58.07 -18.68 -44.68
N GLN A 91 56.96 -18.03 -45.09
CA GLN A 91 56.54 -17.70 -46.48
C GLN A 91 55.93 -18.76 -47.44
N SER A 92 54.61 -18.60 -47.62
CA SER A 92 53.97 -18.03 -48.84
C SER A 92 53.41 -18.92 -49.98
N LEU A 93 52.22 -18.48 -50.46
CA LEU A 93 51.70 -18.51 -51.85
C LEU A 93 51.44 -19.90 -52.49
N LYS A 94 50.23 -20.23 -52.98
CA LYS A 94 49.22 -19.47 -53.77
C LYS A 94 47.80 -20.03 -53.50
N ASN A 95 46.72 -19.25 -53.62
CA ASN A 95 45.89 -18.92 -54.82
C ASN A 95 45.42 -20.20 -55.60
N SER A 96 44.22 -20.30 -56.18
CA SER A 96 43.32 -19.31 -56.84
C SER A 96 41.87 -19.86 -56.89
N SER A 97 40.77 -19.18 -56.52
CA SER A 97 40.11 -17.94 -57.02
C SER A 97 39.12 -18.12 -58.19
N VAL A 98 37.88 -17.62 -58.02
CA VAL A 98 37.03 -16.93 -59.02
C VAL A 98 36.20 -15.92 -58.18
N TYR A 99 36.37 -14.58 -58.22
CA TYR A 99 36.02 -13.58 -59.26
C TYR A 99 34.51 -13.47 -59.56
N GLN A 100 33.90 -12.32 -59.91
CA GLN A 100 34.37 -10.98 -60.33
C GLN A 100 33.34 -9.92 -59.81
N LYS A 101 33.73 -8.77 -59.20
CA LYS A 101 33.79 -7.37 -59.75
C LYS A 101 32.44 -6.79 -60.29
N LYS A 102 32.15 -5.46 -60.28
CA LYS A 102 32.95 -4.23 -60.01
C LYS A 102 32.05 -2.98 -59.74
N GLU A 103 32.59 -2.04 -58.94
CA GLU A 103 32.58 -0.55 -59.06
C GLU A 103 31.31 0.37 -59.04
N ASP A 104 31.38 1.33 -58.09
CA ASP A 104 31.31 2.81 -58.24
C ASP A 104 30.02 3.68 -58.24
N ALA A 105 30.19 4.82 -57.54
CA ALA A 105 29.64 6.17 -57.76
C ALA A 105 28.26 6.64 -57.19
N HIS A 106 28.38 7.46 -56.13
CA HIS A 106 27.73 8.77 -55.93
C HIS A 106 26.24 8.96 -55.51
N TYR A 107 26.05 10.12 -54.86
CA TYR A 107 24.84 10.96 -54.64
C TYR A 107 23.82 10.61 -53.52
N SER A 108 23.72 11.53 -52.54
CA SER A 108 22.58 11.74 -51.63
C SER A 108 21.49 12.57 -52.34
N PRO A 109 20.22 12.62 -51.86
CA PRO A 109 19.89 13.62 -50.83
C PRO A 109 18.70 13.35 -49.86
N ASN A 110 18.79 13.96 -48.68
CA ASN A 110 17.74 14.71 -47.94
C ASN A 110 16.46 14.03 -47.34
N HIS A 111 16.49 14.04 -45.99
CA HIS A 111 15.57 14.77 -45.09
C HIS A 111 14.36 14.11 -44.35
N ASN A 112 14.42 14.32 -43.03
CA ASN A 112 13.32 14.70 -42.10
C ASN A 112 12.24 13.68 -41.70
N MET A 113 12.27 13.29 -40.42
CA MET A 113 11.19 13.64 -39.48
C MET A 113 11.70 13.93 -38.04
N VAL A 114 11.34 15.14 -37.59
CA VAL A 114 11.16 15.66 -36.22
C VAL A 114 11.36 14.68 -35.04
N LYS A 115 12.19 15.08 -34.07
CA LYS A 115 12.04 14.72 -32.65
C LYS A 115 11.82 16.00 -31.83
N ASN A 116 10.66 16.13 -31.20
CA ASN A 116 10.45 17.11 -30.13
C ASN A 116 11.03 16.54 -28.84
N ALA A 117 11.98 17.24 -28.24
CA ALA A 117 12.50 16.96 -26.91
C ALA A 117 12.75 18.28 -26.19
N ASP A 118 12.26 18.42 -24.96
CA ASP A 118 12.76 19.47 -24.05
C ASP A 118 12.40 19.19 -22.57
N LEU A 119 13.04 19.96 -21.69
CA LEU A 119 12.69 20.18 -20.28
C LEU A 119 12.86 19.00 -19.30
N PHE A 120 14.11 18.63 -19.06
CA PHE A 120 14.65 18.69 -17.69
C PHE A 120 16.16 19.01 -17.71
N THR A 121 16.57 20.08 -17.02
CA THR A 121 17.97 20.53 -16.93
C THR A 121 18.32 20.97 -15.51
N PRO A 122 19.47 20.53 -14.96
CA PRO A 122 20.14 21.22 -13.87
C PRO A 122 20.83 22.49 -14.38
N TYR A 123 20.89 23.55 -13.57
CA TYR A 123 21.61 24.78 -13.94
C TYR A 123 23.12 24.53 -14.03
N SER A 124 23.66 24.66 -15.25
CA SER A 124 25.09 24.91 -15.47
C SER A 124 25.27 26.28 -16.12
N ARG A 125 26.27 27.05 -15.67
CA ARG A 125 26.57 28.37 -16.22
C ARG A 125 27.14 28.21 -17.63
N ARG A 126 26.39 28.61 -18.66
CA ARG A 126 26.95 28.78 -20.01
C ARG A 126 27.89 29.98 -20.03
N SER A 127 29.19 29.73 -20.12
CA SER A 127 30.07 30.61 -20.88
C SER A 127 29.68 30.51 -22.37
N SER A 128 29.79 31.62 -23.09
CA SER A 128 29.47 31.71 -24.52
C SER A 128 30.70 31.39 -25.36
N ASN A 129 30.75 30.20 -25.97
CA ASN A 129 31.66 29.91 -27.08
C ASN A 129 30.86 29.81 -28.37
N LEU A 130 31.25 30.58 -29.39
CA LEU A 130 30.95 30.25 -30.78
C LEU A 130 31.92 29.15 -31.25
N SER A 131 31.50 28.44 -32.30
CA SER A 131 32.36 27.61 -33.15
C SER A 131 33.41 28.48 -33.88
N GLU A 132 34.52 27.97 -34.43
CA GLU A 132 34.56 26.94 -35.47
C GLU A 132 35.76 25.97 -35.42
N LYS A 133 35.81 25.09 -36.43
CA LYS A 133 36.64 23.88 -36.56
C LYS A 133 38.06 24.20 -37.04
N PHE A 134 39.02 23.36 -36.66
CA PHE A 134 40.05 22.87 -37.58
C PHE A 134 40.43 21.43 -37.22
N THR A 135 40.91 20.65 -38.20
CA THR A 135 41.14 19.20 -38.06
C THR A 135 42.52 18.79 -38.57
N SER A 136 43.38 18.37 -37.64
CA SER A 136 44.51 17.45 -37.85
C SER A 136 44.95 16.92 -36.47
N GLY A 137 45.55 15.73 -36.34
CA GLY A 137 45.91 14.76 -37.38
C GLY A 137 47.40 14.44 -37.38
N PHE A 138 47.92 13.97 -36.24
CA PHE A 138 49.27 13.40 -36.10
C PHE A 138 49.26 12.33 -35.01
N ASP A 139 49.79 11.16 -35.34
CA ASP A 139 50.21 10.14 -34.37
C ASP A 139 51.52 10.57 -33.70
N LEU A 140 51.80 10.02 -32.50
CA LEU A 140 53.17 9.78 -32.03
C LEU A 140 53.17 8.76 -30.88
N GLU A 141 54.30 8.09 -30.71
CA GLU A 141 54.46 6.88 -29.91
C GLU A 141 54.84 7.15 -28.44
N ASN A 142 54.94 6.07 -27.66
CA ASN A 142 55.39 6.09 -26.27
C ASN A 142 56.77 6.76 -26.10
N ASN A 143 56.96 7.45 -24.99
CA ASN A 143 58.17 7.29 -24.17
C ASN A 143 57.86 7.64 -22.71
N GLU A 144 58.35 6.80 -21.81
CA GLU A 144 58.43 7.12 -20.38
C GLU A 144 59.69 7.97 -20.14
N ASP A 145 59.61 9.00 -19.31
CA ASP A 145 60.73 9.29 -18.38
C ASP A 145 60.26 10.14 -17.18
N THR A 146 61.18 10.22 -16.22
CA THR A 146 61.05 10.61 -14.82
C THR A 146 60.98 12.12 -14.60
N GLY A 147 60.36 12.50 -13.48
CA GLY A 147 60.08 13.90 -13.15
C GLY A 147 61.21 14.67 -12.47
N LYS A 148 61.17 15.99 -12.62
CA LYS A 148 61.81 16.98 -11.75
C LYS A 148 61.06 18.32 -11.83
N LEU A 149 60.92 19.03 -10.70
CA LEU A 149 60.46 20.41 -10.69
C LEU A 149 61.61 21.33 -11.11
N THR A 150 61.44 22.09 -12.19
CA THR A 150 62.30 23.24 -12.51
C THR A 150 61.49 24.42 -13.04
N SER A 151 61.57 25.53 -12.29
CA SER A 151 61.31 26.92 -12.67
C SER A 151 60.99 27.22 -14.15
N THR A 152 59.78 27.71 -14.42
CA THR A 152 59.40 28.28 -15.72
C THR A 152 59.93 29.71 -15.89
N GLN A 153 61.12 29.86 -16.45
CA GLN A 153 61.54 31.08 -17.14
C GLN A 153 61.92 30.74 -18.59
N ASN A 154 61.09 31.17 -19.56
CA ASN A 154 61.52 31.35 -20.96
C ASN A 154 60.47 32.16 -21.76
N LEU A 155 60.77 33.45 -21.94
CA LEU A 155 60.17 34.38 -22.90
C LEU A 155 60.33 33.94 -24.36
N SER A 156 59.31 33.33 -25.00
CA SER A 156 59.24 33.19 -26.46
C SER A 156 58.31 34.24 -27.08
N LYS A 157 58.75 34.90 -28.17
CA LYS A 157 58.04 36.02 -28.82
C LYS A 157 56.78 35.56 -29.59
N PRO A 158 55.73 36.40 -29.70
CA PRO A 158 54.55 36.10 -30.51
C PRO A 158 54.86 36.17 -32.02
N GLN A 159 54.26 35.27 -32.80
CA GLN A 159 54.08 35.43 -34.24
C GLN A 159 52.71 36.05 -34.52
N ALA A 160 52.62 36.93 -35.51
CA ALA A 160 51.41 37.70 -35.79
C ALA A 160 50.37 36.90 -36.59
N LEU A 161 49.13 36.88 -36.11
CA LEU A 161 47.95 36.48 -36.87
C LEU A 161 47.31 37.72 -37.49
N ILE A 162 47.32 37.80 -38.82
CA ILE A 162 46.70 38.89 -39.58
C ILE A 162 45.17 38.71 -39.53
N ASN A 163 44.45 39.72 -39.05
CA ASN A 163 42.99 39.71 -39.00
C ASN A 163 42.41 40.74 -39.97
N THR A 164 41.76 40.27 -41.04
CA THR A 164 41.16 41.11 -42.08
C THR A 164 39.77 41.59 -41.66
N ASN A 165 39.70 42.65 -40.85
CA ASN A 165 38.64 43.65 -40.88
C ASN A 165 39.06 44.92 -40.11
N GLY A 166 38.88 46.08 -40.71
CA GLY A 166 39.53 47.31 -40.26
C GLY A 166 38.79 48.05 -39.15
N SER A 167 39.32 48.01 -37.92
CA SER A 167 39.17 49.10 -36.95
C SER A 167 40.31 49.05 -35.92
N GLN A 168 41.18 50.07 -35.93
CA GLN A 168 42.29 50.16 -34.97
C GLN A 168 41.81 50.70 -33.63
N LEU A 169 41.65 49.82 -32.64
CA LEU A 169 41.86 50.17 -31.23
C LEU A 169 43.22 49.61 -30.81
N GLY A 170 44.00 50.41 -30.07
CA GLY A 170 45.36 50.03 -29.66
C GLY A 170 45.36 48.82 -28.74
N MET A 171 45.85 47.68 -29.22
CA MET A 171 46.10 46.51 -28.38
C MET A 171 47.37 46.72 -27.57
N SER A 172 47.24 46.55 -26.26
CA SER A 172 48.39 46.28 -25.38
C SER A 172 48.90 44.85 -25.61
N ASP A 173 50.15 44.57 -25.21
CA ASP A 173 50.78 43.26 -25.43
C ASP A 173 50.10 42.15 -24.59
N TYR A 174 49.14 41.45 -25.18
CA TYR A 174 48.46 40.31 -24.57
C TYR A 174 49.29 39.02 -24.69
N TYR A 175 50.07 38.72 -23.65
CA TYR A 175 50.74 37.43 -23.49
C TYR A 175 49.72 36.29 -23.27
N VAL A 176 49.48 35.47 -24.30
CA VAL A 176 48.58 34.31 -24.20
C VAL A 176 49.31 33.14 -23.52
N LEU A 177 49.08 32.97 -22.23
CA LEU A 177 49.60 31.85 -21.44
C LEU A 177 48.77 30.59 -21.67
N ILE A 178 49.27 29.66 -22.48
CA ILE A 178 48.67 28.34 -22.71
C ILE A 178 49.24 27.34 -21.69
N PRO A 179 48.41 26.55 -20.97
CA PRO A 179 48.88 25.48 -20.10
C PRO A 179 49.72 24.44 -20.87
N LYS A 180 50.84 23.99 -20.30
CA LYS A 180 51.72 22.98 -20.93
C LYS A 180 51.02 21.62 -21.17
N PHE A 181 49.95 21.34 -20.44
CA PHE A 181 49.15 20.13 -20.56
C PHE A 181 47.67 20.51 -20.72
N ASN A 182 46.99 19.87 -21.67
CA ASN A 182 45.54 19.94 -21.76
C ASN A 182 44.89 19.18 -20.59
N PRO A 183 43.72 19.61 -20.08
CA PRO A 183 42.99 18.84 -19.09
C PRO A 183 42.56 17.48 -19.67
N PRO A 184 42.51 16.40 -18.88
CA PRO A 184 42.12 15.08 -19.36
C PRO A 184 40.68 15.11 -19.91
N SER A 185 40.45 14.37 -20.99
CA SER A 185 39.12 14.27 -21.60
C SER A 185 38.16 13.53 -20.68
N ARG A 186 36.85 13.73 -20.88
CA ARG A 186 35.80 13.08 -20.07
C ARG A 186 35.96 11.55 -20.05
N ASP A 187 36.30 10.95 -21.19
CA ASP A 187 36.44 9.51 -21.34
C ASP A 187 37.68 8.96 -20.62
N VAL A 188 38.77 9.74 -20.56
CA VAL A 188 39.95 9.43 -19.74
C VAL A 188 39.59 9.51 -18.27
N ILE A 189 38.94 10.59 -17.82
CA ILE A 189 38.50 10.76 -16.42
C ILE A 189 37.61 9.59 -15.98
N THR A 190 36.61 9.21 -16.79
CA THR A 190 35.70 8.09 -16.44
C THR A 190 36.38 6.72 -16.43
N LYS A 191 37.52 6.57 -17.09
CA LYS A 191 38.33 5.34 -17.01
C LYS A 191 39.25 5.33 -15.80
N THR A 192 39.95 6.43 -15.54
CA THR A 192 40.90 6.50 -14.41
C THR A 192 40.25 6.76 -13.05
N MET A 193 38.94 7.08 -13.01
CA MET A 193 38.17 7.22 -11.77
C MET A 193 38.28 5.99 -10.84
N SER A 194 38.29 4.77 -11.39
CA SER A 194 38.51 3.54 -10.60
C SER A 194 39.88 3.49 -9.94
N ASP A 195 40.89 4.01 -10.63
CA ASP A 195 42.31 3.88 -10.28
C ASP A 195 42.71 4.83 -9.13
N TYR A 196 41.80 5.76 -8.79
CA TYR A 196 41.92 6.75 -7.72
C TYR A 196 40.81 6.60 -6.65
N ASP A 197 40.08 5.48 -6.60
CA ASP A 197 38.93 5.23 -5.71
C ASP A 197 37.81 6.30 -5.79
N ILE A 198 37.68 6.98 -6.95
CA ILE A 198 36.67 8.02 -7.16
C ILE A 198 35.35 7.37 -7.61
N PRO A 199 34.23 7.50 -6.85
CA PRO A 199 32.95 6.95 -7.25
C PRO A 199 32.41 7.63 -8.52
N MET A 200 31.88 6.82 -9.44
CA MET A 200 31.32 7.27 -10.74
C MET A 200 30.14 8.24 -10.56
N GLU A 201 29.29 8.01 -9.55
CA GLU A 201 28.23 8.93 -9.14
C GLU A 201 28.22 9.12 -7.62
N THR A 202 28.04 10.36 -7.15
CA THR A 202 27.88 10.69 -5.73
C THR A 202 26.45 11.13 -5.44
N PHE A 203 25.69 10.29 -4.72
CA PHE A 203 24.29 10.57 -4.43
C PHE A 203 24.11 11.39 -3.14
N THR A 204 23.20 12.37 -3.17
CA THR A 204 22.92 13.27 -2.04
C THR A 204 22.43 12.50 -0.80
N ARG A 205 23.26 12.50 0.24
CA ARG A 205 22.90 11.98 1.57
C ARG A 205 21.87 12.89 2.26
N PRO A 206 21.09 12.38 3.24
CA PRO A 206 20.13 13.21 3.96
C PRO A 206 20.77 14.44 4.62
N PHE A 207 20.13 15.59 4.48
CA PHE A 207 20.61 16.89 4.98
C PHE A 207 19.48 17.68 5.65
N CYS A 208 19.81 18.76 6.36
CA CYS A 208 18.84 19.76 6.82
C CYS A 208 18.97 21.06 6.01
N SER A 209 17.88 21.55 5.42
CA SER A 209 17.89 22.88 4.75
C SER A 209 17.81 24.06 5.72
N ASN A 210 17.26 23.87 6.92
CA ASN A 210 17.36 24.83 8.03
C ASN A 210 18.51 24.44 8.96
N SER A 211 19.40 25.37 9.30
CA SER A 211 20.50 25.13 10.24
C SER A 211 20.02 24.92 11.68
N GLU A 212 18.87 25.47 12.07
CA GLU A 212 18.25 25.20 13.39
C GLU A 212 17.66 23.78 13.50
N ASP A 213 17.56 23.04 12.38
CA ASP A 213 17.18 21.63 12.36
C ASP A 213 18.39 20.69 12.39
N ALA A 214 19.62 21.23 12.34
CA ALA A 214 20.85 20.46 12.44
C ALA A 214 20.97 19.83 13.83
N ILE A 215 21.15 18.51 13.88
CA ILE A 215 21.24 17.77 15.14
C ILE A 215 22.71 17.49 15.46
N SER A 216 23.11 17.71 16.70
CA SER A 216 24.40 17.23 17.23
C SER A 216 24.54 15.71 17.11
N GLU A 217 25.78 15.20 17.10
CA GLU A 217 26.11 13.80 16.79
C GLU A 217 25.16 12.79 17.46
N PHE A 218 24.52 11.95 16.64
CA PHE A 218 23.60 10.94 17.11
C PHE A 218 24.24 9.55 16.99
N GLN A 219 24.51 8.91 18.12
CA GLN A 219 25.17 7.60 18.18
C GLN A 219 24.16 6.45 18.24
N ILE A 220 24.36 5.43 17.41
CA ILE A 220 23.58 4.18 17.38
C ILE A 220 24.55 3.00 17.44
N GLY A 221 24.59 2.33 18.60
CA GLY A 221 25.62 1.34 18.90
C GLY A 221 27.00 1.99 18.75
N HIS A 222 27.77 1.53 17.76
CA HIS A 222 29.11 2.05 17.47
C HIS A 222 29.14 3.05 16.29
N LYS A 223 28.05 3.22 15.53
CA LYS A 223 27.99 4.20 14.43
C LYS A 223 27.64 5.60 14.98
N LYS A 224 28.48 6.60 14.70
CA LYS A 224 28.14 8.02 14.83
C LYS A 224 27.47 8.50 13.54
N LEU A 225 26.29 9.12 13.66
CA LEU A 225 25.60 9.77 12.55
C LEU A 225 25.60 11.29 12.77
N LYS A 226 26.02 12.05 11.76
CA LYS A 226 25.93 13.51 11.70
C LYS A 226 25.21 13.89 10.42
N ILE A 227 24.13 14.65 10.53
CA ILE A 227 23.40 15.23 9.40
C ILE A 227 24.02 16.61 9.15
N GLY A 228 24.56 16.83 7.95
CA GLY A 228 25.07 18.13 7.55
C GLY A 228 23.96 19.08 7.11
N THR A 229 24.21 20.38 7.19
CA THR A 229 23.40 21.41 6.54
C THR A 229 23.97 21.76 5.17
N LEU A 230 23.16 22.42 4.33
CA LEU A 230 23.64 23.08 3.11
C LEU A 230 24.58 24.26 3.38
N CYS A 231 24.80 24.65 4.64
CA CYS A 231 25.71 25.71 5.05
C CYS A 231 27.05 25.18 5.60
N ASP A 232 27.15 23.89 5.96
CA ASP A 232 28.40 23.24 6.41
C ASP A 232 29.34 22.88 5.25
N VAL A 233 29.35 23.69 4.19
CA VAL A 233 30.30 23.53 3.08
C VAL A 233 31.67 23.98 3.57
N VAL A 234 32.63 23.06 3.60
CA VAL A 234 34.03 23.34 3.99
C VAL A 234 34.58 24.44 3.08
N GLU A 235 35.26 25.43 3.67
CA GLU A 235 35.93 26.50 2.91
C GLU A 235 36.95 25.86 1.94
N PHE A 236 37.08 26.37 0.71
CA PHE A 236 37.87 25.70 -0.33
C PHE A 236 39.37 25.66 0.06
N GLU A 237 39.83 24.49 0.48
CA GLU A 237 41.23 24.24 0.82
C GLU A 237 42.07 24.07 -0.46
N ASN A 238 42.99 25.01 -0.70
CA ASN A 238 43.92 24.94 -1.82
C ASN A 238 45.11 24.05 -1.44
N THR A 239 45.14 22.81 -1.92
CA THR A 239 46.25 21.85 -1.69
C THR A 239 47.63 22.32 -2.20
N VAL A 240 47.68 23.40 -3.00
CA VAL A 240 48.92 23.97 -3.56
C VAL A 240 49.44 25.17 -2.73
N ALA A 241 48.70 25.67 -1.74
CA ALA A 241 49.14 26.79 -0.90
C ALA A 241 48.59 26.73 0.53
N THR A 242 49.48 26.82 1.52
CA THR A 242 49.17 26.85 2.97
C THR A 242 48.58 28.19 3.45
N LEU A 243 47.67 28.78 2.67
CA LEU A 243 47.00 30.05 2.94
C LEU A 243 45.49 29.87 2.74
N SER A 244 44.72 30.04 3.81
CA SER A 244 43.26 30.09 3.75
C SER A 244 42.77 31.22 2.84
N LEU A 245 41.53 31.12 2.35
CA LEU A 245 40.92 32.16 1.52
C LEU A 245 40.83 33.50 2.29
N GLN A 246 40.68 33.42 3.62
CA GLN A 246 40.75 34.55 4.55
C GLN A 246 42.15 35.19 4.63
N GLN A 247 43.24 34.40 4.65
CA GLN A 247 44.61 34.93 4.55
C GLN A 247 44.88 35.52 3.17
N LEU A 248 44.41 34.89 2.08
CA LEU A 248 44.52 35.42 0.73
C LEU A 248 43.74 36.74 0.53
N MET A 249 42.60 36.90 1.22
CA MET A 249 41.93 38.20 1.34
C MET A 249 42.74 39.20 2.15
N LYS A 250 43.30 38.80 3.32
CA LYS A 250 44.13 39.67 4.15
C LYS A 250 45.33 40.21 3.37
N ASP A 251 46.07 39.34 2.70
CA ASP A 251 47.25 39.70 1.90
C ASP A 251 46.89 40.61 0.72
N LYS A 252 45.70 40.45 0.11
CA LYS A 252 45.21 41.39 -0.91
C LYS A 252 44.82 42.74 -0.33
N ILE A 253 44.13 42.78 0.81
CA ILE A 253 43.74 44.03 1.49
C ILE A 253 44.99 44.79 1.96
N GLN A 254 45.97 44.09 2.54
CA GLN A 254 47.21 44.68 3.05
C GLN A 254 48.19 45.07 1.92
N LYS A 255 48.04 44.51 0.71
CA LYS A 255 48.67 45.02 -0.54
C LYS A 255 47.96 46.22 -1.16
N LEU A 256 46.69 46.47 -0.83
CA LEU A 256 45.93 47.63 -1.30
C LEU A 256 46.08 48.84 -0.35
N HIS A 257 46.29 48.60 0.94
CA HIS A 257 46.54 49.63 1.96
C HIS A 257 47.73 49.23 2.85
N PRO A 258 48.96 49.68 2.53
CA PRO A 258 50.17 49.31 3.29
C PRO A 258 50.18 49.88 4.72
N ASP A 259 49.71 51.12 4.90
CA ASP A 259 49.89 51.92 6.12
C ASP A 259 48.88 51.62 7.23
N SER A 260 48.44 50.37 7.36
CA SER A 260 47.37 49.96 8.29
C SER A 260 47.63 48.60 8.92
N GLU A 261 48.01 48.60 10.20
CA GLU A 261 48.18 47.37 10.99
C GLU A 261 46.82 46.76 11.38
N ILE A 262 46.35 45.79 10.60
CA ILE A 262 45.06 45.12 10.83
C ILE A 262 45.19 44.04 11.92
N LEU A 263 44.71 44.36 13.13
CA LEU A 263 44.61 43.42 14.25
C LEU A 263 43.57 42.30 13.99
N PRO A 264 43.83 41.03 14.39
CA PRO A 264 43.05 39.89 13.87
C PRO A 264 41.57 39.79 14.28
N LYS A 265 41.09 40.56 15.26
CA LYS A 265 39.79 40.33 15.94
C LYS A 265 38.61 41.13 15.39
N GLN A 266 38.75 41.88 14.29
CA GLN A 266 37.73 42.83 13.82
C GLN A 266 37.39 42.78 12.32
N LEU A 267 37.31 41.58 11.72
CA LEU A 267 36.95 41.43 10.30
C LEU A 267 35.53 41.94 9.95
N SER A 268 34.62 42.01 10.93
CA SER A 268 33.30 42.62 10.80
C SER A 268 33.35 44.14 10.74
N SER A 269 34.22 44.79 11.53
CA SER A 269 34.42 46.24 11.54
C SER A 269 34.92 46.75 10.19
N ILE A 270 35.78 45.98 9.51
CA ILE A 270 36.33 46.33 8.19
C ILE A 270 35.21 46.60 7.17
N LYS A 271 34.10 45.85 7.21
CA LYS A 271 32.96 46.08 6.31
C LYS A 271 32.26 47.42 6.55
N LEU A 272 32.30 47.96 7.76
CA LEU A 272 31.71 49.26 8.10
C LEU A 272 32.69 50.40 7.85
N SER A 273 33.99 50.23 8.10
CA SER A 273 34.99 51.27 7.81
C SER A 273 35.09 51.61 6.32
N PHE A 274 34.91 50.63 5.42
CA PHE A 274 34.85 50.87 3.98
C PHE A 274 33.59 51.63 3.51
N CYS A 275 32.51 51.68 4.31
CA CYS A 275 31.27 52.37 3.93
C CYS A 275 31.27 53.88 4.20
N ASN A 276 32.24 54.41 4.96
CA ASN A 276 32.23 55.82 5.37
C ASN A 276 32.77 56.80 4.31
N THR A 277 33.41 56.32 3.23
CA THR A 277 34.08 57.18 2.23
C THR A 277 33.88 56.79 0.76
N ASN A 278 33.23 55.65 0.45
CA ASN A 278 33.02 55.18 -0.92
C ASN A 278 31.57 54.77 -1.19
N GLU A 279 31.04 55.11 -2.38
CA GLU A 279 29.73 54.63 -2.83
C GLU A 279 29.74 53.10 -3.03
N CYS A 280 28.91 52.38 -2.27
CA CYS A 280 28.85 50.92 -2.31
C CYS A 280 27.61 50.42 -3.08
N LEU A 281 27.82 49.90 -4.29
CA LEU A 281 26.76 49.26 -5.08
C LEU A 281 26.38 47.87 -4.53
N LEU A 282 25.42 47.84 -3.59
CA LEU A 282 24.86 46.61 -3.03
C LEU A 282 23.95 45.90 -4.04
N THR A 283 24.52 44.95 -4.80
CA THR A 283 23.75 44.07 -5.70
C THR A 283 23.22 42.83 -4.98
N THR A 284 22.00 42.41 -5.33
CA THR A 284 21.36 41.23 -4.73
C THR A 284 21.88 39.93 -5.37
N PHE A 285 22.58 39.10 -4.60
CA PHE A 285 23.12 37.81 -5.08
C PHE A 285 22.04 36.83 -5.58
N LYS A 286 20.83 36.91 -5.01
CA LYS A 286 19.69 36.10 -5.46
C LYS A 286 18.90 36.87 -6.54
N LEU A 287 19.05 36.43 -7.78
CA LEU A 287 18.28 36.93 -8.92
C LEU A 287 16.76 36.65 -8.73
N PRO A 288 15.87 37.54 -9.23
CA PRO A 288 14.44 37.26 -9.32
C PRO A 288 14.17 36.17 -10.39
N PRO A 289 12.99 35.49 -10.34
CA PRO A 289 12.59 34.53 -11.37
C PRO A 289 12.55 35.19 -12.75
N THR A 290 12.96 34.47 -13.79
CA THR A 290 12.98 35.03 -15.14
C THR A 290 11.57 35.18 -15.71
N ALA A 291 11.39 36.13 -16.64
CA ALA A 291 10.11 36.32 -17.31
C ALA A 291 9.67 35.09 -18.14
N GLN A 292 10.62 34.20 -18.50
CA GLN A 292 10.35 32.91 -19.13
C GLN A 292 9.85 31.89 -18.12
N GLU A 293 10.48 31.75 -16.95
CA GLU A 293 9.97 30.89 -15.85
C GLU A 293 8.54 31.28 -15.45
N VAL A 294 8.25 32.59 -15.33
CA VAL A 294 6.91 33.08 -14.98
C VAL A 294 5.89 32.79 -16.08
N ARG A 295 6.26 32.92 -17.37
CA ARG A 295 5.38 32.52 -18.49
C ARG A 295 5.11 31.03 -18.49
N LEU A 296 6.15 30.20 -18.39
CA LEU A 296 6.03 28.74 -18.33
C LEU A 296 5.18 28.31 -17.13
N TRP A 297 5.29 28.97 -15.98
CA TRP A 297 4.44 28.70 -14.82
C TRP A 297 2.96 29.09 -15.05
N ILE A 298 2.69 30.25 -15.67
CA ILE A 298 1.32 30.66 -16.05
C ILE A 298 0.74 29.71 -17.10
N GLU A 299 1.53 29.32 -18.10
CA GLU A 299 1.15 28.35 -19.13
C GLU A 299 0.88 26.98 -18.53
N GLN A 300 1.71 26.51 -17.58
CA GLN A 300 1.45 25.27 -16.83
C GLN A 300 0.18 25.37 -15.99
N GLN A 301 -0.07 26.45 -15.26
CA GLN A 301 -1.32 26.66 -14.50
C GLN A 301 -2.55 26.64 -15.44
N ASN A 302 -2.47 27.29 -16.59
CA ASN A 302 -3.54 27.28 -17.60
C ASN A 302 -3.72 25.88 -18.23
N VAL A 303 -2.64 25.17 -18.53
CA VAL A 303 -2.66 23.82 -19.10
C VAL A 303 -3.13 22.79 -18.08
N GLU A 304 -2.84 22.94 -16.78
CA GLU A 304 -3.44 22.14 -15.72
C GLU A 304 -4.94 22.42 -15.58
N GLY A 305 -5.36 23.69 -15.58
CA GLY A 305 -6.78 24.07 -15.61
C GLY A 305 -7.52 23.46 -16.81
N ILE A 306 -6.91 23.50 -18.00
CA ILE A 306 -7.44 22.92 -19.24
C ILE A 306 -7.39 21.38 -19.20
N LYS A 307 -6.35 20.74 -18.67
CA LYS A 307 -6.27 19.27 -18.50
C LYS A 307 -7.31 18.77 -17.49
N VAL A 308 -7.56 19.51 -16.40
CA VAL A 308 -8.64 19.24 -15.44
C VAL A 308 -10.02 19.41 -16.10
N ALA A 309 -10.20 20.38 -16.99
CA ALA A 309 -11.43 20.52 -17.77
C ALA A 309 -11.60 19.41 -18.85
N ALA A 310 -10.51 19.03 -19.53
CA ALA A 310 -10.51 18.04 -20.61
C ALA A 310 -10.70 16.61 -20.09
N THR A 311 -10.04 16.24 -18.99
CA THR A 311 -10.28 14.94 -18.32
C THR A 311 -11.67 14.83 -17.70
N LYS A 312 -12.27 15.95 -17.27
CA LYS A 312 -13.70 16.01 -16.90
C LYS A 312 -14.63 15.84 -18.12
N LYS A 313 -14.32 16.44 -19.28
CA LYS A 313 -15.10 16.22 -20.52
C LYS A 313 -14.96 14.80 -21.10
N ALA A 314 -13.76 14.22 -21.07
CA ALA A 314 -13.50 12.84 -21.53
C ALA A 314 -14.18 11.75 -20.69
N LYS A 315 -14.88 12.13 -19.61
CA LYS A 315 -15.74 11.24 -18.79
C LYS A 315 -17.17 11.77 -18.64
N GLN A 316 -17.65 12.62 -19.56
CA GLN A 316 -19.05 13.05 -19.60
C GLN A 316 -19.85 12.37 -20.71
N LYS A 317 -20.71 11.44 -20.28
CA LYS A 317 -21.86 10.84 -20.99
C LYS A 317 -21.55 9.96 -22.21
N ILE A 318 -22.02 8.72 -22.14
CA ILE A 318 -23.40 8.50 -22.60
C ILE A 318 -24.22 8.08 -21.38
N LEU A 319 -25.38 8.71 -21.20
CA LEU A 319 -26.41 8.25 -20.26
C LEU A 319 -27.58 7.82 -21.14
N ILE A 320 -27.75 6.52 -21.36
CA ILE A 320 -28.82 5.98 -22.22
C ILE A 320 -30.11 5.94 -21.38
N PRO A 321 -31.21 6.59 -21.82
CA PRO A 321 -32.52 6.40 -21.20
C PRO A 321 -32.98 4.97 -21.44
N CYS A 322 -33.42 4.27 -20.40
CA CYS A 322 -34.02 2.95 -20.56
C CYS A 322 -35.47 3.11 -21.06
N ASN A 323 -35.76 2.54 -22.23
CA ASN A 323 -37.11 2.16 -22.63
C ASN A 323 -37.02 0.95 -23.59
N PRO A 324 -37.54 -0.24 -23.22
CA PRO A 324 -37.54 -1.41 -24.10
C PRO A 324 -38.70 -1.35 -25.09
N ASN A 325 -38.43 -1.58 -26.38
CA ASN A 325 -39.30 -2.16 -27.43
C ASN A 325 -38.87 -1.69 -28.84
N ALA A 326 -38.02 -2.47 -29.49
CA ALA A 326 -37.84 -2.58 -30.94
C ALA A 326 -37.03 -3.86 -31.23
N ALA A 327 -37.28 -4.53 -32.35
CA ALA A 327 -36.64 -5.80 -32.72
C ALA A 327 -35.94 -5.69 -34.09
N ASP A 328 -35.07 -6.66 -34.38
CA ASP A 328 -34.56 -7.06 -35.71
C ASP A 328 -33.68 -6.02 -36.46
N SER A 329 -32.74 -6.35 -37.36
CA SER A 329 -32.17 -7.63 -37.83
C SER A 329 -30.75 -7.43 -38.41
N ASP A 330 -29.89 -8.44 -38.27
CA ASP A 330 -28.85 -8.98 -39.19
C ASP A 330 -27.72 -8.14 -39.86
N ASP A 331 -26.54 -8.80 -39.88
CA ASP A 331 -25.50 -8.92 -40.93
C ASP A 331 -24.54 -7.78 -41.40
N SER A 332 -23.29 -7.92 -40.92
CA SER A 332 -22.11 -8.34 -41.74
C SER A 332 -20.93 -7.37 -42.07
N LEU A 333 -19.75 -8.01 -42.23
CA LEU A 333 -18.45 -7.61 -42.83
C LEU A 333 -17.61 -6.39 -42.35
N MET A 334 -16.60 -6.71 -41.53
CA MET A 334 -15.15 -6.59 -41.82
C MET A 334 -14.56 -5.43 -42.65
N SER A 335 -13.59 -4.69 -42.06
CA SER A 335 -12.19 -4.57 -42.57
C SER A 335 -11.31 -3.71 -41.63
N MET A 336 -10.01 -3.59 -41.89
CA MET A 336 -9.02 -3.09 -40.90
C MET A 336 -8.14 -1.90 -41.33
N THR A 337 -8.00 -0.92 -40.43
CA THR A 337 -6.80 -0.04 -40.24
C THR A 337 -6.46 0.92 -41.42
N PRO A 338 -5.39 1.76 -41.35
CA PRO A 338 -5.41 2.96 -40.50
C PRO A 338 -4.89 4.26 -41.17
N CYS A 339 -5.07 5.38 -40.44
CA CYS A 339 -4.29 6.63 -40.46
C CYS A 339 -4.47 7.70 -41.58
N SER A 340 -4.55 8.95 -41.08
CA SER A 340 -4.07 10.23 -41.65
C SER A 340 -4.96 11.03 -42.63
N PRO A 341 -4.83 12.39 -42.65
CA PRO A 341 -5.71 13.31 -43.39
C PRO A 341 -5.02 14.03 -44.55
N ILE A 342 -5.81 14.76 -45.38
CA ILE A 342 -5.56 16.15 -45.82
C ILE A 342 -6.78 16.67 -46.62
N SER A 343 -6.89 18.00 -46.80
CA SER A 343 -8.01 18.71 -47.41
C SER A 343 -7.85 18.96 -48.93
N ASN A 344 -8.93 19.51 -49.54
CA ASN A 344 -9.01 20.20 -50.84
C ASN A 344 -9.42 19.40 -52.10
N SER A 345 -10.75 19.37 -52.33
CA SER A 345 -11.46 20.01 -53.47
C SER A 345 -11.19 19.65 -54.95
N PHE A 346 -12.20 19.98 -55.78
CA PHE A 346 -12.36 19.80 -57.23
C PHE A 346 -12.78 18.37 -57.64
N LEU A 347 -13.90 18.07 -58.34
CA LEU A 347 -14.81 18.71 -59.34
C LEU A 347 -14.64 18.09 -60.75
N VAL A 348 -15.61 18.35 -61.64
CA VAL A 348 -15.73 17.89 -63.06
C VAL A 348 -16.27 16.46 -63.21
N ASP A 349 -17.28 16.14 -64.04
CA ASP A 349 -18.47 16.89 -64.52
C ASP A 349 -19.47 15.90 -65.19
N ASP A 350 -20.63 16.40 -65.68
CA ASP A 350 -21.50 15.82 -66.74
C ASP A 350 -22.17 14.43 -66.50
N SER A 351 -23.47 14.20 -66.73
CA SER A 351 -24.33 14.77 -67.79
C SER A 351 -25.84 14.42 -67.69
N LYS A 352 -26.68 15.22 -68.37
CA LYS A 352 -27.97 14.90 -69.06
C LYS A 352 -29.20 14.31 -68.30
N THR A 353 -30.18 15.19 -68.02
CA THR A 353 -31.58 15.27 -68.58
C THR A 353 -32.30 14.03 -69.18
N PRO A 354 -33.67 13.99 -69.28
CA PRO A 354 -34.74 14.89 -68.74
C PRO A 354 -36.04 14.21 -68.18
N THR A 355 -36.92 14.97 -67.48
CA THR A 355 -38.35 15.27 -67.84
C THR A 355 -39.23 15.77 -66.66
N SER A 356 -39.99 16.87 -66.87
CA SER A 356 -41.24 17.35 -66.21
C SER A 356 -41.43 17.32 -64.66
N SER A 357 -41.99 18.35 -63.99
CA SER A 357 -42.39 19.72 -64.40
C SER A 357 -42.85 20.60 -63.21
N ASN A 358 -42.51 21.91 -63.26
CA ASN A 358 -43.22 23.07 -62.65
C ASN A 358 -43.28 23.20 -61.09
N CYS A 359 -43.22 24.38 -60.45
CA CYS A 359 -42.98 25.77 -60.92
C CYS A 359 -42.47 26.72 -59.79
N THR A 360 -41.30 27.36 -59.99
CA THR A 360 -40.99 28.84 -59.98
C THR A 360 -41.73 29.87 -59.08
N PRO A 361 -41.17 31.10 -58.82
CA PRO A 361 -39.74 31.55 -58.78
C PRO A 361 -39.40 32.76 -57.80
N LYS A 362 -38.16 33.32 -57.93
CA LYS A 362 -37.69 34.71 -57.58
C LYS A 362 -37.46 35.05 -56.07
N SER A 363 -36.59 35.97 -55.62
CA SER A 363 -35.43 36.76 -56.13
C SER A 363 -34.88 37.70 -55.00
N SER A 364 -33.65 38.24 -54.89
CA SER A 364 -32.32 38.05 -55.52
C SER A 364 -31.25 39.00 -54.87
N ASN A 365 -29.94 38.72 -55.07
CA ASN A 365 -28.76 39.64 -55.04
C ASN A 365 -28.29 40.39 -53.75
N CYS A 366 -27.28 39.81 -53.09
CA CYS A 366 -25.88 40.28 -52.91
C CYS A 366 -25.44 41.75 -52.56
N THR A 367 -24.27 41.81 -51.89
CA THR A 367 -23.25 42.89 -51.75
C THR A 367 -23.29 43.93 -50.60
N GLN A 368 -22.16 43.97 -49.86
CA GLN A 368 -21.43 45.12 -49.24
C GLN A 368 -22.23 46.25 -48.53
N ARG A 369 -21.95 46.60 -47.26
CA ARG A 369 -20.69 47.23 -46.78
C ARG A 369 -20.66 47.32 -45.23
N SER A 370 -19.56 47.80 -44.64
CA SER A 370 -19.40 47.99 -43.19
C SER A 370 -19.68 49.43 -42.72
N ARG A 371 -20.25 49.61 -41.52
CA ARG A 371 -19.77 50.56 -40.48
C ARG A 371 -20.62 50.56 -39.19
N ASN A 372 -19.92 50.83 -38.09
CA ASN A 372 -20.41 51.11 -36.74
C ASN A 372 -21.52 52.19 -36.69
N ILE A 373 -22.49 52.09 -35.75
CA ILE A 373 -22.59 53.01 -34.57
C ILE A 373 -23.79 52.69 -33.64
N LYS A 374 -23.45 52.58 -32.34
CA LYS A 374 -24.18 52.84 -31.08
C LYS A 374 -25.72 53.10 -31.05
N LYS A 375 -26.32 52.43 -30.04
CA LYS A 375 -27.21 52.95 -28.95
C LYS A 375 -28.75 52.96 -29.11
N ARG A 376 -29.37 52.61 -27.96
CA ARG A 376 -30.74 52.87 -27.46
C ARG A 376 -31.88 52.21 -28.26
N SER A 377 -32.73 51.32 -27.71
CA SER A 377 -33.42 51.21 -26.40
C SER A 377 -34.66 52.08 -26.22
N ARG A 378 -35.86 51.46 -26.30
CA ARG A 378 -37.08 51.65 -25.47
C ARG A 378 -38.24 50.91 -26.15
N THR A 379 -38.76 49.79 -25.64
CA THR A 379 -39.62 49.54 -24.45
C THR A 379 -41.12 49.74 -24.67
N LEU A 380 -41.87 48.62 -24.61
CA LEU A 380 -43.30 48.52 -24.28
C LEU A 380 -44.28 49.17 -25.32
N SER A 381 -45.59 48.84 -25.37
CA SER A 381 -46.45 48.22 -24.34
C SER A 381 -47.71 47.52 -24.91
N LYS A 382 -48.33 46.60 -24.13
CA LYS A 382 -49.80 46.32 -23.94
C LYS A 382 -50.69 46.21 -25.21
N ARG A 383 -51.62 45.26 -25.39
CA ARG A 383 -52.48 44.41 -24.51
C ARG A 383 -52.78 43.07 -25.25
N GLY A 384 -53.29 41.98 -24.67
CA GLY A 384 -53.48 41.62 -23.25
C GLY A 384 -54.69 40.69 -22.97
N ARG A 385 -54.44 39.46 -22.45
CA ARG A 385 -55.40 38.46 -21.88
C ARG A 385 -56.39 37.83 -22.90
N LYS A 386 -56.85 36.58 -22.77
CA LYS A 386 -57.08 35.72 -21.57
C LYS A 386 -57.18 34.22 -21.96
N LEU A 387 -56.98 33.30 -21.00
CA LEU A 387 -57.33 31.84 -21.03
C LEU A 387 -56.50 30.94 -21.99
N LYS A 388 -56.16 29.68 -21.70
CA LYS A 388 -56.27 28.82 -20.48
C LYS A 388 -54.87 28.30 -20.05
N LYS A 389 -54.77 27.62 -18.90
CA LYS A 389 -53.49 27.06 -18.37
C LYS A 389 -53.28 25.60 -18.80
N GLU A 390 -52.04 25.27 -19.11
CA GLU A 390 -51.40 24.00 -18.70
C GLU A 390 -50.06 24.34 -18.01
N PHE A 391 -49.50 23.42 -17.22
CA PHE A 391 -48.29 23.64 -16.42
C PHE A 391 -47.25 22.56 -16.74
N THR A 392 -46.20 22.92 -17.47
CA THR A 392 -45.01 22.08 -17.67
C THR A 392 -43.87 22.58 -16.80
N THR A 393 -43.28 21.69 -15.99
CA THR A 393 -42.19 22.01 -15.06
C THR A 393 -40.82 21.82 -15.72
N ASN A 394 -39.96 22.84 -15.65
CA ASN A 394 -38.65 22.85 -16.30
C ASN A 394 -37.57 22.09 -15.50
N ASP A 395 -37.52 20.76 -15.61
CA ASP A 395 -36.45 19.95 -14.98
C ASP A 395 -35.04 20.22 -15.54
N SER A 396 -34.96 20.73 -16.77
CA SER A 396 -33.70 21.02 -17.47
C SER A 396 -32.81 22.01 -16.70
N GLU A 397 -33.39 23.08 -16.14
CA GLU A 397 -32.63 24.13 -15.45
C GLU A 397 -32.06 23.65 -14.10
N LEU A 398 -32.79 22.75 -13.42
CA LEU A 398 -32.34 22.15 -12.15
C LEU A 398 -31.09 21.28 -12.37
N SER A 399 -31.01 20.56 -13.50
CA SER A 399 -29.85 19.73 -13.85
C SER A 399 -28.57 20.55 -14.09
N LEU A 400 -28.69 21.71 -14.74
CA LEU A 400 -27.57 22.62 -15.03
C LEU A 400 -27.05 23.28 -13.75
N ARG A 401 -27.95 23.75 -12.87
CA ARG A 401 -27.56 24.32 -11.57
C ARG A 401 -26.86 23.28 -10.67
N LYS A 402 -27.34 22.04 -10.62
CA LYS A 402 -26.66 20.93 -9.92
C LYS A 402 -25.24 20.68 -10.47
N THR A 403 -25.09 20.63 -11.79
CA THR A 403 -23.80 20.34 -12.46
C THR A 403 -22.78 21.48 -12.28
N LEU A 404 -23.22 22.74 -12.33
CA LEU A 404 -22.37 23.91 -12.09
C LEU A 404 -21.93 24.02 -10.63
N ALA A 405 -22.83 23.80 -9.67
CA ALA A 405 -22.49 23.80 -8.25
C ALA A 405 -21.44 22.72 -7.93
N GLN A 406 -21.66 21.49 -8.38
CA GLN A 406 -20.78 20.35 -8.11
C GLN A 406 -19.39 20.50 -8.75
N SER A 407 -19.28 21.17 -9.90
CA SER A 407 -17.99 21.40 -10.58
C SER A 407 -17.16 22.54 -9.96
N GLN A 408 -17.80 23.59 -9.43
CA GLN A 408 -17.11 24.62 -8.64
C GLN A 408 -16.66 24.09 -7.26
N LEU A 409 -17.49 23.27 -6.62
CA LEU A 409 -17.19 22.62 -5.33
C LEU A 409 -15.91 21.80 -5.37
N LEU A 410 -15.74 20.96 -6.39
CA LEU A 410 -14.59 20.06 -6.49
C LEU A 410 -13.27 20.83 -6.69
N ASN A 411 -13.30 21.96 -7.41
CA ASN A 411 -12.11 22.80 -7.58
C ASN A 411 -11.71 23.42 -6.23
N ASN A 412 -12.64 23.98 -5.45
CA ASN A 412 -12.34 24.56 -4.14
C ASN A 412 -11.71 23.55 -3.16
N LEU A 413 -12.01 22.26 -3.31
CA LEU A 413 -11.45 21.17 -2.48
C LEU A 413 -10.05 20.71 -2.92
N THR A 414 -9.60 21.00 -4.16
CA THR A 414 -8.31 20.50 -4.68
C THR A 414 -7.33 21.58 -5.15
N SER A 415 -7.79 22.74 -5.62
CA SER A 415 -6.93 23.84 -6.09
C SER A 415 -6.85 24.96 -5.05
N SER A 416 -6.04 24.74 -4.02
CA SER A 416 -5.61 25.79 -3.09
C SER A 416 -4.29 25.41 -2.39
N GLY A 417 -3.18 25.95 -2.89
CA GLY A 417 -1.90 25.90 -2.19
C GLY A 417 -2.01 26.59 -0.81
N ASN A 418 -1.27 26.08 0.18
CA ASN A 418 -1.22 26.60 1.55
C ASN A 418 -2.54 26.59 2.35
N ASN A 419 -3.51 25.73 2.00
CA ASN A 419 -4.76 25.61 2.75
C ASN A 419 -4.56 25.01 4.17
N VAL A 420 -4.61 25.84 5.21
CA VAL A 420 -4.31 25.51 6.61
C VAL A 420 -5.35 24.57 7.23
N ASP A 421 -6.61 24.70 6.83
CA ASP A 421 -7.77 24.14 7.56
C ASP A 421 -8.27 22.77 7.04
N SER A 422 -7.46 22.08 6.23
CA SER A 422 -7.71 20.69 5.85
C SER A 422 -7.78 19.78 7.09
N SER A 423 -8.92 19.14 7.35
CA SER A 423 -9.11 18.23 8.51
C SER A 423 -8.39 16.87 8.36
N HIS A 424 -8.11 16.45 7.14
CA HIS A 424 -7.36 15.22 6.87
C HIS A 424 -5.86 15.38 7.16
N ILE A 425 -5.21 14.29 7.57
CA ILE A 425 -3.76 14.17 7.51
C ILE A 425 -3.36 14.29 6.04
N THR A 426 -2.52 15.29 5.73
CA THR A 426 -2.10 15.57 4.35
C THR A 426 -1.02 14.60 3.90
N GLY A 427 -1.40 13.37 3.58
CA GLY A 427 -0.55 12.31 3.02
C GLY A 427 -1.11 11.84 1.67
N ALA A 428 -0.23 11.50 0.73
CA ALA A 428 -0.61 11.39 -0.68
C ALA A 428 -1.53 10.20 -1.01
N THR A 429 -2.22 10.36 -2.13
CA THR A 429 -2.89 9.36 -2.95
C THR A 429 -2.16 8.00 -3.01
N PRO A 430 -2.85 6.85 -2.93
CA PRO A 430 -2.64 5.80 -3.91
C PRO A 430 -3.17 6.28 -5.28
N ASN A 431 -2.74 5.70 -6.39
CA ASN A 431 -2.94 6.23 -7.75
C ASN A 431 -4.39 6.13 -8.31
N ASN A 432 -5.39 6.29 -7.45
CA ASN A 432 -6.82 6.30 -7.74
C ASN A 432 -7.49 7.41 -6.91
N THR A 433 -8.37 8.21 -7.53
CA THR A 433 -9.13 9.34 -6.94
C THR A 433 -9.96 9.02 -5.69
N HIS A 434 -10.03 7.75 -5.28
CA HIS A 434 -10.89 7.24 -4.22
C HIS A 434 -10.12 6.49 -3.11
N CYS A 435 -8.82 6.72 -2.97
CA CYS A 435 -7.99 6.16 -1.88
C CYS A 435 -7.88 4.62 -1.81
N PHE A 436 -8.06 3.91 -2.92
CA PHE A 436 -7.94 2.45 -2.96
C PHE A 436 -6.50 1.96 -3.08
N LYS A 437 -6.03 1.15 -2.12
CA LYS A 437 -4.76 0.37 -2.22
C LYS A 437 -4.91 -0.96 -3.00
N ALA A 438 -6.14 -1.36 -3.35
CA ALA A 438 -6.42 -2.61 -4.06
C ALA A 438 -7.00 -2.34 -5.45
N SER A 439 -6.13 -2.28 -6.47
CA SER A 439 -6.51 -2.23 -7.88
C SER A 439 -6.80 -3.64 -8.41
N LEU A 440 -7.91 -4.24 -7.97
CA LEU A 440 -8.43 -5.46 -8.59
C LEU A 440 -9.00 -5.10 -9.98
N GLU A 441 -8.44 -5.71 -11.02
CA GLU A 441 -8.69 -5.37 -12.43
C GLU A 441 -10.15 -5.51 -12.86
N ASN A 442 -10.53 -4.88 -13.98
CA ASN A 442 -11.86 -4.86 -14.64
C ASN A 442 -12.47 -6.21 -15.05
N LEU A 443 -12.48 -7.25 -14.20
CA LEU A 443 -12.88 -8.63 -14.55
C LEU A 443 -14.31 -8.79 -15.11
N GLN A 444 -15.21 -7.82 -14.95
CA GLN A 444 -16.58 -7.83 -15.50
C GLN A 444 -16.62 -7.82 -17.04
N LYS A 445 -15.60 -7.25 -17.71
CA LYS A 445 -15.57 -7.13 -19.19
C LYS A 445 -15.01 -8.38 -19.89
N ALA A 446 -15.25 -9.53 -19.28
CA ALA A 446 -14.90 -10.86 -19.73
C ALA A 446 -15.80 -11.87 -18.99
N ARG A 447 -16.34 -12.86 -19.70
CA ARG A 447 -16.91 -14.08 -19.10
C ARG A 447 -15.85 -15.20 -19.12
N ALA A 448 -16.23 -16.47 -19.17
CA ALA A 448 -15.32 -17.61 -19.22
C ALA A 448 -15.31 -18.24 -20.63
N VAL A 449 -14.33 -19.12 -20.91
CA VAL A 449 -14.23 -19.88 -22.19
C VAL A 449 -15.33 -20.95 -22.30
N VAL A 450 -16.09 -21.16 -21.23
CA VAL A 450 -17.43 -21.73 -21.31
C VAL A 450 -18.39 -20.56 -21.17
N ASP A 451 -19.20 -20.28 -22.18
CA ASP A 451 -20.08 -19.10 -22.20
C ASP A 451 -21.12 -19.12 -21.07
N HIS A 452 -21.51 -20.34 -20.67
CA HIS A 452 -22.54 -20.65 -19.68
C HIS A 452 -22.10 -21.79 -18.76
N GLN A 453 -22.12 -21.59 -17.44
CA GLN A 453 -21.82 -22.63 -16.46
C GLN A 453 -23.07 -23.43 -16.05
N TYR A 454 -24.28 -23.02 -16.47
CA TYR A 454 -25.56 -23.65 -16.11
C TYR A 454 -25.73 -23.77 -14.59
N LEU A 455 -25.38 -22.71 -13.86
CA LEU A 455 -25.50 -22.60 -12.41
C LEU A 455 -26.56 -21.57 -12.04
N THR A 456 -27.55 -21.98 -11.26
CA THR A 456 -28.54 -21.06 -10.68
C THR A 456 -28.06 -20.58 -9.32
N ILE A 457 -27.94 -19.25 -9.15
CA ILE A 457 -27.47 -18.60 -7.93
C ILE A 457 -28.63 -17.81 -7.32
N LEU A 458 -29.00 -18.12 -6.07
CA LEU A 458 -30.00 -17.39 -5.30
C LEU A 458 -29.34 -16.59 -4.17
N VAL A 459 -29.37 -15.26 -4.28
CA VAL A 459 -28.98 -14.35 -3.21
C VAL A 459 -30.23 -13.91 -2.45
N MET A 460 -30.19 -13.91 -1.11
CA MET A 460 -31.31 -13.51 -0.26
C MET A 460 -30.85 -12.69 0.96
N GLU A 461 -31.61 -11.64 1.29
CA GLU A 461 -31.52 -10.86 2.53
C GLU A 461 -32.92 -10.65 3.13
N LEU A 462 -33.02 -10.56 4.46
CA LEU A 462 -34.30 -10.44 5.18
C LEU A 462 -34.56 -9.03 5.73
N HIS A 463 -35.79 -8.54 5.57
CA HIS A 463 -36.32 -7.47 6.42
C HIS A 463 -37.10 -8.06 7.60
N ILE A 464 -36.67 -7.68 8.81
CA ILE A 464 -37.17 -8.17 10.10
C ILE A 464 -37.57 -6.95 10.92
N LYS A 465 -38.75 -6.99 11.56
CA LYS A 465 -39.20 -5.95 12.50
C LYS A 465 -38.52 -6.15 13.85
N THR A 466 -37.65 -5.22 14.27
CA THR A 466 -36.89 -5.34 15.53
C THR A 466 -37.50 -4.57 16.70
N ARG A 467 -37.26 -5.08 17.91
CA ARG A 467 -37.54 -4.40 19.19
C ARG A 467 -36.61 -3.20 19.42
N LEU A 468 -36.95 -2.06 18.83
CA LEU A 468 -36.19 -0.79 18.91
C LEU A 468 -34.73 -0.99 18.42
N ASP A 469 -33.75 -0.50 19.19
CA ASP A 469 -32.31 -0.50 18.85
C ASP A 469 -31.62 -1.88 19.03
N LEU A 470 -32.34 -2.92 19.48
CA LEU A 470 -31.83 -4.29 19.56
C LEU A 470 -31.60 -4.86 18.15
N LYS A 471 -30.63 -5.78 18.01
CA LYS A 471 -30.46 -6.55 16.77
C LYS A 471 -31.60 -7.59 16.58
N PRO A 472 -31.84 -8.05 15.34
CA PRO A 472 -32.79 -9.13 15.05
C PRO A 472 -32.52 -10.41 15.84
N ASP A 473 -33.59 -10.96 16.40
CA ASP A 473 -33.58 -12.14 17.26
C ASP A 473 -34.74 -13.10 16.89
N PRO A 474 -34.46 -14.29 16.33
CA PRO A 474 -35.47 -15.13 15.70
C PRO A 474 -36.48 -15.76 16.66
N GLU A 475 -36.24 -15.73 17.96
CA GLU A 475 -37.21 -16.12 18.98
C GLU A 475 -38.42 -15.14 18.99
N PHE A 476 -38.17 -13.83 18.87
CA PHE A 476 -39.17 -12.78 19.11
C PHE A 476 -39.52 -11.94 17.88
N ASP A 477 -38.53 -11.63 17.03
CA ASP A 477 -38.66 -10.65 15.95
C ASP A 477 -39.14 -11.34 14.65
N SER A 478 -40.19 -10.80 14.02
CA SER A 478 -40.86 -11.43 12.86
C SER A 478 -40.31 -10.96 11.51
N ILE A 479 -40.16 -11.88 10.56
CA ILE A 479 -39.82 -11.59 9.17
C ILE A 479 -41.00 -10.88 8.50
N ARG A 480 -40.72 -9.74 7.87
CA ARG A 480 -41.74 -8.90 7.18
C ARG A 480 -41.55 -8.81 5.67
N ALA A 481 -40.33 -9.00 5.19
CA ALA A 481 -40.10 -9.30 3.77
C ALA A 481 -38.85 -10.16 3.54
N ILE A 482 -38.91 -11.00 2.51
CA ILE A 482 -37.74 -11.65 1.90
C ILE A 482 -37.44 -10.90 0.61
N VAL A 483 -36.21 -10.41 0.46
CA VAL A 483 -35.74 -9.77 -0.77
C VAL A 483 -34.66 -10.67 -1.39
N TYR A 484 -34.83 -11.01 -2.66
CA TYR A 484 -33.96 -11.97 -3.34
C TYR A 484 -33.61 -11.53 -4.76
N ALA A 485 -32.52 -12.08 -5.28
CA ALA A 485 -32.17 -12.06 -6.68
C ALA A 485 -31.72 -13.46 -7.09
N VAL A 486 -32.37 -13.97 -8.13
CA VAL A 486 -31.94 -15.13 -8.89
C VAL A 486 -31.03 -14.62 -10.01
N ARG A 487 -29.90 -15.28 -10.17
CA ARG A 487 -29.11 -15.22 -11.40
C ARG A 487 -29.05 -16.60 -12.01
N ASN A 488 -29.29 -16.69 -13.32
CA ASN A 488 -29.20 -17.95 -14.05
C ASN A 488 -28.13 -17.85 -15.14
N ASP A 489 -27.13 -18.73 -15.11
CA ASP A 489 -26.06 -18.77 -16.11
C ASP A 489 -26.37 -19.75 -17.25
N ASP A 490 -27.62 -19.68 -17.75
CA ASP A 490 -28.28 -20.55 -18.74
C ASP A 490 -28.84 -19.65 -19.87
N PRO A 491 -28.51 -19.91 -21.15
CA PRO A 491 -28.97 -19.09 -22.27
C PRO A 491 -30.47 -19.23 -22.56
N ASP A 492 -31.06 -20.40 -22.34
CA ASP A 492 -32.43 -20.72 -22.72
C ASP A 492 -33.43 -20.24 -21.65
N ASN A 493 -33.03 -20.27 -20.37
CA ASN A 493 -33.78 -19.68 -19.23
C ASN A 493 -33.10 -18.41 -18.68
N CYS A 494 -32.75 -17.47 -19.56
CA CYS A 494 -32.01 -16.23 -19.26
C CYS A 494 -32.86 -15.15 -18.52
N ALA A 495 -33.55 -15.55 -17.45
CA ALA A 495 -34.41 -14.70 -16.62
C ALA A 495 -33.75 -14.35 -15.26
N ASP A 496 -32.65 -13.60 -15.31
CA ASP A 496 -32.11 -12.89 -14.14
C ASP A 496 -33.24 -12.07 -13.50
N SER A 497 -33.63 -12.44 -12.27
CA SER A 497 -34.91 -12.03 -11.69
C SER A 497 -34.73 -11.58 -10.25
N ILE A 498 -35.19 -10.37 -9.97
CA ILE A 498 -35.17 -9.76 -8.63
C ILE A 498 -36.59 -9.79 -8.08
N GLY A 499 -36.77 -10.08 -6.79
CA GLY A 499 -38.09 -10.15 -6.21
C GLY A 499 -38.17 -9.87 -4.71
N VAL A 500 -39.41 -9.67 -4.25
CA VAL A 500 -39.78 -9.30 -2.89
C VAL A 500 -41.03 -10.08 -2.51
N ILE A 501 -40.95 -10.91 -1.47
CA ILE A 501 -42.12 -11.53 -0.82
C ILE A 501 -42.37 -10.74 0.46
N ALA A 502 -43.51 -10.04 0.57
CA ALA A 502 -43.80 -9.12 1.67
C ALA A 502 -45.10 -9.48 2.41
N VAL A 503 -45.06 -9.42 3.75
CA VAL A 503 -46.24 -9.58 4.61
C VAL A 503 -47.06 -8.28 4.59
N LEU A 504 -48.34 -8.39 4.27
CA LEU A 504 -49.29 -7.26 4.36
C LEU A 504 -49.48 -6.83 5.83
N PRO A 505 -49.57 -5.53 6.13
CA PRO A 505 -49.97 -5.06 7.45
C PRO A 505 -51.49 -5.21 7.64
N ASP A 506 -51.92 -5.35 8.89
CA ASP A 506 -53.32 -5.45 9.28
C ASP A 506 -54.09 -4.14 9.00
N GLY A 507 -54.61 -4.01 7.78
CA GLY A 507 -55.45 -2.90 7.32
C GLY A 507 -54.80 -2.02 6.25
N ASN A 508 -55.65 -1.48 5.36
CA ASN A 508 -55.29 -0.55 4.28
C ASN A 508 -54.29 -1.13 3.23
N SER A 509 -54.58 -2.35 2.77
CA SER A 509 -53.77 -3.15 1.84
C SER A 509 -53.33 -2.42 0.58
N GLU A 510 -54.21 -1.69 -0.09
CA GLU A 510 -53.93 -1.16 -1.43
C GLU A 510 -52.88 -0.04 -1.43
N ASN A 511 -52.85 0.80 -0.40
CA ASN A 511 -51.80 1.81 -0.25
C ASN A 511 -50.44 1.16 0.04
N PHE A 512 -50.42 0.07 0.82
CA PHE A 512 -49.21 -0.70 1.09
C PHE A 512 -48.69 -1.39 -0.19
N LYS A 513 -49.55 -2.13 -0.91
CA LYS A 513 -49.21 -2.76 -2.20
C LYS A 513 -48.61 -1.75 -3.17
N ARG A 514 -49.32 -0.63 -3.35
CA ARG A 514 -48.89 0.50 -4.18
C ARG A 514 -47.49 0.99 -3.83
N SER A 515 -47.21 1.21 -2.54
CA SER A 515 -45.91 1.72 -2.07
C SER A 515 -44.72 0.80 -2.40
N VAL A 516 -44.95 -0.52 -2.44
CA VAL A 516 -43.93 -1.53 -2.73
C VAL A 516 -43.85 -1.85 -4.23
N GLN A 517 -44.92 -1.63 -5.02
CA GLN A 517 -44.95 -1.90 -6.45
C GLN A 517 -44.56 -0.70 -7.35
N GLU A 518 -45.18 0.48 -7.19
CA GLU A 518 -45.13 1.56 -8.20
C GLU A 518 -43.74 2.16 -8.47
N ASN A 519 -42.76 1.91 -7.60
CA ASN A 519 -41.38 2.41 -7.73
C ASN A 519 -40.36 1.31 -8.03
N ASN A 520 -40.79 0.05 -8.22
CA ASN A 520 -39.93 -1.13 -8.36
C ASN A 520 -40.09 -1.79 -9.74
N PHE A 521 -39.93 -1.00 -10.81
CA PHE A 521 -40.23 -1.36 -12.21
C PHE A 521 -39.62 -2.68 -12.75
N ASN A 522 -38.57 -3.22 -12.11
CA ASN A 522 -37.87 -4.43 -12.55
C ASN A 522 -37.83 -5.54 -11.47
N SER A 523 -38.77 -5.59 -10.51
CA SER A 523 -38.82 -6.72 -9.55
C SER A 523 -40.22 -7.30 -9.33
N TYR A 524 -40.27 -8.63 -9.15
CA TYR A 524 -41.48 -9.38 -8.87
C TYR A 524 -41.88 -9.21 -7.40
N VAL A 525 -43.03 -8.59 -7.15
CA VAL A 525 -43.54 -8.35 -5.79
C VAL A 525 -44.73 -9.27 -5.50
N THR A 526 -44.55 -10.21 -4.57
CA THR A 526 -45.60 -11.10 -4.06
C THR A 526 -46.02 -10.63 -2.67
N PHE A 527 -47.34 -10.56 -2.42
CA PHE A 527 -47.90 -10.21 -1.12
C PHE A 527 -48.59 -11.41 -0.48
N VAL A 528 -48.45 -11.53 0.83
CA VAL A 528 -49.02 -12.61 1.64
C VAL A 528 -49.48 -12.08 2.99
N ASP A 529 -50.43 -12.75 3.63
CA ASP A 529 -51.09 -12.24 4.84
C ASP A 529 -50.32 -12.56 6.14
N THR A 530 -49.43 -13.56 6.13
CA THR A 530 -48.73 -14.02 7.35
C THR A 530 -47.26 -14.37 7.11
N GLU A 531 -46.46 -14.37 8.19
CA GLU A 531 -45.07 -14.85 8.19
C GLU A 531 -44.97 -16.34 7.77
N LEU A 532 -45.96 -17.16 8.12
CA LEU A 532 -46.02 -18.57 7.72
C LEU A 532 -46.24 -18.71 6.19
N ASN A 533 -47.12 -17.89 5.61
CA ASN A 533 -47.38 -17.87 4.17
C ASN A 533 -46.15 -17.34 3.40
N LEU A 534 -45.44 -16.33 3.95
CA LEU A 534 -44.17 -15.83 3.41
C LEU A 534 -43.10 -16.92 3.33
N ILE A 535 -42.98 -17.72 4.39
CA ILE A 535 -42.02 -18.83 4.45
C ILE A 535 -42.41 -19.95 3.47
N ALA A 536 -43.70 -20.32 3.42
CA ALA A 536 -44.20 -21.35 2.51
C ALA A 536 -44.02 -20.97 1.02
N GLU A 537 -44.32 -19.72 0.66
CA GLU A 537 -44.13 -19.20 -0.70
C GLU A 537 -42.65 -19.15 -1.09
N PHE A 538 -41.76 -18.76 -0.17
CA PHE A 538 -40.32 -18.81 -0.42
C PHE A 538 -39.78 -20.24 -0.58
N VAL A 539 -40.29 -21.21 0.19
CA VAL A 539 -39.96 -22.64 0.00
C VAL A 539 -40.48 -23.14 -1.36
N CYS A 540 -41.67 -22.71 -1.79
CA CYS A 540 -42.21 -23.00 -3.12
C CYS A 540 -41.29 -22.44 -4.23
N LEU A 541 -40.88 -21.18 -4.10
CA LEU A 541 -39.95 -20.50 -5.00
C LEU A 541 -38.59 -21.19 -5.07
N VAL A 542 -37.99 -21.56 -3.93
CA VAL A 542 -36.71 -22.29 -3.89
C VAL A 542 -36.81 -23.66 -4.56
N ARG A 543 -37.95 -24.36 -4.45
CA ARG A 543 -38.18 -25.64 -5.15
C ARG A 543 -38.43 -25.47 -6.65
N LYS A 544 -39.08 -24.38 -7.06
CA LYS A 544 -39.35 -24.05 -8.47
C LYS A 544 -38.09 -23.64 -9.23
N LEU A 545 -37.19 -22.90 -8.57
CA LEU A 545 -35.92 -22.44 -9.14
C LEU A 545 -34.77 -23.45 -8.98
N ASP A 546 -34.87 -24.33 -7.98
CA ASP A 546 -33.86 -25.29 -7.54
C ASP A 546 -32.39 -24.80 -7.59
N PRO A 547 -32.03 -23.71 -6.89
CA PRO A 547 -30.71 -23.08 -7.02
C PRO A 547 -29.56 -23.96 -6.50
N ASP A 548 -28.49 -24.08 -7.28
CA ASP A 548 -27.26 -24.78 -6.90
C ASP A 548 -26.48 -24.04 -5.82
N VAL A 549 -26.47 -22.71 -5.90
CA VAL A 549 -25.70 -21.84 -5.02
C VAL A 549 -26.66 -20.92 -4.28
N VAL A 550 -26.57 -20.90 -2.96
CA VAL A 550 -27.33 -19.98 -2.09
C VAL A 550 -26.37 -19.06 -1.33
N ALA A 551 -26.68 -17.77 -1.29
CA ALA A 551 -25.80 -16.75 -0.73
C ALA A 551 -26.56 -15.61 -0.01
N GLY A 552 -25.82 -14.87 0.79
CA GLY A 552 -26.24 -13.65 1.50
C GLY A 552 -24.97 -12.94 2.01
N TYR A 553 -25.05 -11.67 2.41
CA TYR A 553 -23.82 -10.96 2.80
C TYR A 553 -23.24 -11.50 4.11
N GLU A 554 -24.12 -11.75 5.08
CA GLU A 554 -23.83 -12.44 6.34
C GLU A 554 -24.90 -13.51 6.52
N LEU A 555 -24.48 -14.78 6.56
CA LEU A 555 -25.43 -15.90 6.60
C LEU A 555 -26.00 -16.17 7.98
N GLN A 556 -25.20 -16.07 9.05
CA GLN A 556 -25.46 -16.80 10.28
C GLN A 556 -26.48 -16.10 11.17
N MET A 557 -26.47 -14.76 11.23
CA MET A 557 -27.34 -13.98 12.11
C MET A 557 -28.39 -13.14 11.38
N LEU A 558 -28.26 -12.92 10.06
CA LEU A 558 -29.12 -12.00 9.31
C LEU A 558 -29.93 -12.60 8.15
N SER A 559 -29.37 -13.52 7.36
CA SER A 559 -30.06 -14.08 6.18
C SER A 559 -30.51 -15.53 6.39
N TRP A 560 -29.81 -16.50 5.79
CA TRP A 560 -30.24 -17.90 5.77
C TRP A 560 -30.26 -18.57 7.14
N GLY A 561 -29.30 -18.27 8.01
CA GLY A 561 -29.26 -18.72 9.40
C GLY A 561 -30.43 -18.17 10.21
N TYR A 562 -30.76 -16.88 10.06
CA TYR A 562 -31.93 -16.28 10.71
C TYR A 562 -33.24 -16.96 10.26
N LEU A 563 -33.40 -17.21 8.95
CA LEU A 563 -34.57 -17.91 8.42
C LEU A 563 -34.73 -19.32 9.02
N LEU A 564 -33.61 -20.05 9.18
CA LEU A 564 -33.61 -21.40 9.74
C LEU A 564 -33.83 -21.40 11.26
N GLU A 565 -33.17 -20.51 12.00
CA GLU A 565 -33.42 -20.28 13.44
C GLU A 565 -34.91 -19.94 13.66
N ARG A 566 -35.45 -18.98 12.90
CA ARG A 566 -36.88 -18.58 12.95
C ARG A 566 -37.81 -19.75 12.59
N GLY A 567 -37.44 -20.56 11.61
CA GLY A 567 -38.16 -21.79 11.26
C GLY A 567 -38.28 -22.75 12.44
N THR A 568 -37.21 -22.97 13.21
CA THR A 568 -37.25 -23.86 14.38
C THR A 568 -38.16 -23.34 15.51
N PHE A 569 -38.16 -22.02 15.77
CA PHE A 569 -39.10 -21.39 16.71
C PHE A 569 -40.56 -21.44 16.24
N LEU A 570 -40.82 -21.39 14.93
CA LEU A 570 -42.13 -21.61 14.32
C LEU A 570 -42.48 -23.09 14.12
N HIS A 571 -41.65 -24.01 14.65
CA HIS A 571 -41.76 -25.48 14.51
C HIS A 571 -41.77 -26.02 13.06
N ILE A 572 -41.26 -25.24 12.10
CA ILE A 572 -41.08 -25.64 10.70
C ILE A 572 -39.66 -26.16 10.48
N ASN A 573 -39.50 -27.43 10.06
CA ASN A 573 -38.20 -27.97 9.65
C ASN A 573 -37.78 -27.46 8.27
N LEU A 574 -37.35 -26.19 8.21
CA LEU A 574 -36.93 -25.54 6.97
C LEU A 574 -35.64 -26.13 6.38
N HIS A 575 -34.76 -26.72 7.20
CA HIS A 575 -33.55 -27.40 6.71
C HIS A 575 -33.92 -28.52 5.73
N ARG A 576 -34.84 -29.43 6.09
CA ARG A 576 -35.35 -30.49 5.19
C ARG A 576 -36.17 -29.93 4.03
N GLN A 577 -36.91 -28.83 4.23
CA GLN A 577 -37.76 -28.28 3.18
C GLN A 577 -37.00 -27.55 2.06
N LEU A 578 -35.81 -27.02 2.36
CA LEU A 578 -34.95 -26.26 1.45
C LEU A 578 -33.82 -27.12 0.83
N SER A 579 -33.40 -28.22 1.47
CA SER A 579 -32.44 -29.18 0.90
C SER A 579 -33.00 -29.92 -0.33
N ARG A 580 -32.12 -30.40 -1.22
CA ARG A 580 -32.48 -31.27 -2.36
C ARG A 580 -32.72 -32.73 -1.96
N VAL A 581 -32.43 -33.11 -0.71
CA VAL A 581 -32.49 -34.51 -0.22
C VAL A 581 -33.49 -34.62 0.93
N GLU A 582 -34.30 -35.68 0.94
CA GLU A 582 -35.13 -36.03 2.09
C GLU A 582 -34.31 -36.66 3.24
N VAL A 583 -33.60 -35.81 3.98
CA VAL A 583 -32.81 -36.22 5.14
C VAL A 583 -33.72 -36.68 6.29
N LYS A 584 -33.55 -37.93 6.73
CA LYS A 584 -34.08 -38.40 8.03
C LYS A 584 -33.25 -37.77 9.15
N PHE A 585 -33.90 -37.09 10.07
CA PHE A 585 -33.23 -36.31 11.12
C PHE A 585 -32.49 -37.24 12.10
N SER A 586 -31.16 -37.23 12.06
CA SER A 586 -30.33 -37.84 13.10
C SER A 586 -30.15 -36.85 14.23
N SER A 587 -30.70 -37.14 15.41
CA SER A 587 -30.61 -36.28 16.60
C SER A 587 -29.20 -36.24 17.23
N THR A 588 -28.24 -36.95 16.67
CA THR A 588 -26.82 -37.00 17.08
C THR A 588 -25.91 -36.28 16.07
N ALA A 589 -26.19 -35.00 15.82
CA ALA A 589 -25.20 -34.09 15.22
C ALA A 589 -24.31 -33.56 16.35
N ASN A 590 -23.12 -34.17 16.54
CA ASN A 590 -22.22 -33.82 17.65
C ASN A 590 -21.80 -32.34 17.63
N ASP A 591 -21.78 -31.70 18.80
CA ASP A 591 -21.47 -30.28 19.01
C ASP A 591 -20.06 -29.85 18.52
N ASP A 592 -19.12 -30.78 18.37
CA ASP A 592 -17.70 -30.54 18.01
C ASP A 592 -17.45 -29.94 16.60
N SER A 593 -18.49 -29.49 15.89
CA SER A 593 -18.37 -28.86 14.55
C SER A 593 -19.18 -27.56 14.39
N GLU A 594 -19.33 -26.80 15.47
CA GLU A 594 -20.04 -25.51 15.49
C GLU A 594 -19.72 -24.56 14.32
N ASN A 595 -20.75 -23.84 13.87
CA ASN A 595 -20.78 -22.60 13.06
C ASN A 595 -20.99 -22.69 11.53
N GLU A 596 -20.59 -23.73 10.78
CA GLU A 596 -20.73 -23.66 9.31
C GLU A 596 -22.10 -24.16 8.81
N LEU A 597 -22.89 -23.24 8.23
CA LEU A 597 -24.23 -23.49 7.73
C LEU A 597 -24.22 -24.38 6.48
N LYS A 598 -25.05 -25.41 6.46
CA LYS A 598 -25.18 -26.39 5.36
C LYS A 598 -26.64 -26.51 4.94
N LEU A 599 -26.85 -26.88 3.67
CA LEU A 599 -28.14 -27.25 3.10
C LEU A 599 -27.87 -28.36 2.08
N ASP A 600 -28.33 -29.58 2.35
CA ASP A 600 -27.88 -30.75 1.59
C ASP A 600 -28.28 -30.67 0.10
N GLY A 601 -27.29 -30.85 -0.77
CA GLY A 601 -27.40 -30.69 -2.23
C GLY A 601 -27.26 -29.26 -2.76
N ARG A 602 -27.06 -28.24 -1.90
CA ARG A 602 -26.80 -26.84 -2.30
C ARG A 602 -25.48 -26.32 -1.74
N ILE A 603 -24.83 -25.43 -2.47
CA ILE A 603 -23.58 -24.78 -2.07
C ILE A 603 -23.89 -23.48 -1.34
N VAL A 604 -23.49 -23.38 -0.07
CA VAL A 604 -23.79 -22.25 0.81
C VAL A 604 -22.58 -21.31 0.87
N LEU A 605 -22.75 -20.03 0.49
CA LEU A 605 -21.64 -19.06 0.37
C LEU A 605 -21.82 -17.83 1.30
N ASP A 606 -21.00 -17.74 2.35
CA ASP A 606 -20.98 -16.61 3.29
C ASP A 606 -20.08 -15.47 2.76
N VAL A 607 -20.68 -14.48 2.10
CA VAL A 607 -19.96 -13.55 1.22
C VAL A 607 -18.93 -12.71 1.97
N TRP A 608 -19.26 -12.16 3.15
CA TRP A 608 -18.28 -11.40 3.94
C TRP A 608 -17.05 -12.24 4.31
N ARG A 609 -17.20 -13.56 4.54
CA ARG A 609 -16.07 -14.45 4.83
C ARG A 609 -15.16 -14.59 3.64
N LEU A 610 -15.74 -14.82 2.46
CA LEU A 610 -15.01 -14.92 1.19
C LEU A 610 -14.23 -13.63 0.93
N MET A 611 -14.84 -12.46 1.14
CA MET A 611 -14.17 -11.16 1.02
C MET A 611 -12.97 -10.95 1.97
N ARG A 612 -12.92 -11.62 3.13
CA ARG A 612 -11.73 -11.59 4.02
C ARG A 612 -10.52 -12.31 3.43
N HIS A 613 -10.74 -13.32 2.58
CA HIS A 613 -9.67 -14.03 1.89
C HIS A 613 -9.22 -13.29 0.62
N GLU A 614 -10.12 -12.58 -0.04
CA GLU A 614 -9.80 -11.77 -1.23
C GLU A 614 -9.05 -10.47 -0.91
N ILE A 615 -9.52 -9.65 0.05
CA ILE A 615 -8.99 -8.30 0.25
C ILE A 615 -8.62 -8.04 1.72
N ALA A 616 -7.43 -7.48 1.95
CA ALA A 616 -6.91 -7.14 3.26
C ALA A 616 -7.40 -5.76 3.76
N LEU A 617 -8.64 -5.66 4.24
CA LEU A 617 -9.23 -4.41 4.77
C LEU A 617 -9.17 -4.29 6.30
N GLN A 618 -9.52 -3.11 6.82
CA GLN A 618 -9.73 -2.86 8.26
C GLN A 618 -11.17 -3.16 8.71
N SER A 619 -12.16 -2.81 7.88
CA SER A 619 -13.59 -3.11 8.04
C SER A 619 -14.06 -4.01 6.89
N TYR A 620 -14.93 -4.96 7.22
CA TYR A 620 -15.56 -5.91 6.28
C TYR A 620 -17.09 -5.73 6.21
N SER A 621 -17.58 -4.53 6.53
CA SER A 621 -18.96 -4.13 6.25
C SER A 621 -19.26 -4.21 4.75
N PHE A 622 -20.52 -4.44 4.39
CA PHE A 622 -20.97 -4.47 3.00
C PHE A 622 -20.67 -3.15 2.30
N GLU A 623 -20.90 -2.04 3.00
CA GLU A 623 -20.75 -0.68 2.53
C GLU A 623 -19.27 -0.31 2.28
N ASN A 624 -18.34 -0.91 3.02
CA ASN A 624 -16.90 -0.75 2.77
C ASN A 624 -16.41 -1.67 1.63
N ILE A 625 -16.90 -2.91 1.53
CA ILE A 625 -16.54 -3.82 0.43
C ILE A 625 -17.06 -3.29 -0.91
N VAL A 626 -18.33 -2.86 -0.99
CA VAL A 626 -18.91 -2.23 -2.18
C VAL A 626 -18.13 -0.99 -2.58
N TYR A 627 -17.69 -0.17 -1.63
CA TYR A 627 -16.82 0.97 -1.91
C TYR A 627 -15.47 0.52 -2.47
N HIS A 628 -14.77 -0.41 -1.83
CA HIS A 628 -13.46 -0.84 -2.28
C HIS A 628 -13.47 -1.57 -3.63
N MET A 629 -14.50 -2.38 -3.95
CA MET A 629 -14.55 -3.23 -5.14
C MET A 629 -15.34 -2.63 -6.32
N LEU A 630 -16.51 -2.03 -6.03
CA LEU A 630 -17.43 -1.49 -7.04
C LEU A 630 -17.32 0.04 -7.16
N HIS A 631 -16.58 0.69 -6.25
CA HIS A 631 -16.34 2.15 -6.21
C HIS A 631 -17.61 3.00 -6.00
N LYS A 632 -18.74 2.34 -5.69
CA LYS A 632 -20.00 2.95 -5.28
C LYS A 632 -19.95 3.23 -3.77
N ARG A 633 -20.43 4.39 -3.33
CA ARG A 633 -20.79 4.60 -1.92
C ARG A 633 -22.29 4.33 -1.75
N ILE A 634 -22.63 3.68 -0.65
CA ILE A 634 -24.00 3.35 -0.26
C ILE A 634 -24.22 3.71 1.22
N PRO A 635 -25.44 4.12 1.61
CA PRO A 635 -25.77 4.43 2.98
C PRO A 635 -25.94 3.16 3.84
N MET A 636 -25.82 3.33 5.16
CA MET A 636 -26.11 2.30 6.18
C MET A 636 -27.14 2.88 7.15
N TYR A 637 -28.16 2.10 7.51
CA TYR A 637 -29.20 2.51 8.48
C TYR A 637 -29.23 1.52 9.66
N THR A 638 -29.93 1.87 10.75
CA THR A 638 -30.16 0.92 11.85
C THR A 638 -31.39 0.03 11.58
N PHE A 639 -31.47 -1.12 12.23
CA PHE A 639 -32.66 -1.98 12.14
C PHE A 639 -33.93 -1.28 12.65
N LYS A 640 -33.78 -0.37 13.62
CA LYS A 640 -34.84 0.51 14.11
C LYS A 640 -35.34 1.50 13.05
N ASP A 641 -34.44 2.14 12.29
CA ASP A 641 -34.82 3.04 11.20
C ASP A 641 -35.59 2.28 10.12
N LEU A 642 -35.08 1.10 9.71
CA LEU A 642 -35.70 0.23 8.71
C LEU A 642 -37.08 -0.29 9.18
N SER A 643 -37.19 -0.72 10.44
CA SER A 643 -38.48 -1.16 11.02
C SER A 643 -39.48 -0.01 11.09
N GLY A 644 -39.05 1.17 11.57
CA GLY A 644 -39.89 2.35 11.65
C GLY A 644 -40.36 2.83 10.28
N TRP A 645 -39.51 2.77 9.26
CA TRP A 645 -39.87 3.08 7.87
C TRP A 645 -40.82 2.09 7.21
N TRP A 646 -40.81 0.81 7.62
CA TRP A 646 -41.78 -0.18 7.16
C TRP A 646 -43.18 0.09 7.71
N GLU A 647 -43.27 0.48 8.98
CA GLU A 647 -44.53 0.76 9.65
C GLU A 647 -45.11 2.15 9.31
N ASP A 648 -44.26 3.15 9.06
CA ASP A 648 -44.63 4.52 8.68
C ASP A 648 -45.73 4.54 7.60
N SER A 649 -46.71 5.44 7.73
CA SER A 649 -47.82 5.54 6.78
C SER A 649 -47.37 6.14 5.43
N ASN A 650 -46.17 6.75 5.39
CA ASN A 650 -45.56 7.28 4.19
C ASN A 650 -45.11 6.17 3.22
N ASN A 651 -45.75 6.11 2.05
CA ASN A 651 -45.36 5.20 0.95
C ASN A 651 -43.86 5.32 0.56
N ILE A 652 -43.27 6.51 0.71
CA ILE A 652 -41.86 6.76 0.37
C ILE A 652 -40.91 6.05 1.35
N ASP A 653 -41.22 6.04 2.65
CA ASP A 653 -40.37 5.42 3.68
C ASP A 653 -40.36 3.88 3.54
N ARG A 654 -41.52 3.28 3.22
CA ARG A 654 -41.61 1.85 2.86
C ARG A 654 -40.75 1.52 1.65
N HIS A 655 -40.82 2.33 0.59
CA HIS A 655 -39.96 2.16 -0.57
C HIS A 655 -38.47 2.29 -0.24
N LYS A 656 -38.03 3.23 0.62
CA LYS A 656 -36.63 3.32 1.08
C LYS A 656 -36.14 2.00 1.67
N THR A 657 -36.97 1.35 2.49
CA THR A 657 -36.65 0.07 3.13
C THR A 657 -36.48 -1.05 2.10
N VAL A 658 -37.42 -1.17 1.15
CA VAL A 658 -37.32 -2.16 0.06
C VAL A 658 -36.09 -1.90 -0.81
N ASN A 659 -35.88 -0.65 -1.22
CA ASN A 659 -34.77 -0.20 -2.07
C ASN A 659 -33.41 -0.44 -1.38
N TYR A 660 -33.31 -0.26 -0.05
CA TYR A 660 -32.10 -0.61 0.72
C TYR A 660 -31.74 -2.10 0.57
N TYR A 661 -32.69 -3.02 0.76
CA TYR A 661 -32.43 -4.45 0.60
C TYR A 661 -32.19 -4.86 -0.87
N LEU A 662 -32.91 -4.27 -1.84
CA LEU A 662 -32.64 -4.48 -3.26
C LEU A 662 -31.21 -4.06 -3.63
N ARG A 663 -30.75 -2.88 -3.19
CA ARG A 663 -29.35 -2.42 -3.37
C ARG A 663 -28.34 -3.40 -2.75
N ARG A 664 -28.67 -4.04 -1.62
CA ARG A 664 -27.81 -5.04 -0.97
C ARG A 664 -27.70 -6.31 -1.80
N VAL A 665 -28.83 -6.91 -2.16
CA VAL A 665 -28.91 -8.17 -2.90
C VAL A 665 -28.27 -8.03 -4.29
N THR A 666 -28.61 -6.99 -5.07
CA THR A 666 -27.97 -6.71 -6.37
C THR A 666 -26.48 -6.43 -6.21
N GLY A 667 -26.07 -5.73 -5.15
CA GLY A 667 -24.65 -5.47 -4.87
C GLY A 667 -23.83 -6.73 -4.55
N ILE A 668 -24.45 -7.77 -3.97
CA ILE A 668 -23.80 -9.08 -3.78
C ILE A 668 -23.58 -9.78 -5.13
N VAL A 669 -24.57 -9.75 -6.04
CA VAL A 669 -24.42 -10.30 -7.40
C VAL A 669 -23.32 -9.55 -8.17
N GLU A 670 -23.32 -8.21 -8.11
CA GLU A 670 -22.24 -7.40 -8.69
C GLU A 670 -20.85 -7.75 -8.13
N LEU A 671 -20.73 -8.09 -6.83
CA LEU A 671 -19.47 -8.51 -6.23
C LEU A 671 -18.99 -9.87 -6.76
N PHE A 672 -19.90 -10.82 -7.00
CA PHE A 672 -19.54 -12.11 -7.61
C PHE A 672 -19.02 -11.92 -9.05
N ASP A 673 -19.66 -11.07 -9.87
CA ASP A 673 -19.15 -10.68 -11.20
C ASP A 673 -17.78 -10.01 -11.12
N ARG A 674 -17.67 -9.03 -10.22
CA ARG A 674 -16.51 -8.14 -10.13
C ARG A 674 -15.20 -8.88 -9.79
N LEU A 675 -15.32 -10.04 -9.15
CA LEU A 675 -14.22 -10.88 -8.67
C LEU A 675 -14.11 -12.23 -9.42
N ASP A 676 -15.03 -12.53 -10.34
CA ASP A 676 -15.15 -13.82 -11.04
C ASP A 676 -15.15 -15.04 -10.09
N LEU A 677 -15.72 -14.87 -8.89
CA LEU A 677 -15.42 -15.77 -7.77
C LEU A 677 -15.81 -17.23 -8.07
N ILE A 678 -16.96 -17.44 -8.72
CA ILE A 678 -17.47 -18.76 -9.07
C ILE A 678 -16.65 -19.37 -10.22
N GLY A 679 -16.44 -18.65 -11.33
CA GLY A 679 -15.66 -19.14 -12.47
C GLY A 679 -14.23 -19.51 -12.09
N ARG A 680 -13.54 -18.63 -11.34
CA ARG A 680 -12.20 -18.88 -10.79
C ARG A 680 -12.17 -20.07 -9.82
N THR A 681 -13.19 -20.24 -8.98
CA THR A 681 -13.27 -21.39 -8.05
C THR A 681 -13.51 -22.70 -8.79
N SER A 682 -14.34 -22.69 -9.83
CA SER A 682 -14.58 -23.82 -10.74
C SER A 682 -13.29 -24.24 -11.47
N GLU A 683 -12.53 -23.27 -11.99
CA GLU A 683 -11.22 -23.53 -12.63
C GLU A 683 -10.17 -24.07 -11.65
N LEU A 684 -10.15 -23.59 -10.40
CA LEU A 684 -9.28 -24.13 -9.36
C LEU A 684 -9.73 -25.53 -8.88
N ALA A 685 -11.04 -25.82 -8.85
CA ALA A 685 -11.59 -27.14 -8.56
C ALA A 685 -11.14 -28.15 -9.62
N ARG A 686 -11.27 -27.80 -10.90
CA ARG A 686 -10.76 -28.57 -12.06
C ARG A 686 -9.25 -28.80 -11.96
N LEU A 687 -8.47 -27.74 -11.68
CA LEU A 687 -7.01 -27.81 -11.59
C LEU A 687 -6.51 -28.72 -10.44
N PHE A 688 -7.14 -28.65 -9.27
CA PHE A 688 -6.75 -29.47 -8.10
C PHE A 688 -7.46 -30.83 -8.07
N GLY A 689 -8.49 -31.03 -8.89
CA GLY A 689 -9.35 -32.22 -8.95
C GLY A 689 -10.22 -32.45 -7.71
N ILE A 690 -10.55 -31.39 -6.95
CA ILE A 690 -11.37 -31.44 -5.73
C ILE A 690 -12.76 -30.83 -5.96
N GLN A 691 -13.69 -31.00 -5.04
CA GLN A 691 -15.03 -30.43 -5.19
C GLN A 691 -15.00 -28.90 -5.08
N PHE A 692 -15.93 -28.21 -5.75
CA PHE A 692 -16.01 -26.74 -5.78
C PHE A 692 -15.90 -26.10 -4.39
N TYR A 693 -16.74 -26.55 -3.45
CA TYR A 693 -16.80 -26.01 -2.11
C TYR A 693 -15.52 -26.30 -1.28
N GLU A 694 -14.80 -27.38 -1.59
CA GLU A 694 -13.53 -27.71 -0.94
C GLU A 694 -12.40 -26.73 -1.32
N VAL A 695 -12.47 -26.10 -2.50
CA VAL A 695 -11.54 -25.02 -2.88
C VAL A 695 -11.67 -23.80 -1.96
N LEU A 696 -12.85 -23.60 -1.36
CA LEU A 696 -13.13 -22.49 -0.44
C LEU A 696 -12.90 -22.88 1.02
N SER A 697 -13.45 -24.02 1.46
CA SER A 697 -13.42 -24.46 2.86
C SER A 697 -12.15 -25.22 3.28
N ARG A 698 -11.44 -25.92 2.37
CA ARG A 698 -10.33 -26.81 2.73
C ARG A 698 -8.96 -26.16 2.55
N GLY A 699 -8.09 -26.37 3.55
CA GLY A 699 -6.72 -25.86 3.57
C GLY A 699 -5.82 -26.41 2.46
N SER A 700 -4.62 -25.85 2.35
CA SER A 700 -3.64 -26.16 1.30
C SER A 700 -3.20 -27.63 1.23
N GLN A 701 -3.05 -28.30 2.37
CA GLN A 701 -2.57 -29.69 2.44
C GLN A 701 -3.40 -30.65 1.56
N PHE A 702 -4.73 -30.52 1.63
CA PHE A 702 -5.68 -31.36 0.90
C PHE A 702 -5.52 -31.21 -0.62
N ARG A 703 -5.12 -30.02 -1.08
CA ARG A 703 -4.91 -29.71 -2.51
C ARG A 703 -3.62 -30.37 -3.04
N VAL A 704 -2.55 -30.36 -2.23
CA VAL A 704 -1.28 -31.05 -2.52
C VAL A 704 -1.49 -32.56 -2.53
N GLU A 705 -2.12 -33.10 -1.48
CA GLU A 705 -2.45 -34.52 -1.35
C GLU A 705 -3.30 -35.03 -2.52
N SER A 706 -4.35 -34.29 -2.89
CA SER A 706 -5.22 -34.56 -4.04
C SER A 706 -4.42 -34.75 -5.34
N MET A 707 -3.50 -33.82 -5.65
CA MET A 707 -2.68 -33.92 -6.87
C MET A 707 -1.61 -35.03 -6.77
N MET A 708 -0.91 -35.11 -5.64
CA MET A 708 0.13 -36.12 -5.38
C MET A 708 -0.42 -37.55 -5.49
N LEU A 709 -1.60 -37.83 -4.94
CA LEU A 709 -2.19 -39.17 -4.95
C LEU A 709 -2.64 -39.62 -6.36
N ARG A 710 -3.02 -38.69 -7.25
CA ARG A 710 -3.31 -39.03 -8.66
C ARG A 710 -2.07 -39.44 -9.44
N LEU A 711 -0.90 -38.89 -9.09
CA LEU A 711 0.39 -39.29 -9.68
C LEU A 711 0.96 -40.56 -9.02
N ALA A 712 0.69 -40.75 -7.73
CA ALA A 712 1.14 -41.93 -6.98
C ALA A 712 0.40 -43.22 -7.37
N LYS A 713 -0.93 -43.14 -7.59
CA LYS A 713 -1.79 -44.32 -7.83
C LYS A 713 -1.43 -45.13 -9.10
N PRO A 714 -1.19 -44.54 -10.28
CA PRO A 714 -0.78 -45.29 -11.48
C PRO A 714 0.59 -45.96 -11.34
N LEU A 715 1.42 -45.49 -10.41
CA LEU A 715 2.74 -46.05 -10.08
C LEU A 715 2.69 -47.09 -8.96
N ASN A 716 1.49 -47.52 -8.54
CA ASN A 716 1.23 -48.50 -7.48
C ASN A 716 1.81 -48.13 -6.10
N TYR A 717 2.01 -46.84 -5.81
CA TYR A 717 2.40 -46.39 -4.47
C TYR A 717 1.21 -46.37 -3.51
N VAL A 718 1.45 -46.83 -2.28
CA VAL A 718 0.53 -46.68 -1.14
C VAL A 718 1.01 -45.51 -0.27
N ALA A 719 0.14 -44.56 0.03
CA ALA A 719 0.44 -43.43 0.90
C ALA A 719 0.23 -43.78 2.38
N VAL A 720 1.03 -43.19 3.27
CA VAL A 720 0.95 -43.43 4.71
C VAL A 720 -0.06 -42.46 5.35
N SER A 721 -0.93 -42.97 6.22
CA SER A 721 -1.84 -42.17 7.06
C SER A 721 -1.44 -42.26 8.55
N PRO A 722 -0.40 -41.54 9.01
CA PRO A 722 0.04 -41.58 10.41
C PRO A 722 -0.98 -40.98 11.38
N SER A 723 -1.13 -41.62 12.54
CA SER A 723 -1.95 -41.14 13.66
C SER A 723 -1.36 -39.89 14.32
N VAL A 724 -2.18 -39.21 15.15
CA VAL A 724 -1.72 -38.05 15.96
C VAL A 724 -0.56 -38.44 16.88
N GLN A 725 -0.61 -39.63 17.47
CA GLN A 725 0.45 -40.15 18.36
C GLN A 725 1.76 -40.42 17.61
N GLN A 726 1.68 -40.97 16.39
CA GLN A 726 2.88 -41.18 15.56
C GLN A 726 3.52 -39.86 15.13
N ARG A 727 2.70 -38.83 14.81
CA ARG A 727 3.23 -37.49 14.51
C ARG A 727 3.85 -36.80 15.73
N ALA A 728 3.25 -36.96 16.91
CA ALA A 728 3.80 -36.43 18.16
C ALA A 728 5.13 -37.09 18.59
N LYS A 729 5.42 -38.30 18.09
CA LYS A 729 6.69 -39.02 18.30
C LYS A 729 7.76 -38.72 17.24
N MET A 730 7.45 -37.93 16.22
CA MET A 730 8.44 -37.54 15.20
C MET A 730 9.55 -36.68 15.80
N LYS A 731 10.75 -36.78 15.23
CA LYS A 731 11.84 -35.83 15.49
C LYS A 731 11.38 -34.39 15.19
N ALA A 732 11.92 -33.42 15.93
CA ALA A 732 11.72 -32.02 15.62
C ALA A 732 12.52 -31.62 14.36
N PRO A 733 12.06 -30.64 13.55
CA PRO A 733 12.88 -30.09 12.46
C PRO A 733 14.11 -29.38 13.03
N GLU A 734 15.28 -29.72 12.50
CA GLU A 734 16.57 -29.21 12.98
C GLU A 734 17.05 -28.01 12.14
N TYR A 735 16.63 -27.89 10.89
CA TYR A 735 17.20 -26.91 9.95
C TYR A 735 16.30 -25.69 9.77
N LEU A 736 16.85 -24.53 10.16
CA LEU A 736 16.22 -23.23 9.96
C LEU A 736 16.71 -22.56 8.66
N PRO A 737 15.81 -21.89 7.90
CA PRO A 737 16.17 -21.18 6.70
C PRO A 737 16.99 -19.92 7.03
N LEU A 738 17.90 -19.55 6.13
CA LEU A 738 18.80 -18.44 6.37
C LEU A 738 18.09 -17.08 6.19
N ILE A 739 18.14 -16.26 7.24
CA ILE A 739 17.77 -14.85 7.19
C ILE A 739 18.94 -14.08 7.81
N LEU A 740 19.67 -13.34 6.98
CA LEU A 740 20.80 -12.53 7.43
C LEU A 740 20.31 -11.41 8.36
N GLU A 741 21.20 -10.84 9.17
CA GLU A 741 20.92 -9.55 9.80
C GLU A 741 21.14 -8.46 8.74
N PRO A 742 20.18 -7.55 8.49
CA PRO A 742 20.41 -6.43 7.59
C PRO A 742 21.41 -5.44 8.20
N ASP A 743 22.36 -4.96 7.39
CA ASP A 743 23.10 -3.73 7.69
C ASP A 743 22.08 -2.57 7.81
N SER A 744 21.71 -2.27 9.05
CA SER A 744 20.50 -1.48 9.31
C SER A 744 20.81 0.02 9.21
N GLN A 745 20.52 0.60 8.04
CA GLN A 745 20.77 2.00 7.70
C GLN A 745 19.90 2.46 6.50
N MET A 746 19.99 3.75 6.18
CA MET A 746 19.49 4.28 4.90
C MET A 746 20.55 4.14 3.81
N TYR A 747 20.15 3.60 2.66
CA TYR A 747 20.95 3.51 1.44
C TYR A 747 20.50 4.55 0.42
N VAL A 748 21.48 5.18 -0.22
CA VAL A 748 21.31 6.30 -1.14
C VAL A 748 21.64 5.85 -2.57
N ASP A 749 22.68 5.02 -2.67
CA ASP A 749 23.14 4.22 -3.80
C ASP A 749 22.14 3.10 -4.18
N PRO A 750 22.27 2.50 -5.39
CA PRO A 750 21.48 1.35 -5.79
C PRO A 750 21.70 0.10 -4.90
N VAL A 751 20.60 -0.50 -4.44
CA VAL A 751 20.59 -1.84 -3.85
C VAL A 751 19.80 -2.77 -4.76
N ILE A 752 20.50 -3.69 -5.43
CA ILE A 752 19.91 -4.73 -6.28
C ILE A 752 19.19 -5.76 -5.39
N VAL A 753 18.01 -6.21 -5.80
CA VAL A 753 17.29 -7.31 -5.15
C VAL A 753 17.19 -8.49 -6.12
N PHE A 754 17.74 -9.62 -5.69
CA PHE A 754 17.60 -10.90 -6.36
C PHE A 754 16.57 -11.78 -5.64
N ASP A 755 15.90 -12.67 -6.39
CA ASP A 755 14.96 -13.67 -5.91
C ASP A 755 15.19 -15.01 -6.64
N PHE A 756 15.25 -16.13 -5.90
CA PHE A 756 15.37 -17.46 -6.47
C PHE A 756 14.03 -17.99 -6.96
N GLN A 757 13.91 -18.26 -8.26
CA GLN A 757 12.63 -18.58 -8.89
C GLN A 757 12.05 -19.92 -8.36
N SER A 758 11.11 -19.80 -7.42
CA SER A 758 10.45 -20.93 -6.76
C SER A 758 11.44 -21.82 -5.98
N LEU A 759 12.34 -21.22 -5.19
CA LEU A 759 13.47 -21.88 -4.50
C LEU A 759 13.20 -23.32 -4.03
N TYR A 760 12.27 -23.54 -3.10
CA TYR A 760 12.03 -24.87 -2.51
C TYR A 760 11.51 -25.90 -3.54
N PRO A 761 10.51 -25.61 -4.40
CA PRO A 761 10.21 -26.44 -5.56
C PRO A 761 11.43 -26.80 -6.42
N SER A 762 12.27 -25.82 -6.75
CA SER A 762 13.45 -26.04 -7.59
C SER A 762 14.51 -26.91 -6.90
N MET A 763 14.68 -26.79 -5.58
CA MET A 763 15.52 -27.70 -4.77
C MET A 763 14.97 -29.13 -4.76
N ILE A 764 13.64 -29.29 -4.63
CA ILE A 764 13.00 -30.61 -4.67
C ILE A 764 13.25 -31.30 -6.01
N ILE A 765 13.08 -30.59 -7.12
CA ILE A 765 13.29 -31.12 -8.47
C ILE A 765 14.78 -31.46 -8.69
N ALA A 766 15.67 -30.48 -8.55
CA ALA A 766 17.08 -30.61 -8.95
C ALA A 766 17.84 -31.71 -8.17
N TYR A 767 17.46 -31.96 -6.91
CA TYR A 767 18.11 -32.96 -6.05
C TYR A 767 17.24 -34.21 -5.81
N ASN A 768 16.12 -34.37 -6.52
CA ASN A 768 15.21 -35.53 -6.48
C ASN A 768 14.63 -35.84 -5.08
N TYR A 769 14.41 -34.83 -4.24
CA TYR A 769 14.00 -35.01 -2.85
C TYR A 769 12.51 -35.42 -2.75
N CYS A 770 12.23 -36.66 -2.34
CA CYS A 770 10.87 -37.18 -2.23
C CYS A 770 10.73 -38.30 -1.19
N PHE A 771 9.51 -38.50 -0.68
CA PHE A 771 9.16 -39.65 0.16
C PHE A 771 9.56 -41.01 -0.47
N SER A 772 9.46 -41.14 -1.80
CA SER A 772 9.77 -42.38 -2.52
C SER A 772 11.24 -42.55 -2.89
N THR A 773 12.09 -41.53 -2.67
CA THR A 773 13.52 -41.52 -3.05
C THR A 773 14.47 -41.41 -1.86
N CYS A 774 13.97 -41.00 -0.69
CA CYS A 774 14.73 -40.95 0.56
C CYS A 774 15.15 -42.34 1.04
N LEU A 775 16.37 -42.45 1.56
CA LEU A 775 16.94 -43.65 2.18
C LEU A 775 17.14 -43.50 3.70
N GLY A 776 16.91 -42.31 4.27
CA GLY A 776 17.12 -41.99 5.69
C GLY A 776 18.40 -41.19 5.97
N ARG A 777 18.63 -40.90 7.26
CA ARG A 777 19.86 -40.22 7.75
C ARG A 777 21.06 -41.15 7.69
N VAL A 778 22.24 -40.62 7.37
CA VAL A 778 23.52 -41.35 7.26
C VAL A 778 23.82 -42.19 8.49
N GLU A 779 23.54 -41.66 9.68
CA GLU A 779 23.64 -42.34 10.99
C GLU A 779 22.90 -43.70 11.05
N SER A 780 21.82 -43.85 10.29
CA SER A 780 20.96 -45.04 10.28
C SER A 780 21.23 -45.96 9.08
N LEU A 781 22.07 -45.54 8.12
CA LEU A 781 22.36 -46.31 6.92
C LEU A 781 23.33 -47.46 7.20
N GLY A 782 23.01 -48.65 6.68
CA GLY A 782 23.84 -49.85 6.82
C GLY A 782 23.50 -50.70 8.06
N LEU A 783 22.61 -50.22 8.94
CA LEU A 783 21.92 -51.06 9.91
C LEU A 783 20.98 -52.05 9.18
N ASP A 784 20.83 -53.26 9.72
CA ASP A 784 19.81 -54.22 9.25
C ASP A 784 18.53 -54.19 10.12
N THR A 785 18.46 -53.32 11.14
CA THR A 785 17.23 -53.01 11.88
C THR A 785 16.42 -51.91 11.17
N PRO A 786 15.09 -51.89 11.32
CA PRO A 786 14.30 -50.71 10.97
C PRO A 786 14.67 -49.51 11.87
N PHE A 787 14.64 -48.31 11.31
CA PHE A 787 14.91 -47.04 11.99
C PHE A 787 13.79 -46.04 11.71
N GLU A 788 13.70 -44.98 12.52
CA GLU A 788 12.68 -43.92 12.38
C GLU A 788 12.84 -43.14 11.07
N PHE A 789 11.73 -42.92 10.36
CA PHE A 789 11.65 -42.08 9.17
C PHE A 789 10.29 -41.37 9.13
N GLY A 790 10.31 -40.04 9.29
CA GLY A 790 9.08 -39.26 9.45
C GLY A 790 8.22 -39.81 10.59
N ALA A 791 6.93 -40.05 10.33
CA ALA A 791 6.00 -40.69 11.26
C ALA A 791 5.97 -42.24 11.18
N THR A 792 7.02 -42.86 10.63
CA THR A 792 7.08 -44.29 10.28
C THR A 792 8.46 -44.91 10.57
N HIS A 793 8.64 -46.17 10.16
CA HIS A 793 9.94 -46.83 10.18
C HIS A 793 10.36 -47.23 8.76
N LEU A 794 11.65 -47.12 8.46
CA LEU A 794 12.27 -47.51 7.19
C LEU A 794 13.37 -48.56 7.47
N LYS A 795 13.55 -49.52 6.56
CA LYS A 795 14.70 -50.44 6.54
C LYS A 795 15.32 -50.44 5.15
N VAL A 796 16.63 -50.20 5.06
CA VAL A 796 17.38 -50.21 3.80
C VAL A 796 18.42 -51.33 3.86
N SER A 797 18.33 -52.31 2.96
CA SER A 797 19.27 -53.44 2.97
C SER A 797 20.72 -52.99 2.75
N PRO A 798 21.68 -53.38 3.62
CA PRO A 798 23.09 -53.03 3.44
C PRO A 798 23.68 -53.52 2.11
N ARG A 799 23.15 -54.61 1.54
CA ARG A 799 23.52 -55.13 0.21
C ARG A 799 23.07 -54.20 -0.93
N LEU A 800 21.92 -53.54 -0.78
CA LEU A 800 21.42 -52.55 -1.74
C LEU A 800 22.23 -51.25 -1.64
N LEU A 801 22.48 -50.77 -0.41
CA LEU A 801 23.27 -49.56 -0.16
C LEU A 801 24.67 -49.66 -0.79
N LYS A 802 25.38 -50.78 -0.59
CA LYS A 802 26.69 -51.02 -1.23
C LYS A 802 26.63 -50.96 -2.77
N LYS A 803 25.62 -51.58 -3.39
CA LYS A 803 25.42 -51.53 -4.86
C LYS A 803 25.11 -50.12 -5.39
N LEU A 804 24.42 -49.29 -4.61
CA LEU A 804 24.10 -47.91 -4.99
C LEU A 804 25.31 -46.97 -4.85
N LEU A 805 26.10 -47.13 -3.79
CA LEU A 805 27.35 -46.38 -3.58
C LEU A 805 28.40 -46.72 -4.64
N GLN A 806 28.61 -48.01 -4.94
CA GLN A 806 29.55 -48.49 -5.97
C GLN A 806 29.26 -47.98 -7.40
N ARG A 807 28.08 -47.40 -7.63
CA ARG A 807 27.64 -46.92 -8.95
C ARG A 807 27.36 -45.41 -8.98
N ASP A 808 27.69 -44.68 -7.91
CA ASP A 808 27.39 -43.26 -7.73
C ASP A 808 25.89 -42.92 -7.97
N LEU A 809 25.00 -43.71 -7.35
CA LEU A 809 23.54 -43.59 -7.52
C LEU A 809 22.82 -42.90 -6.34
N ILE A 810 23.58 -42.31 -5.41
CA ILE A 810 23.06 -41.61 -4.22
C ILE A 810 23.52 -40.15 -4.22
N THR A 811 22.64 -39.25 -3.77
CA THR A 811 22.94 -37.85 -3.44
C THR A 811 22.67 -37.64 -1.96
N PHE A 812 23.56 -36.96 -1.25
CA PHE A 812 23.36 -36.58 0.16
C PHE A 812 22.93 -35.11 0.26
N SER A 813 22.00 -34.81 1.16
CA SER A 813 21.65 -33.43 1.54
C SER A 813 22.61 -32.89 2.61
N PRO A 814 22.69 -31.56 2.81
CA PRO A 814 23.56 -30.96 3.82
C PRO A 814 23.15 -31.25 5.28
N CYS A 815 21.97 -31.83 5.50
CA CYS A 815 21.54 -32.38 6.79
C CYS A 815 21.81 -33.89 6.94
N GLY A 816 22.66 -34.48 6.08
CA GLY A 816 23.07 -35.87 6.20
C GLY A 816 21.96 -36.88 5.86
N VAL A 817 21.00 -36.53 5.00
CA VAL A 817 19.96 -37.44 4.51
C VAL A 817 20.31 -37.91 3.10
N ALA A 818 20.23 -39.21 2.85
CA ALA A 818 20.53 -39.81 1.55
C ALA A 818 19.29 -39.96 0.67
N TYR A 819 19.43 -39.70 -0.62
CA TYR A 819 18.41 -39.86 -1.65
C TYR A 819 18.98 -40.62 -2.85
N VAL A 820 18.16 -41.43 -3.53
CA VAL A 820 18.58 -42.01 -4.82
C VAL A 820 18.49 -40.99 -5.95
N LYS A 821 19.43 -41.04 -6.89
CA LYS A 821 19.42 -40.19 -8.10
C LYS A 821 18.28 -40.58 -9.05
N PRO A 822 17.77 -39.66 -9.90
CA PRO A 822 16.67 -39.95 -10.85
C PRO A 822 16.90 -41.19 -11.72
N LYS A 823 18.16 -41.50 -12.06
CA LYS A 823 18.59 -42.71 -12.80
C LYS A 823 18.15 -44.05 -12.16
N VAL A 824 17.81 -44.06 -10.87
CA VAL A 824 17.25 -45.22 -10.16
C VAL A 824 15.73 -45.13 -10.04
N ARG A 825 15.24 -43.93 -9.68
CA ARG A 825 13.83 -43.64 -9.43
C ARG A 825 13.61 -42.14 -9.45
N GLU A 826 12.69 -41.68 -10.28
CA GLU A 826 12.13 -40.34 -10.20
C GLU A 826 11.20 -40.21 -8.96
N GLY A 827 11.32 -39.12 -8.22
CA GLY A 827 10.43 -38.82 -7.10
C GLY A 827 9.07 -38.27 -7.54
N ILE A 828 8.00 -38.66 -6.84
CA ILE A 828 6.63 -38.19 -7.10
C ILE A 828 6.52 -36.66 -6.96
N LEU A 829 7.15 -36.07 -5.93
CA LEU A 829 7.17 -34.62 -5.71
C LEU A 829 8.00 -33.86 -6.76
N PRO A 830 9.25 -34.26 -7.10
CA PRO A 830 9.98 -33.75 -8.26
C PRO A 830 9.13 -33.70 -9.54
N ARG A 831 8.53 -34.84 -9.91
CA ARG A 831 7.71 -34.95 -11.13
C ARG A 831 6.50 -34.01 -11.08
N MET A 832 5.72 -34.07 -9.99
CA MET A 832 4.55 -33.20 -9.78
C MET A 832 4.91 -31.73 -9.88
N LEU A 833 6.06 -31.32 -9.33
CA LEU A 833 6.49 -29.93 -9.33
C LEU A 833 7.03 -29.48 -10.68
N SER A 834 7.69 -30.35 -11.46
CA SER A 834 8.02 -30.03 -12.86
C SER A 834 6.73 -29.85 -13.67
N GLU A 835 5.83 -30.84 -13.68
CA GLU A 835 4.54 -30.75 -14.40
C GLU A 835 3.77 -29.46 -14.05
N ILE A 836 3.76 -29.04 -12.77
CA ILE A 836 3.15 -27.79 -12.30
C ILE A 836 3.90 -26.53 -12.79
N LEU A 837 5.23 -26.51 -12.72
CA LEU A 837 6.03 -25.35 -13.13
C LEU A 837 6.05 -25.17 -14.66
N ASP A 838 6.17 -26.27 -15.40
CA ASP A 838 6.15 -26.29 -16.86
C ASP A 838 4.77 -25.88 -17.40
N THR A 839 3.69 -26.42 -16.82
CA THR A 839 2.32 -25.95 -17.12
C THR A 839 2.16 -24.46 -16.80
N ARG A 840 2.74 -23.97 -15.69
CA ARG A 840 2.70 -22.55 -15.31
C ARG A 840 3.48 -21.67 -16.27
N LEU A 841 4.58 -22.16 -16.84
CA LEU A 841 5.34 -21.48 -17.90
C LEU A 841 4.56 -21.47 -19.22
N MET A 842 3.91 -22.57 -19.61
CA MET A 842 3.02 -22.66 -20.76
C MET A 842 1.87 -21.65 -20.64
N VAL A 843 1.13 -21.68 -19.53
CA VAL A 843 0.02 -20.75 -19.24
C VAL A 843 0.49 -19.29 -19.30
N LYS A 844 1.68 -18.96 -18.74
CA LYS A 844 2.27 -17.62 -18.86
C LYS A 844 2.67 -17.23 -20.29
N LYS A 845 3.07 -18.18 -21.14
CA LYS A 845 3.31 -17.93 -22.58
C LYS A 845 1.99 -17.63 -23.29
N SER A 846 0.94 -18.43 -23.06
CA SER A 846 -0.41 -18.18 -23.59
C SER A 846 -0.95 -16.80 -23.16
N MET A 847 -0.76 -16.39 -21.90
CA MET A 847 -1.13 -15.03 -21.43
C MET A 847 -0.37 -13.91 -22.15
N LYS A 848 0.85 -14.15 -22.65
CA LYS A 848 1.59 -13.14 -23.43
C LYS A 848 1.11 -13.03 -24.88
N LEU A 849 0.54 -14.10 -25.43
CA LEU A 849 0.00 -14.16 -26.79
C LEU A 849 -1.44 -13.62 -26.84
N SER A 850 -2.35 -14.20 -26.05
CA SER A 850 -3.80 -13.92 -26.09
C SER A 850 -4.20 -12.62 -25.38
N LYS A 851 -3.45 -11.51 -25.55
CA LYS A 851 -3.67 -10.24 -24.83
C LYS A 851 -5.03 -9.60 -25.12
N GLU A 852 -5.56 -9.82 -26.32
CA GLU A 852 -6.82 -9.22 -26.78
C GLU A 852 -8.03 -9.92 -26.18
N ASP A 853 -7.96 -11.25 -26.03
CA ASP A 853 -9.00 -12.04 -25.39
C ASP A 853 -8.92 -12.01 -23.87
N LYS A 854 -9.69 -11.07 -23.29
CA LYS A 854 -9.85 -10.91 -21.85
C LYS A 854 -10.50 -12.12 -21.17
N VAL A 855 -11.30 -12.92 -21.89
CA VAL A 855 -11.95 -14.13 -21.36
C VAL A 855 -10.88 -15.17 -21.01
N LEU A 856 -10.07 -15.54 -22.00
CA LEU A 856 -8.97 -16.47 -21.81
C LEU A 856 -7.91 -15.93 -20.83
N GLN A 857 -7.64 -14.62 -20.81
CA GLN A 857 -6.73 -14.02 -19.81
C GLN A 857 -7.14 -14.32 -18.36
N ARG A 858 -8.43 -14.19 -18.00
CA ARG A 858 -8.89 -14.46 -16.62
C ARG A 858 -8.70 -15.93 -16.23
N VAL A 859 -9.05 -16.84 -17.15
CA VAL A 859 -8.89 -18.29 -16.97
C VAL A 859 -7.41 -18.65 -16.80
N LEU A 860 -6.54 -18.16 -17.69
CA LEU A 860 -5.10 -18.41 -17.62
C LEU A 860 -4.47 -17.77 -16.38
N HIS A 861 -4.84 -16.55 -16.00
CA HIS A 861 -4.35 -15.91 -14.77
C HIS A 861 -4.74 -16.70 -13.53
N SER A 862 -5.98 -17.18 -13.47
CA SER A 862 -6.49 -18.03 -12.38
C SER A 862 -5.72 -19.35 -12.28
N ARG A 863 -5.50 -20.04 -13.41
CA ARG A 863 -4.65 -21.24 -13.47
C ARG A 863 -3.20 -20.94 -13.04
N GLN A 864 -2.63 -19.82 -13.51
CA GLN A 864 -1.28 -19.37 -13.14
C GLN A 864 -1.13 -19.11 -11.65
N LEU A 865 -2.15 -18.56 -10.98
CA LEU A 865 -2.18 -18.34 -9.54
C LEU A 865 -2.35 -19.65 -8.78
N GLY A 866 -3.25 -20.54 -9.21
CA GLY A 866 -3.43 -21.88 -8.65
C GLY A 866 -2.15 -22.71 -8.69
N LEU A 867 -1.47 -22.76 -9.83
CA LEU A 867 -0.19 -23.45 -9.99
C LEU A 867 0.92 -22.84 -9.12
N LYS A 868 0.98 -21.49 -8.99
CA LYS A 868 1.91 -20.83 -8.05
C LYS A 868 1.61 -21.23 -6.59
N LEU A 869 0.34 -21.32 -6.21
CA LEU A 869 -0.06 -21.70 -4.86
C LEU A 869 0.41 -23.12 -4.53
N ILE A 870 0.12 -24.12 -5.38
CA ILE A 870 0.49 -25.52 -5.11
C ILE A 870 2.00 -25.71 -5.04
N ALA A 871 2.77 -25.10 -5.95
CA ALA A 871 4.23 -25.14 -5.89
C ALA A 871 4.73 -24.63 -4.52
N ASN A 872 4.27 -23.46 -4.08
CA ASN A 872 4.67 -22.87 -2.81
C ASN A 872 4.22 -23.70 -1.57
N VAL A 873 3.03 -24.32 -1.60
CA VAL A 873 2.52 -25.10 -0.44
C VAL A 873 3.01 -26.55 -0.40
N THR A 874 3.62 -27.08 -1.46
CA THR A 874 4.08 -28.48 -1.51
C THR A 874 5.18 -28.77 -0.48
N TYR A 875 6.16 -27.87 -0.31
CA TYR A 875 7.13 -27.95 0.79
C TYR A 875 6.41 -27.88 2.16
N GLY A 876 5.41 -27.00 2.29
CA GLY A 876 4.62 -26.87 3.52
C GLY A 876 3.79 -28.11 3.89
N TYR A 877 3.62 -29.07 2.97
CA TYR A 877 2.98 -30.36 3.25
C TYR A 877 3.96 -31.34 3.94
N THR A 878 5.25 -31.35 3.55
CA THR A 878 6.26 -32.25 4.13
C THR A 878 6.68 -31.80 5.53
N ALA A 879 6.77 -30.48 5.76
CA ALA A 879 7.21 -29.87 7.03
C ALA A 879 6.11 -29.76 8.11
N ALA A 880 4.94 -30.37 7.92
CA ALA A 880 3.75 -30.12 8.75
C ALA A 880 3.68 -31.00 10.02
N ASN A 881 4.67 -30.96 10.92
CA ASN A 881 4.72 -31.86 12.08
C ASN A 881 3.47 -31.87 12.97
N PHE A 882 2.86 -30.71 13.26
CA PHE A 882 1.72 -30.61 14.19
C PHE A 882 0.40 -31.12 13.59
N SER A 883 0.02 -30.61 12.42
CA SER A 883 -1.29 -30.84 11.78
C SER A 883 -1.22 -31.44 10.38
N GLY A 884 -0.06 -31.95 9.98
CA GLY A 884 0.16 -32.57 8.67
C GLY A 884 -0.51 -33.92 8.54
N ARG A 885 -0.88 -34.27 7.30
CA ARG A 885 -1.44 -35.60 6.97
C ARG A 885 -0.37 -36.64 6.67
N MET A 886 0.72 -36.28 5.97
CA MET A 886 1.87 -37.16 5.74
C MET A 886 3.21 -36.38 5.82
N PRO A 887 3.60 -35.87 7.00
CA PRO A 887 4.86 -35.13 7.17
C PRO A 887 6.10 -36.04 7.20
N ALA A 888 7.24 -35.50 6.77
CA ALA A 888 8.56 -36.14 6.88
C ALA A 888 9.64 -35.06 7.09
N VAL A 889 10.35 -35.14 8.20
CA VAL A 889 11.26 -34.09 8.69
C VAL A 889 12.59 -34.12 7.94
N GLU A 890 13.08 -35.32 7.67
CA GLU A 890 14.28 -35.58 6.87
C GLU A 890 14.16 -34.93 5.48
N LEU A 891 12.94 -34.95 4.92
CA LEU A 891 12.59 -34.32 3.64
C LEU A 891 12.48 -32.79 3.76
N ALA A 892 11.83 -32.27 4.80
CA ALA A 892 11.72 -30.83 5.04
C ALA A 892 13.10 -30.18 5.29
N ASP A 893 13.89 -30.74 6.22
CA ASP A 893 15.23 -30.28 6.56
C ASP A 893 16.19 -30.39 5.36
N SER A 894 16.05 -31.39 4.49
CA SER A 894 16.85 -31.49 3.25
C SER A 894 16.58 -30.32 2.29
N VAL A 895 15.32 -29.93 2.12
CA VAL A 895 14.93 -28.79 1.27
C VAL A 895 15.43 -27.47 1.86
N VAL A 896 15.27 -27.26 3.18
CA VAL A 896 15.71 -26.03 3.86
C VAL A 896 17.24 -25.92 3.91
N SER A 897 17.92 -27.00 4.28
CA SER A 897 19.39 -27.03 4.35
C SER A 897 20.04 -26.81 2.99
N LYS A 898 19.51 -27.39 1.91
CA LYS A 898 20.03 -27.17 0.55
C LYS A 898 19.71 -25.78 0.00
N GLY A 899 18.52 -25.23 0.27
CA GLY A 899 18.20 -23.84 -0.03
C GLY A 899 19.14 -22.86 0.67
N ARG A 900 19.46 -23.11 1.95
CA ARG A 900 20.46 -22.35 2.72
C ARG A 900 21.87 -22.48 2.14
N GLU A 901 22.30 -23.67 1.72
CA GLU A 901 23.61 -23.87 1.06
C GLU A 901 23.72 -23.06 -0.23
N THR A 902 22.74 -23.18 -1.14
CA THR A 902 22.70 -22.40 -2.40
C THR A 902 22.71 -20.90 -2.13
N LEU A 903 21.97 -20.41 -1.12
CA LEU A 903 21.98 -18.99 -0.76
C LEU A 903 23.36 -18.53 -0.25
N MET A 904 24.01 -19.29 0.63
CA MET A 904 25.36 -18.98 1.13
C MET A 904 26.42 -19.04 0.02
N ARG A 905 26.28 -19.96 -0.94
CA ARG A 905 27.20 -20.07 -2.08
C ARG A 905 27.05 -18.89 -3.05
N ALA A 906 25.81 -18.50 -3.34
CA ALA A 906 25.52 -17.30 -4.15
C ALA A 906 26.08 -16.02 -3.51
N ILE A 907 25.91 -15.85 -2.18
CA ILE A 907 26.52 -14.74 -1.42
C ILE A 907 28.04 -14.74 -1.59
N LYS A 908 28.70 -15.89 -1.38
CA LYS A 908 30.15 -16.01 -1.54
C LYS A 908 30.62 -15.69 -2.97
N LEU A 909 29.89 -16.14 -4.00
CA LEU A 909 30.23 -15.88 -5.40
C LEU A 909 30.15 -14.37 -5.72
N ILE A 910 29.13 -13.69 -5.19
CA ILE A 910 28.94 -12.23 -5.36
C ILE A 910 30.04 -11.44 -4.65
N GLU A 911 30.40 -11.81 -3.42
CA GLU A 911 31.38 -11.06 -2.61
C GLU A 911 32.84 -11.38 -2.93
N CYS A 912 33.13 -12.56 -3.51
CA CYS A 912 34.49 -12.89 -3.97
C CYS A 912 34.85 -12.25 -5.33
N ASN A 913 33.89 -11.79 -6.13
CA ASN A 913 34.18 -11.18 -7.43
C ASN A 913 34.39 -9.66 -7.31
N THR A 914 35.65 -9.24 -7.35
CA THR A 914 36.05 -7.84 -7.19
C THR A 914 35.59 -6.92 -8.31
N THR A 915 35.32 -7.42 -9.53
CA THR A 915 34.96 -6.57 -10.69
C THR A 915 33.60 -5.89 -10.53
N TRP A 916 32.64 -6.57 -9.88
CA TRP A 916 31.31 -6.03 -9.62
C TRP A 916 31.32 -4.91 -8.57
N GLY A 917 32.27 -4.93 -7.62
CA GLY A 917 32.30 -4.01 -6.47
C GLY A 917 31.08 -4.19 -5.56
N ALA A 918 30.60 -5.43 -5.43
CA ALA A 918 29.35 -5.80 -4.79
C ALA A 918 29.52 -6.15 -3.31
N LYS A 919 28.56 -5.76 -2.46
CA LYS A 919 28.46 -6.22 -1.07
C LYS A 919 27.05 -6.71 -0.75
N VAL A 920 26.90 -7.88 -0.12
CA VAL A 920 25.60 -8.31 0.39
C VAL A 920 25.29 -7.52 1.68
N VAL A 921 24.10 -6.91 1.73
CA VAL A 921 23.64 -6.08 2.86
C VAL A 921 22.43 -6.65 3.59
N TYR A 922 21.70 -7.58 2.99
CA TYR A 922 20.63 -8.36 3.60
C TYR A 922 20.32 -9.61 2.75
N GLY A 923 19.62 -10.58 3.31
CA GLY A 923 19.15 -11.76 2.61
C GLY A 923 18.04 -12.44 3.41
N ASP A 924 16.97 -12.84 2.73
CA ASP A 924 15.74 -13.31 3.36
C ASP A 924 15.20 -14.55 2.65
N THR A 925 15.66 -15.72 3.11
CA THR A 925 15.28 -17.09 2.69
C THR A 925 15.49 -17.47 1.22
N ASP A 926 14.95 -16.71 0.29
CA ASP A 926 14.99 -16.87 -1.17
C ASP A 926 15.54 -15.63 -1.90
N SER A 927 15.69 -14.51 -1.19
CA SER A 927 16.16 -13.24 -1.75
C SER A 927 17.51 -12.76 -1.21
N ILE A 928 18.29 -12.06 -2.06
CA ILE A 928 19.60 -11.46 -1.74
C ILE A 928 19.54 -9.96 -2.06
N PHE A 929 20.05 -9.11 -1.17
CA PHE A 929 20.14 -7.66 -1.35
C PHE A 929 21.60 -7.26 -1.48
N VAL A 930 21.97 -6.71 -2.64
CA VAL A 930 23.35 -6.40 -3.01
C VAL A 930 23.50 -4.90 -3.22
N LEU A 931 24.34 -4.27 -2.40
CA LEU A 931 24.74 -2.87 -2.59
C LEU A 931 25.76 -2.77 -3.73
N ILE A 932 25.51 -1.85 -4.65
CA ILE A 932 26.49 -1.39 -5.65
C ILE A 932 26.77 0.09 -5.35
N ALA A 933 27.80 0.36 -4.54
CA ALA A 933 28.12 1.71 -4.10
C ALA A 933 28.70 2.57 -5.23
N GLY A 934 28.32 3.84 -5.31
CA GLY A 934 28.93 4.83 -6.20
C GLY A 934 28.78 4.59 -7.71
N LYS A 935 27.93 3.67 -8.16
CA LYS A 935 27.60 3.44 -9.59
C LYS A 935 26.15 3.86 -9.88
N SER A 936 25.87 4.17 -11.16
CA SER A 936 24.53 4.55 -11.61
C SER A 936 23.53 3.40 -11.57
N ARG A 937 22.23 3.73 -11.58
CA ARG A 937 21.13 2.74 -11.63
C ARG A 937 21.23 1.84 -12.87
N ASP A 938 21.54 2.43 -14.02
CA ASP A 938 21.72 1.73 -15.31
C ASP A 938 22.92 0.76 -15.29
N ALA A 939 24.00 1.11 -14.58
CA ALA A 939 25.11 0.20 -14.35
C ALA A 939 24.71 -0.95 -13.40
N ALA A 940 23.93 -0.65 -12.36
CA ALA A 940 23.41 -1.66 -11.43
C ALA A 940 22.42 -2.63 -12.09
N PHE A 941 21.65 -2.22 -13.11
CA PHE A 941 20.85 -3.16 -13.91
C PHE A 941 21.73 -4.17 -14.67
N LYS A 942 22.79 -3.71 -15.35
CA LYS A 942 23.70 -4.58 -16.11
C LYS A 942 24.45 -5.57 -15.21
N ILE A 943 25.06 -5.07 -14.13
CA ILE A 943 25.72 -5.89 -13.10
C ILE A 943 24.71 -6.88 -12.48
N GLY A 944 23.45 -6.48 -12.33
CA GLY A 944 22.37 -7.34 -11.89
C GLY A 944 22.06 -8.49 -12.85
N GLU A 945 22.11 -8.26 -14.17
CA GLU A 945 21.90 -9.31 -15.17
C GLU A 945 23.09 -10.28 -15.22
N GLU A 946 24.33 -9.77 -15.19
CA GLU A 946 25.57 -10.57 -15.11
C GLU A 946 25.57 -11.51 -13.87
N ILE A 947 25.30 -10.97 -12.67
CA ILE A 947 25.23 -11.76 -11.43
C ILE A 947 24.12 -12.81 -11.49
N ALA A 948 22.96 -12.48 -12.07
CA ALA A 948 21.84 -13.40 -12.17
C ALA A 948 22.12 -14.56 -13.14
N GLU A 949 22.91 -14.33 -14.19
CA GLU A 949 23.37 -15.38 -15.10
C GLU A 949 24.42 -16.28 -14.44
N GLU A 950 25.48 -15.71 -13.87
CA GLU A 950 26.60 -16.48 -13.30
C GLU A 950 26.17 -17.35 -12.10
N VAL A 951 25.36 -16.80 -11.17
CA VAL A 951 24.80 -17.59 -10.06
C VAL A 951 23.83 -18.69 -10.56
N THR A 952 23.19 -18.50 -11.71
CA THR A 952 22.34 -19.53 -12.32
C THR A 952 23.20 -20.64 -12.94
N ASN A 953 24.34 -20.31 -13.55
CA ASN A 953 25.24 -21.28 -14.18
C ASN A 953 25.94 -22.20 -13.16
N ASP A 954 26.22 -21.74 -11.94
CA ASP A 954 26.71 -22.57 -10.81
C ASP A 954 25.67 -23.59 -10.30
N ASN A 955 24.38 -23.43 -10.61
CA ASN A 955 23.31 -24.22 -9.99
C ASN A 955 22.61 -25.19 -10.98
N PRO A 956 22.21 -26.38 -10.52
CA PRO A 956 21.53 -27.37 -11.37
C PRO A 956 20.11 -26.92 -11.72
N SER A 957 19.72 -27.13 -12.98
CA SER A 957 18.35 -26.89 -13.46
C SER A 957 17.31 -27.60 -12.58
N PRO A 958 16.18 -26.97 -12.21
CA PRO A 958 15.69 -25.66 -12.66
C PRO A 958 16.01 -24.49 -11.70
N VAL A 959 17.04 -24.62 -10.85
CA VAL A 959 17.42 -23.55 -9.89
C VAL A 959 17.97 -22.34 -10.66
N ARG A 960 17.26 -21.21 -10.60
CA ARG A 960 17.62 -19.97 -11.30
C ARG A 960 17.46 -18.76 -10.40
N LEU A 961 18.47 -17.90 -10.36
CA LEU A 961 18.38 -16.57 -9.77
C LEU A 961 17.68 -15.62 -10.75
N LYS A 962 16.90 -14.65 -10.24
CA LYS A 962 16.34 -13.56 -11.03
C LYS A 962 16.70 -12.23 -10.39
N LEU A 963 17.17 -11.28 -11.20
CA LEU A 963 17.07 -9.86 -10.88
C LEU A 963 15.59 -9.50 -10.70
N GLU A 964 15.14 -9.25 -9.48
CA GLU A 964 13.74 -8.91 -9.20
C GLU A 964 13.47 -7.44 -9.48
N LYS A 965 14.33 -6.55 -8.97
CA LYS A 965 14.21 -5.09 -8.97
C LYS A 965 15.50 -4.42 -8.46
N ILE A 966 15.57 -3.09 -8.57
CA ILE A 966 16.55 -2.25 -7.89
C ILE A 966 15.82 -1.27 -6.94
N PHE A 967 16.37 -1.12 -5.73
CA PHE A 967 15.95 -0.12 -4.76
C PHE A 967 16.88 1.11 -4.78
N GLN A 968 16.32 2.31 -4.98
CA GLN A 968 17.07 3.56 -4.83
C GLN A 968 16.15 4.77 -4.55
N PRO A 969 16.19 5.38 -3.35
CA PRO A 969 16.84 4.92 -2.12
C PRO A 969 16.06 3.81 -1.41
N CYS A 970 16.63 3.24 -0.35
CA CYS A 970 15.88 2.40 0.60
C CYS A 970 16.38 2.54 2.05
N ILE A 971 15.59 2.01 2.98
CA ILE A 971 15.94 1.84 4.39
C ILE A 971 15.74 0.36 4.73
N LEU A 972 16.82 -0.29 5.18
CA LEU A 972 16.77 -1.63 5.77
C LEU A 972 16.69 -1.45 7.30
N GLN A 973 15.62 -1.98 7.93
CA GLN A 973 15.25 -1.59 9.30
C GLN A 973 15.47 -2.69 10.33
N THR A 974 15.19 -3.94 9.97
CA THR A 974 15.35 -5.20 10.74
C THR A 974 14.90 -6.36 9.83
N LYS A 975 15.12 -7.62 10.23
CA LYS A 975 14.62 -8.79 9.46
C LYS A 975 13.14 -8.64 9.09
N LYS A 976 12.86 -8.88 7.81
CA LYS A 976 11.54 -8.74 7.13
C LYS A 976 10.90 -7.33 7.23
N ARG A 977 11.68 -6.28 7.53
CA ARG A 977 11.23 -4.88 7.63
C ARG A 977 12.13 -3.94 6.84
N TYR A 978 11.66 -3.50 5.68
CA TYR A 978 12.38 -2.61 4.77
C TYR A 978 11.42 -1.81 3.88
N VAL A 979 11.90 -0.70 3.32
CA VAL A 979 11.11 0.20 2.47
C VAL A 979 12.01 0.96 1.50
N GLY A 980 11.58 1.16 0.26
CA GLY A 980 12.35 1.90 -0.74
C GLY A 980 11.56 2.28 -1.98
N TYR A 981 12.20 3.07 -2.83
CA TYR A 981 11.74 3.36 -4.19
C TYR A 981 12.27 2.29 -5.15
N MET A 982 11.34 1.63 -5.82
CA MET A 982 11.53 0.38 -6.56
C MET A 982 11.46 0.64 -8.07
N TYR A 983 12.45 0.12 -8.79
CA TYR A 983 12.50 0.09 -10.25
C TYR A 983 12.59 -1.37 -10.73
N GLU A 984 11.68 -1.81 -11.60
CA GLU A 984 11.67 -3.16 -12.18
C GLU A 984 12.38 -3.25 -13.54
N SER A 985 12.47 -2.13 -14.27
CA SER A 985 13.17 -2.02 -15.55
C SER A 985 13.95 -0.71 -15.67
N ASN A 986 14.93 -0.67 -16.58
CA ASN A 986 15.78 0.52 -16.75
C ASN A 986 14.99 1.73 -17.31
N ASP A 987 14.00 1.47 -18.17
CA ASP A 987 13.11 2.48 -18.77
C ASP A 987 12.15 3.13 -17.75
N GLN A 988 12.08 2.63 -16.51
CA GLN A 988 11.19 3.14 -15.49
C GLN A 988 11.68 4.49 -14.93
N THR A 989 10.95 5.56 -15.25
CA THR A 989 11.22 6.92 -14.77
C THR A 989 10.67 7.13 -13.35
N GLU A 990 9.39 6.87 -13.11
CA GLU A 990 8.75 7.04 -11.80
C GLU A 990 8.92 5.78 -10.91
N PRO A 991 9.41 5.89 -9.66
CA PRO A 991 9.55 4.76 -8.75
C PRO A 991 8.22 4.28 -8.16
N GLU A 992 8.11 2.96 -7.90
CA GLU A 992 7.07 2.46 -7.00
C GLU A 992 7.52 2.56 -5.53
N PHE A 993 6.64 3.03 -4.64
CA PHE A 993 6.89 2.99 -3.19
C PHE A 993 6.61 1.60 -2.63
N CYS A 994 7.64 0.76 -2.56
CA CYS A 994 7.54 -0.62 -2.07
C CYS A 994 7.96 -0.70 -0.58
N ALA A 995 7.05 -1.21 0.25
CA ALA A 995 7.23 -1.34 1.70
C ALA A 995 6.88 -2.75 2.17
N LYS A 996 7.73 -3.35 3.00
CA LYS A 996 7.57 -4.71 3.55
C LYS A 996 7.69 -4.69 5.07
N GLY A 997 6.75 -5.35 5.75
CA GLY A 997 6.73 -5.52 7.22
C GLY A 997 6.43 -4.27 8.08
N ILE A 998 6.72 -3.07 7.58
CA ILE A 998 6.52 -1.79 8.29
C ILE A 998 5.06 -1.31 8.29
N GLU A 999 4.76 -0.33 9.14
CA GLU A 999 3.40 0.09 9.50
C GLU A 999 2.61 0.81 8.39
N THR A 1000 3.18 1.03 7.20
CA THR A 1000 2.46 1.50 6.00
C THR A 1000 1.59 0.42 5.34
N VAL A 1001 1.87 -0.86 5.63
CA VAL A 1001 1.18 -2.04 5.09
C VAL A 1001 0.53 -2.94 6.16
N ARG A 1002 0.75 -2.67 7.45
CA ARG A 1002 0.13 -3.43 8.55
C ARG A 1002 -1.30 -2.96 8.85
N ARG A 1003 -2.11 -3.85 9.42
CA ARG A 1003 -3.54 -3.61 9.77
C ARG A 1003 -3.81 -3.53 11.28
N ASP A 1004 -2.78 -3.49 12.12
CA ASP A 1004 -2.88 -3.45 13.59
C ASP A 1004 -2.77 -2.05 14.21
N GLY A 1005 -2.27 -1.07 13.44
CA GLY A 1005 -2.33 0.37 13.76
C GLY A 1005 -3.57 1.08 13.21
N CYS A 1006 -3.73 2.36 13.56
CA CYS A 1006 -4.74 3.24 12.97
C CYS A 1006 -4.22 3.94 11.68
N PRO A 1007 -5.11 4.37 10.75
CA PRO A 1007 -4.69 4.93 9.46
C PRO A 1007 -3.74 6.13 9.52
N ALA A 1008 -3.80 6.93 10.59
CA ALA A 1008 -2.90 8.05 10.83
C ALA A 1008 -1.41 7.65 10.77
N VAL A 1009 -1.05 6.50 11.36
CA VAL A 1009 0.33 5.99 11.39
C VAL A 1009 0.80 5.73 9.97
N SER A 1010 0.04 4.95 9.21
CA SER A 1010 0.40 4.54 7.85
C SER A 1010 0.52 5.76 6.93
N LYS A 1011 -0.43 6.71 7.00
CA LYS A 1011 -0.43 7.95 6.21
C LYS A 1011 0.77 8.85 6.55
N MET A 1012 1.05 9.07 7.84
CA MET A 1012 2.16 9.93 8.27
C MET A 1012 3.53 9.30 7.96
N LEU A 1013 3.70 8.00 8.20
CA LEU A 1013 4.94 7.29 7.89
C LEU A 1013 5.20 7.25 6.37
N GLU A 1014 4.18 6.91 5.58
CA GLU A 1014 4.29 6.88 4.11
C GLU A 1014 4.65 8.25 3.53
N LYS A 1015 3.98 9.35 3.92
CA LYS A 1015 4.34 10.67 3.37
C LYS A 1015 5.66 11.22 3.92
N SER A 1016 6.03 10.93 5.16
CA SER A 1016 7.34 11.32 5.70
C SER A 1016 8.49 10.62 4.95
N LEU A 1017 8.34 9.32 4.65
CA LEU A 1017 9.30 8.56 3.85
C LEU A 1017 9.35 9.02 2.40
N LYS A 1018 8.20 9.29 1.76
CA LYS A 1018 8.18 9.87 0.40
C LYS A 1018 8.92 11.21 0.36
N ILE A 1019 8.61 12.17 1.25
CA ILE A 1019 9.36 13.45 1.33
C ILE A 1019 10.87 13.21 1.49
N LEU A 1020 11.27 12.33 2.41
CA LEU A 1020 12.68 11.98 2.61
C LEU A 1020 13.34 11.40 1.34
N PHE A 1021 12.64 10.56 0.59
CA PHE A 1021 13.19 9.94 -0.62
C PHE A 1021 13.20 10.89 -1.82
N ASP A 1022 12.17 11.74 -1.94
CA ASP A 1022 11.98 12.76 -2.97
C ASP A 1022 13.04 13.86 -2.89
N THR A 1023 13.25 14.46 -1.71
CA THR A 1023 14.06 15.68 -1.56
C THR A 1023 15.37 15.50 -0.78
N ARG A 1024 15.50 14.39 -0.04
CA ARG A 1024 16.58 14.13 0.95
C ARG A 1024 16.68 15.15 2.10
N ASP A 1025 15.71 16.07 2.21
CA ASP A 1025 15.69 17.15 3.20
C ASP A 1025 14.86 16.79 4.43
N VAL A 1026 15.55 16.65 5.56
CA VAL A 1026 14.99 16.33 6.88
C VAL A 1026 14.18 17.51 7.46
N SER A 1027 14.49 18.77 7.09
CA SER A 1027 13.74 19.95 7.54
C SER A 1027 12.31 19.95 7.01
N LEU A 1028 12.10 19.52 5.76
CA LEU A 1028 10.75 19.36 5.20
C LEU A 1028 9.97 18.24 5.91
N VAL A 1029 10.64 17.17 6.35
CA VAL A 1029 10.03 16.13 7.18
C VAL A 1029 9.68 16.66 8.57
N ARG A 1030 10.58 17.41 9.24
CA ARG A 1030 10.30 18.05 10.55
C ARG A 1030 9.06 18.95 10.45
N LYS A 1031 9.05 19.86 9.47
CA LYS A 1031 7.93 20.77 9.17
C LYS A 1031 6.62 20.02 8.89
N TYR A 1032 6.70 18.89 8.19
CA TYR A 1032 5.55 18.03 7.93
C TYR A 1032 4.99 17.37 9.22
N VAL A 1033 5.85 16.70 9.98
CA VAL A 1033 5.47 15.93 11.18
C VAL A 1033 4.92 16.84 12.27
N ILE A 1034 5.61 17.97 12.55
CA ILE A 1034 5.15 18.98 13.51
C ILE A 1034 3.76 19.51 13.12
N ARG A 1035 3.50 19.79 11.84
CA ARG A 1035 2.18 20.24 11.36
C ARG A 1035 1.08 19.20 11.64
N GLN A 1036 1.34 17.91 11.46
CA GLN A 1036 0.33 16.88 11.77
C GLN A 1036 0.12 16.74 13.29
N PHE A 1037 1.17 16.80 14.11
CA PHE A 1037 1.04 16.82 15.56
C PHE A 1037 0.21 18.02 16.04
N THR A 1038 0.39 19.21 15.46
CA THR A 1038 -0.47 20.38 15.76
C THR A 1038 -1.93 20.12 15.37
N LYS A 1039 -2.21 19.55 14.19
CA LYS A 1039 -3.58 19.17 13.77
C LYS A 1039 -4.23 18.14 14.71
N MET A 1040 -3.45 17.20 15.25
CA MET A 1040 -3.93 16.22 16.23
C MET A 1040 -4.23 16.85 17.58
N LEU A 1041 -3.28 17.60 18.16
CA LEU A 1041 -3.45 18.25 19.46
C LEU A 1041 -4.59 19.28 19.47
N THR A 1042 -4.83 19.96 18.35
CA THR A 1042 -5.95 20.91 18.18
C THR A 1042 -7.28 20.25 17.79
N GLY A 1043 -7.38 18.92 17.78
CA GLY A 1043 -8.62 18.20 17.45
C GLY A 1043 -9.11 18.40 16.00
N ARG A 1044 -8.25 18.89 15.09
CA ARG A 1044 -8.63 19.17 13.69
C ARG A 1044 -8.66 17.91 12.81
N ILE A 1045 -7.97 16.85 13.24
CA ILE A 1045 -7.87 15.54 12.55
C ILE A 1045 -9.23 14.87 12.31
N CYS A 1046 -9.39 14.22 11.15
CA CYS A 1046 -10.52 13.31 10.89
C CYS A 1046 -10.53 12.13 11.86
N LEU A 1047 -11.64 11.91 12.58
CA LEU A 1047 -11.75 10.84 13.58
C LEU A 1047 -11.56 9.43 12.99
N GLN A 1048 -11.87 9.22 11.71
CA GLN A 1048 -11.62 7.94 11.03
C GLN A 1048 -10.13 7.54 11.04
N ASP A 1049 -9.21 8.51 11.01
CA ASP A 1049 -7.77 8.25 10.99
C ASP A 1049 -7.20 7.75 12.33
N VAL A 1050 -7.96 7.85 13.44
CA VAL A 1050 -7.57 7.36 14.77
C VAL A 1050 -8.30 6.09 15.22
N ILE A 1051 -9.16 5.50 14.37
CA ILE A 1051 -9.82 4.22 14.66
C ILE A 1051 -8.82 3.06 14.50
N PHE A 1052 -8.82 2.14 15.47
CA PHE A 1052 -8.19 0.82 15.35
C PHE A 1052 -9.26 -0.22 14.99
N ALA A 1053 -8.87 -1.30 14.32
CA ALA A 1053 -9.74 -2.46 14.10
C ALA A 1053 -8.98 -3.76 14.41
N LYS A 1054 -9.47 -4.59 15.33
CA LYS A 1054 -8.84 -5.86 15.74
C LYS A 1054 -9.80 -7.04 15.66
N GLU A 1055 -9.27 -8.19 15.28
CA GLU A 1055 -10.04 -9.43 15.11
C GLU A 1055 -10.56 -9.96 16.44
N TYR A 1056 -11.87 -10.17 16.51
CA TYR A 1056 -12.53 -10.94 17.54
C TYR A 1056 -12.36 -12.44 17.24
N ARG A 1057 -12.11 -13.26 18.27
CA ARG A 1057 -11.84 -14.70 18.11
C ARG A 1057 -12.95 -15.62 18.62
N GLY A 1058 -14.09 -15.07 19.06
CA GLY A 1058 -15.07 -15.80 19.86
C GLY A 1058 -14.66 -15.85 21.33
N ALA A 1059 -15.64 -15.79 22.24
CA ALA A 1059 -15.37 -15.62 23.68
C ALA A 1059 -14.48 -16.73 24.27
N ALA A 1060 -14.78 -18.00 23.94
CA ALA A 1060 -14.07 -19.18 24.44
C ALA A 1060 -12.60 -19.27 23.98
N ASN A 1061 -12.23 -18.67 22.84
CA ASN A 1061 -10.88 -18.70 22.29
C ASN A 1061 -9.92 -17.68 22.92
N TYR A 1062 -10.35 -16.95 23.94
CA TYR A 1062 -9.50 -16.08 24.76
C TYR A 1062 -9.21 -16.72 26.11
N ARG A 1063 -7.96 -16.63 26.57
CA ARG A 1063 -7.58 -17.05 27.93
C ARG A 1063 -8.42 -16.30 28.98
N PRO A 1064 -8.80 -16.92 30.11
CA PRO A 1064 -9.39 -16.23 31.25
C PRO A 1064 -8.59 -14.97 31.62
N GLY A 1065 -9.28 -13.87 31.91
CA GLY A 1065 -8.65 -12.58 32.23
C GLY A 1065 -8.05 -11.81 31.04
N ALA A 1066 -8.20 -12.26 29.79
CA ALA A 1066 -7.60 -11.55 28.64
C ALA A 1066 -8.13 -10.10 28.45
N CYS A 1067 -7.21 -9.14 28.49
CA CYS A 1067 -7.46 -7.70 28.31
C CYS A 1067 -7.37 -7.26 26.83
N VAL A 1068 -8.23 -7.81 25.97
CA VAL A 1068 -8.27 -7.50 24.53
C VAL A 1068 -9.39 -6.50 24.22
N PRO A 1069 -9.11 -5.36 23.53
CA PRO A 1069 -10.14 -4.33 23.24
C PRO A 1069 -11.41 -4.84 22.55
N ALA A 1070 -11.27 -5.79 21.61
CA ALA A 1070 -12.41 -6.40 20.92
C ALA A 1070 -13.31 -7.21 21.87
N LEU A 1071 -12.70 -8.01 22.75
CA LEU A 1071 -13.42 -8.79 23.77
C LEU A 1071 -14.06 -7.88 24.82
N GLU A 1072 -13.38 -6.81 25.21
CA GLU A 1072 -13.88 -5.86 26.22
C GLU A 1072 -15.08 -5.04 25.72
N LEU A 1073 -15.11 -4.66 24.44
CA LEU A 1073 -16.31 -4.08 23.83
C LEU A 1073 -17.42 -5.14 23.69
N THR A 1074 -17.08 -6.35 23.27
CA THR A 1074 -18.06 -7.46 23.14
C THR A 1074 -18.76 -7.77 24.46
N ARG A 1075 -18.04 -7.81 25.59
CA ARG A 1075 -18.64 -7.96 26.94
C ARG A 1075 -19.68 -6.88 27.25
N LYS A 1076 -19.39 -5.62 26.90
CA LYS A 1076 -20.31 -4.48 27.12
C LYS A 1076 -21.55 -4.56 26.23
N TRP A 1077 -21.37 -5.03 24.99
CA TRP A 1077 -22.48 -5.20 24.05
C TRP A 1077 -23.38 -6.37 24.44
N LEU A 1078 -22.80 -7.52 24.82
CA LEU A 1078 -23.52 -8.69 25.34
C LEU A 1078 -24.33 -8.39 26.61
N ALA A 1079 -23.87 -7.46 27.45
CA ALA A 1079 -24.59 -7.00 28.65
C ALA A 1079 -25.81 -6.11 28.35
N VAL A 1080 -26.02 -5.72 27.08
CA VAL A 1080 -27.17 -4.93 26.60
C VAL A 1080 -28.03 -5.74 25.62
N ASP A 1081 -27.39 -6.52 24.74
CA ASP A 1081 -28.02 -7.31 23.69
C ASP A 1081 -27.22 -8.59 23.42
N ARG A 1082 -27.84 -9.76 23.66
CA ARG A 1082 -27.26 -11.09 23.41
C ARG A 1082 -26.89 -11.32 21.93
N ARG A 1083 -27.65 -10.76 20.98
CA ARG A 1083 -27.35 -10.86 19.54
C ARG A 1083 -26.21 -9.90 19.12
N SER A 1084 -25.73 -9.02 20.00
CA SER A 1084 -24.65 -8.07 19.71
C SER A 1084 -23.21 -8.62 19.83
N GLU A 1085 -23.03 -9.94 19.93
CA GLU A 1085 -21.71 -10.55 19.71
C GLU A 1085 -21.20 -10.33 18.26
N PRO A 1086 -19.92 -9.99 18.04
CA PRO A 1086 -19.27 -10.05 16.72
C PRO A 1086 -19.02 -11.50 16.29
N ARG A 1087 -19.02 -11.78 14.98
CA ARG A 1087 -18.69 -13.13 14.47
C ARG A 1087 -17.19 -13.44 14.59
N CYS A 1088 -16.83 -14.72 14.62
CA CYS A 1088 -15.41 -15.11 14.71
C CYS A 1088 -14.60 -14.63 13.48
N GLY A 1089 -13.50 -13.92 13.75
CA GLY A 1089 -12.65 -13.22 12.79
C GLY A 1089 -13.24 -11.90 12.26
N GLU A 1090 -14.30 -11.36 12.85
CA GLU A 1090 -14.78 -10.01 12.56
C GLU A 1090 -13.83 -8.96 13.17
N ARG A 1091 -13.63 -7.82 12.49
CA ARG A 1091 -12.69 -6.78 12.93
C ARG A 1091 -13.42 -5.69 13.71
N VAL A 1092 -13.46 -5.85 15.03
CA VAL A 1092 -14.09 -4.90 15.96
C VAL A 1092 -13.32 -3.57 15.96
N ALA A 1093 -14.03 -2.50 15.60
CA ALA A 1093 -13.51 -1.14 15.57
C ALA A 1093 -13.54 -0.48 16.96
N TYR A 1094 -12.46 0.21 17.35
CA TYR A 1094 -12.35 0.88 18.64
C TYR A 1094 -11.46 2.12 18.62
N VAL A 1095 -11.67 2.99 19.61
CA VAL A 1095 -10.88 4.20 19.89
C VAL A 1095 -10.42 4.21 21.35
N ILE A 1096 -9.36 4.95 21.65
CA ILE A 1096 -8.86 5.15 23.03
C ILE A 1096 -9.12 6.61 23.42
N VAL A 1097 -9.99 6.81 24.41
CA VAL A 1097 -10.38 8.15 24.89
C VAL A 1097 -9.46 8.65 26.00
N SER A 1098 -9.47 9.95 26.24
CA SER A 1098 -8.86 10.56 27.42
C SER A 1098 -9.61 10.15 28.69
N GLY A 1099 -8.89 10.08 29.81
CA GLY A 1099 -9.45 9.79 31.14
C GLY A 1099 -8.46 10.18 32.24
N PRO A 1100 -8.80 9.92 33.52
CA PRO A 1100 -7.93 10.27 34.64
C PRO A 1100 -6.54 9.62 34.55
N PRO A 1101 -5.48 10.28 35.09
CA PRO A 1101 -4.14 9.71 35.13
C PRO A 1101 -4.12 8.37 35.89
N GLY A 1102 -3.25 7.46 35.47
CA GLY A 1102 -3.11 6.12 36.07
C GLY A 1102 -4.17 5.08 35.65
N VAL A 1103 -5.26 5.48 34.98
CA VAL A 1103 -6.30 4.52 34.53
C VAL A 1103 -5.76 3.57 33.45
N PRO A 1104 -5.92 2.23 33.60
CA PRO A 1104 -5.49 1.27 32.59
C PRO A 1104 -6.16 1.50 31.22
N LEU A 1105 -5.36 1.51 30.14
CA LEU A 1105 -5.80 1.79 28.77
C LEU A 1105 -7.02 0.97 28.31
N ILE A 1106 -7.17 -0.27 28.78
CA ILE A 1106 -8.30 -1.14 28.45
C ILE A 1106 -9.65 -0.56 28.92
N LYS A 1107 -9.69 0.15 30.07
CA LYS A 1107 -10.89 0.84 30.57
C LYS A 1107 -11.22 2.11 29.77
N LEU A 1108 -10.24 2.66 29.04
CA LEU A 1108 -10.37 3.82 28.15
C LEU A 1108 -10.74 3.43 26.70
N VAL A 1109 -10.98 2.14 26.43
CA VAL A 1109 -11.52 1.68 25.14
C VAL A 1109 -13.01 2.03 25.03
N ARG A 1110 -13.39 2.64 23.90
CA ARG A 1110 -14.77 2.95 23.49
C ARG A 1110 -14.99 2.56 22.04
N SER A 1111 -16.23 2.30 21.64
CA SER A 1111 -16.55 2.14 20.22
C SER A 1111 -16.59 3.49 19.49
N PRO A 1112 -16.44 3.52 18.15
CA PRO A 1112 -16.65 4.75 17.38
C PRO A 1112 -18.09 5.30 17.49
N ARG A 1113 -19.09 4.45 17.76
CA ARG A 1113 -20.49 4.87 17.95
C ARG A 1113 -20.66 5.62 19.27
N GLU A 1114 -20.08 5.11 20.37
CA GLU A 1114 -20.05 5.81 21.66
C GLU A 1114 -19.41 7.22 21.52
N LEU A 1115 -18.29 7.33 20.80
CA LEU A 1115 -17.60 8.61 20.57
C LEU A 1115 -18.41 9.62 19.74
N LEU A 1116 -19.29 9.15 18.83
CA LEU A 1116 -20.13 10.03 18.01
C LEU A 1116 -21.44 10.44 18.72
N ALA A 1117 -21.90 9.62 19.66
CA ALA A 1117 -23.07 9.89 20.50
C ALA A 1117 -22.74 10.86 21.64
N ASP A 1118 -21.68 10.59 22.41
CA ASP A 1118 -21.30 11.35 23.60
C ASP A 1118 -20.20 12.39 23.31
N GLY A 1119 -20.59 13.67 23.24
CA GLY A 1119 -19.70 14.80 23.01
C GLY A 1119 -18.73 15.13 24.16
N SER A 1120 -18.85 14.48 25.33
CA SER A 1120 -17.86 14.60 26.41
C SER A 1120 -16.59 13.78 26.12
N LEU A 1121 -16.71 12.69 25.35
CA LEU A 1121 -15.61 11.80 25.00
C LEU A 1121 -14.69 12.45 23.96
N ARG A 1122 -13.37 12.41 24.21
CA ARG A 1122 -12.35 12.88 23.27
C ARG A 1122 -11.24 11.84 23.10
N PRO A 1123 -10.71 11.57 21.89
CA PRO A 1123 -9.58 10.66 21.72
C PRO A 1123 -8.32 11.17 22.44
N ASN A 1124 -7.55 10.27 23.02
CA ASN A 1124 -6.31 10.62 23.74
C ASN A 1124 -5.17 10.91 22.76
N MET A 1125 -5.18 12.08 22.12
CA MET A 1125 -4.22 12.45 21.07
C MET A 1125 -2.76 12.37 21.54
N PHE A 1126 -2.48 12.62 22.82
CA PHE A 1126 -1.15 12.45 23.40
C PHE A 1126 -0.69 10.98 23.38
N TYR A 1127 -1.56 10.03 23.73
CA TYR A 1127 -1.31 8.60 23.59
C TYR A 1127 -1.08 8.23 22.11
N TYR A 1128 -1.92 8.68 21.18
CA TYR A 1128 -1.76 8.38 19.75
C TYR A 1128 -0.41 8.87 19.21
N ILE A 1129 0.00 10.11 19.53
CA ILE A 1129 1.30 10.63 19.11
C ILE A 1129 2.44 9.82 19.74
N THR A 1130 2.50 9.73 21.08
CA THR A 1130 3.66 9.19 21.80
C THR A 1130 3.81 7.67 21.74
N ARG A 1131 2.70 6.91 21.72
CA ARG A 1131 2.73 5.45 21.78
C ARG A 1131 2.43 4.76 20.44
N VAL A 1132 1.85 5.47 19.47
CA VAL A 1132 1.36 4.86 18.22
C VAL A 1132 2.04 5.43 16.98
N ILE A 1133 2.32 6.74 16.91
CA ILE A 1133 2.87 7.40 15.72
C ILE A 1133 4.39 7.63 15.80
N ILE A 1134 4.92 8.09 16.94
CA ILE A 1134 6.37 8.31 17.10
C ILE A 1134 7.18 7.02 16.98
N PRO A 1135 6.82 5.87 17.60
CA PRO A 1135 7.68 4.67 17.55
C PRO A 1135 7.89 4.08 16.14
N PRO A 1136 6.89 4.03 15.24
CA PRO A 1136 7.10 3.66 13.84
C PRO A 1136 7.94 4.68 13.06
N LEU A 1137 7.77 5.99 13.29
CA LEU A 1137 8.58 7.01 12.62
C LEU A 1137 10.06 6.93 13.07
N ASN A 1138 10.34 6.91 14.38
CA ASN A 1138 11.70 6.77 14.89
C ASN A 1138 12.40 5.51 14.35
N ARG A 1139 11.68 4.39 14.21
CA ARG A 1139 12.27 3.16 13.64
C ARG A 1139 12.83 3.32 12.23
N CYS A 1140 12.40 4.31 11.45
CA CYS A 1140 13.06 4.69 10.20
C CYS A 1140 14.01 5.88 10.36
N PHE A 1141 13.56 6.96 11.01
CA PHE A 1141 14.28 8.24 11.06
C PHE A 1141 15.50 8.23 12.00
N THR A 1142 15.49 7.40 13.04
CA THR A 1142 16.65 7.23 13.92
C THR A 1142 17.83 6.61 13.17
N LEU A 1143 17.62 5.75 12.16
CA LEU A 1143 18.69 5.21 11.29
C LEU A 1143 19.41 6.28 10.43
N ILE A 1144 18.95 7.53 10.48
CA ILE A 1144 19.51 8.70 9.80
C ILE A 1144 20.16 9.68 10.81
N GLY A 1145 19.92 9.49 12.11
CA GLY A 1145 20.37 10.36 13.21
C GLY A 1145 19.27 11.21 13.86
N VAL A 1146 18.00 10.96 13.53
CA VAL A 1146 16.86 11.79 13.97
C VAL A 1146 16.05 11.13 15.09
N ASP A 1147 15.74 11.88 16.15
CA ASP A 1147 14.77 11.49 17.18
C ASP A 1147 13.58 12.46 17.21
N ILE A 1148 12.40 11.92 16.93
CA ILE A 1148 11.15 12.67 16.81
C ILE A 1148 10.53 12.94 18.19
N ASN A 1149 11.00 12.29 19.27
CA ASN A 1149 10.66 12.71 20.63
C ASN A 1149 11.22 14.12 20.92
N LYS A 1150 12.44 14.44 20.46
CA LYS A 1150 12.98 15.81 20.54
C LYS A 1150 12.09 16.79 19.80
N TRP A 1151 11.67 16.48 18.56
CA TRP A 1151 10.76 17.33 17.80
C TRP A 1151 9.42 17.56 18.51
N PHE A 1152 8.77 16.50 19.02
CA PHE A 1152 7.51 16.61 19.75
C PHE A 1152 7.66 17.38 21.07
N ASN A 1153 8.73 17.15 21.83
CA ASN A 1153 9.00 17.90 23.06
C ASN A 1153 9.37 19.37 22.80
N SER A 1154 9.93 19.70 21.63
CA SER A 1154 10.20 21.08 21.20
C SER A 1154 8.96 21.86 20.77
N MET A 1155 7.79 21.21 20.64
CA MET A 1155 6.56 21.91 20.27
C MET A 1155 6.05 22.79 21.43
N PRO A 1156 5.60 24.03 21.18
CA PRO A 1156 5.00 24.86 22.20
C PRO A 1156 3.73 24.19 22.74
N ARG A 1157 3.74 23.83 24.03
CA ARG A 1157 2.63 23.16 24.72
C ARG A 1157 1.48 24.13 25.03
N LYS A 1158 0.89 24.75 24.00
CA LYS A 1158 -0.39 25.45 24.14
C LYS A 1158 -1.46 24.45 24.58
N GLN A 1159 -1.86 24.51 25.85
CA GLN A 1159 -3.03 23.81 26.35
C GLN A 1159 -4.29 24.49 25.79
N VAL A 1160 -4.67 24.12 24.57
CA VAL A 1160 -5.96 24.56 24.00
C VAL A 1160 -7.07 23.81 24.73
N GLN A 1161 -7.53 24.36 25.85
CA GLN A 1161 -8.73 23.90 26.53
C GLN A 1161 -9.95 24.30 25.70
N ILE A 1162 -10.26 23.51 24.65
CA ILE A 1162 -11.49 23.68 23.88
C ILE A 1162 -12.67 23.39 24.81
N GLY A 1163 -13.19 24.43 25.46
CA GLY A 1163 -14.38 24.40 26.29
C GLY A 1163 -15.62 24.39 25.41
N TYR A 1164 -16.21 23.22 25.20
CA TYR A 1164 -17.51 23.13 24.53
C TYR A 1164 -18.61 23.53 25.52
N THR A 1165 -18.90 24.82 25.59
CA THR A 1165 -20.01 25.40 26.35
C THR A 1165 -21.34 25.21 25.61
N SER A 1166 -21.98 24.05 25.79
CA SER A 1166 -23.43 23.98 25.58
C SER A 1166 -24.12 24.68 26.76
N PRO A 1167 -24.96 25.71 26.54
CA PRO A 1167 -25.59 26.44 27.65
C PRO A 1167 -26.60 25.63 28.47
N ASP A 1168 -27.10 24.52 27.92
CA ASP A 1168 -28.42 23.98 28.30
C ASP A 1168 -28.37 22.61 29.02
N SER A 1169 -27.17 22.12 29.35
CA SER A 1169 -27.03 20.78 29.95
C SER A 1169 -27.34 20.77 31.46
N ARG A 1170 -28.60 20.49 31.84
CA ARG A 1170 -29.01 20.19 33.23
C ARG A 1170 -28.45 18.86 33.79
N THR A 1171 -27.58 18.17 33.05
CA THR A 1171 -26.88 16.95 33.48
C THR A 1171 -25.80 17.23 34.53
N ARG A 1172 -25.60 16.28 35.46
CA ARG A 1172 -24.63 16.42 36.57
C ARG A 1172 -23.20 16.70 36.06
N LYS A 1173 -22.60 17.81 36.49
CA LYS A 1173 -21.20 18.17 36.22
C LYS A 1173 -20.26 17.21 36.96
N THR A 1174 -19.56 16.34 36.25
CA THR A 1174 -18.75 15.25 36.86
C THR A 1174 -17.24 15.37 36.63
N ALA A 1175 -16.78 16.28 35.75
CA ALA A 1175 -15.36 16.45 35.44
C ALA A 1175 -14.83 17.84 35.82
N ILE A 1176 -13.61 17.89 36.36
CA ILE A 1176 -12.91 19.11 36.79
C ILE A 1176 -12.78 20.14 35.65
N SER A 1177 -12.74 19.70 34.40
CA SER A 1177 -12.74 20.55 33.20
C SER A 1177 -14.00 21.42 33.02
N HIS A 1178 -15.09 21.16 33.75
CA HIS A 1178 -16.27 22.04 33.78
C HIS A 1178 -16.18 23.15 34.85
N TYR A 1179 -15.14 23.14 35.67
CA TYR A 1179 -14.86 24.16 36.70
C TYR A 1179 -13.71 25.09 36.31
N PHE A 1180 -12.81 24.64 35.43
CA PHE A 1180 -11.75 25.45 34.83
C PHE A 1180 -12.12 25.86 33.39
N THR A 1181 -13.04 26.81 33.24
CA THR A 1181 -13.34 27.42 31.94
C THR A 1181 -12.39 28.60 31.68
N SER A 1182 -11.24 28.33 31.04
CA SER A 1182 -10.50 29.37 30.33
C SER A 1182 -11.35 29.82 29.13
N THR A 1183 -11.85 31.05 29.15
CA THR A 1183 -12.60 31.64 28.03
C THR A 1183 -11.64 32.17 26.98
N ASP A 1184 -10.99 31.25 26.26
CA ASP A 1184 -10.11 31.58 25.13
C ASP A 1184 -10.86 32.44 24.09
N CYS A 1185 -10.20 33.50 23.60
CA CYS A 1185 -10.76 34.43 22.64
C CYS A 1185 -11.19 33.71 21.35
N VAL A 1186 -12.49 33.82 21.00
CA VAL A 1186 -13.09 33.14 19.84
C VAL A 1186 -12.45 33.56 18.51
N ILE A 1187 -11.78 34.72 18.47
CA ILE A 1187 -11.13 35.27 17.27
C ILE A 1187 -9.68 34.77 17.16
N CYS A 1188 -8.81 35.17 18.09
CA CYS A 1188 -7.34 34.96 18.04
C CYS A 1188 -6.81 33.79 18.91
N SER A 1189 -7.64 33.20 19.78
CA SER A 1189 -7.25 32.14 20.74
C SER A 1189 -6.08 32.51 21.68
N GLN A 1190 -6.00 33.78 22.08
CA GLN A 1190 -5.38 34.20 23.34
C GLN A 1190 -6.36 33.95 24.51
N GLN A 1191 -5.88 33.89 25.75
CA GLN A 1191 -6.75 33.80 26.92
C GLN A 1191 -7.56 35.10 27.11
N ALA A 1192 -8.85 34.99 27.43
CA ALA A 1192 -9.71 36.12 27.78
C ALA A 1192 -10.61 35.75 28.98
N GLN A 1193 -11.45 36.69 29.42
CA GLN A 1193 -12.48 36.46 30.43
C GLN A 1193 -13.89 36.47 29.80
N GLU A 1194 -14.19 37.44 28.93
CA GLU A 1194 -15.49 37.58 28.26
C GLU A 1194 -15.59 36.84 26.91
N GLY A 1195 -14.63 35.97 26.58
CA GLY A 1195 -14.60 35.23 25.30
C GLY A 1195 -14.11 36.03 24.09
N ILE A 1196 -13.82 37.32 24.27
CA ILE A 1196 -13.00 38.16 23.37
C ILE A 1196 -11.91 38.82 24.23
N CYS A 1197 -10.68 38.92 23.70
CA CYS A 1197 -9.58 39.65 24.35
C CYS A 1197 -9.62 41.14 24.00
N VAL A 1198 -8.97 41.97 24.84
CA VAL A 1198 -8.94 43.44 24.68
C VAL A 1198 -8.44 43.86 23.29
N ASP A 1199 -7.39 43.20 22.76
CA ASP A 1199 -6.86 43.45 21.41
C ASP A 1199 -7.94 43.33 20.32
N CYS A 1200 -8.77 42.29 20.38
CA CYS A 1200 -9.85 42.06 19.43
C CYS A 1200 -11.10 42.92 19.71
N GLN A 1201 -11.31 43.37 20.95
CA GLN A 1201 -12.37 44.31 21.30
C GLN A 1201 -12.07 45.72 20.77
N ASN A 1202 -10.78 46.11 20.76
CA ASN A 1202 -10.30 47.37 20.18
C ASN A 1202 -10.40 47.40 18.63
N ALA A 1203 -10.59 46.26 17.97
CA ALA A 1203 -10.72 46.13 16.51
C ALA A 1203 -12.08 45.53 16.08
N PRO A 1204 -13.23 46.14 16.46
CA PRO A 1204 -14.54 45.49 16.39
C PRO A 1204 -14.98 45.16 14.96
N GLN A 1205 -14.55 45.93 13.96
CA GLN A 1205 -14.87 45.66 12.54
C GLN A 1205 -14.15 44.41 12.00
N GLU A 1206 -12.86 44.24 12.31
CA GLU A 1206 -12.08 43.06 11.92
C GLU A 1206 -12.53 41.82 12.70
N ALA A 1207 -12.82 42.00 14.00
CA ALA A 1207 -13.44 40.99 14.86
C ALA A 1207 -14.75 40.47 14.28
N MET A 1208 -15.69 41.38 13.97
CA MET A 1208 -16.98 41.05 13.37
C MET A 1208 -16.83 40.40 11.98
N ALA A 1209 -15.97 40.94 11.11
CA ALA A 1209 -15.71 40.34 9.79
C ALA A 1209 -15.15 38.91 9.90
N THR A 1210 -14.26 38.68 10.86
CA THR A 1210 -13.70 37.35 11.16
C THR A 1210 -14.78 36.39 11.70
N LEU A 1211 -15.60 36.83 12.65
CA LEU A 1211 -16.69 36.02 13.20
C LEU A 1211 -17.74 35.68 12.13
N GLN A 1212 -18.21 36.66 11.36
CA GLN A 1212 -19.15 36.42 10.25
C GLN A 1212 -18.55 35.48 9.19
N THR A 1213 -17.25 35.58 8.91
CA THR A 1213 -16.58 34.66 7.99
C THR A 1213 -16.53 33.24 8.55
N LYS A 1214 -16.25 33.05 9.85
CA LYS A 1214 -16.31 31.72 10.50
C LYS A 1214 -17.73 31.12 10.43
N VAL A 1215 -18.77 31.90 10.77
CA VAL A 1215 -20.18 31.48 10.66
C VAL A 1215 -20.53 31.06 9.22
N ARG A 1216 -20.30 31.94 8.25
CA ARG A 1216 -20.59 31.67 6.82
C ARG A 1216 -19.84 30.45 6.29
N LEU A 1217 -18.60 30.20 6.75
CA LEU A 1217 -17.84 29.00 6.38
C LEU A 1217 -18.43 27.73 6.99
N TRP A 1218 -18.90 27.76 8.23
CA TRP A 1218 -19.57 26.61 8.88
C TRP A 1218 -20.92 26.29 8.22
N ASP A 1219 -21.77 27.29 8.01
CA ASP A 1219 -23.05 27.15 7.30
C ASP A 1219 -22.84 26.61 5.88
N ARG A 1220 -21.86 27.17 5.15
CA ARG A 1220 -21.51 26.68 3.81
C ARG A 1220 -21.05 25.22 3.86
N SER A 1221 -20.11 24.88 4.75
CA SER A 1221 -19.58 23.51 4.88
C SER A 1221 -20.69 22.51 5.20
N TYR A 1222 -21.64 22.89 6.05
CA TYR A 1222 -22.78 22.05 6.40
C TYR A 1222 -23.72 21.81 5.23
N ASN A 1223 -24.06 22.88 4.48
CA ASN A 1223 -24.92 22.76 3.31
C ASN A 1223 -24.24 21.94 2.19
N GLU A 1224 -22.95 22.17 1.93
CA GLU A 1224 -22.16 21.40 0.96
C GLU A 1224 -22.05 19.92 1.36
N ALA A 1225 -21.79 19.61 2.63
CA ALA A 1225 -21.73 18.23 3.13
C ALA A 1225 -23.11 17.54 3.16
N SER A 1226 -24.18 18.27 3.50
CA SER A 1226 -25.56 17.75 3.46
C SER A 1226 -25.99 17.40 2.04
N LEU A 1227 -25.66 18.23 1.05
CA LEU A 1227 -25.88 17.95 -0.37
C LEU A 1227 -25.14 16.70 -0.85
N ILE A 1228 -23.94 16.42 -0.33
CA ILE A 1228 -23.21 15.16 -0.61
C ILE A 1228 -23.97 13.95 -0.04
N CYS A 1229 -24.55 14.04 1.17
CA CYS A 1229 -25.37 12.97 1.71
C CYS A 1229 -26.69 12.77 0.94
N PHE A 1230 -27.43 13.84 0.62
CA PHE A 1230 -28.63 13.73 -0.21
C PHE A 1230 -28.34 13.14 -1.60
N SER A 1231 -27.16 13.44 -2.17
CA SER A 1231 -26.69 12.83 -3.42
C SER A 1231 -26.28 11.36 -3.29
N CYS A 1232 -26.10 10.82 -2.08
CA CYS A 1232 -25.70 9.44 -1.83
C CYS A 1232 -26.91 8.56 -1.46
N ASP A 1233 -27.83 9.12 -0.68
CA ASP A 1233 -29.09 8.51 -0.28
C ASP A 1233 -30.04 8.38 -1.50
N GLY A 1234 -30.21 9.50 -2.21
CA GLY A 1234 -31.21 9.72 -3.27
C GLY A 1234 -32.34 10.65 -2.83
N HIS A 1235 -32.44 10.95 -1.53
CA HIS A 1235 -33.55 11.70 -0.92
C HIS A 1235 -33.05 12.86 -0.04
N SER A 1236 -33.89 13.86 0.18
CA SER A 1236 -33.58 15.09 0.94
C SER A 1236 -33.91 15.01 2.44
N ASP A 1237 -33.95 13.80 2.99
CA ASP A 1237 -34.51 13.55 4.31
C ASP A 1237 -33.48 13.73 5.45
N LYS A 1238 -33.94 14.01 6.67
CA LYS A 1238 -33.07 14.35 7.82
C LYS A 1238 -32.64 13.16 8.67
N ARG A 1239 -33.10 11.93 8.38
CA ARG A 1239 -32.75 10.73 9.16
C ARG A 1239 -31.29 10.28 8.87
N PRO A 1240 -30.49 9.88 9.87
CA PRO A 1240 -29.03 9.80 9.73
C PRO A 1240 -28.51 8.45 9.20
N CYS A 1241 -27.74 8.47 8.12
CA CYS A 1241 -26.86 7.35 7.74
C CYS A 1241 -25.79 7.11 8.82
N VAL A 1242 -25.63 5.85 9.27
CA VAL A 1242 -24.74 5.45 10.38
C VAL A 1242 -23.44 4.78 9.92
N SER A 1243 -23.06 4.94 8.65
CA SER A 1243 -21.88 4.28 8.05
C SER A 1243 -20.56 4.80 8.62
N LEU A 1244 -19.94 4.02 9.52
CA LEU A 1244 -18.63 4.32 10.13
C LEU A 1244 -17.47 4.28 9.13
N ASP A 1245 -17.65 3.65 7.97
CA ASP A 1245 -16.64 3.56 6.92
C ASP A 1245 -16.67 4.78 5.97
N CYS A 1246 -17.60 5.72 6.17
CA CYS A 1246 -17.75 6.94 5.39
C CYS A 1246 -17.04 8.15 6.06
N PRO A 1247 -16.06 8.81 5.42
CA PRO A 1247 -15.39 9.99 6.00
C PRO A 1247 -16.34 11.18 6.18
N VAL A 1248 -17.39 11.28 5.35
CA VAL A 1248 -18.38 12.36 5.39
C VAL A 1248 -19.19 12.34 6.70
N MET A 1249 -19.42 11.15 7.29
CA MET A 1249 -20.12 11.01 8.58
C MET A 1249 -19.40 11.78 9.70
N TYR A 1250 -18.09 11.57 9.84
CA TYR A 1250 -17.27 12.27 10.83
C TYR A 1250 -17.16 13.78 10.53
N TYR A 1251 -17.13 14.17 9.25
CA TYR A 1251 -17.06 15.56 8.83
C TYR A 1251 -18.37 16.31 9.16
N ILE A 1252 -19.53 15.76 8.79
CA ILE A 1252 -20.84 16.32 9.15
C ILE A 1252 -21.02 16.37 10.67
N ARG A 1253 -20.69 15.30 11.39
CA ARG A 1253 -20.86 15.27 12.85
C ARG A 1253 -20.01 16.33 13.55
N LYS A 1254 -18.82 16.62 13.03
CA LYS A 1254 -18.00 17.76 13.48
C LYS A 1254 -18.66 19.10 13.15
N ILE A 1255 -19.07 19.32 11.89
CA ILE A 1255 -19.69 20.61 11.51
C ILE A 1255 -20.98 20.86 12.31
N GLN A 1256 -21.75 19.83 12.66
CA GLN A 1256 -22.90 19.95 13.57
C GLN A 1256 -22.50 20.51 14.95
N GLN A 1257 -21.36 20.08 15.51
CA GLN A 1257 -20.82 20.59 16.78
C GLN A 1257 -20.23 22.00 16.64
N ASP A 1258 -19.69 22.34 15.47
CA ASP A 1258 -19.23 23.71 15.15
C ASP A 1258 -20.44 24.66 14.99
N ILE A 1259 -21.50 24.25 14.28
CA ILE A 1259 -22.76 25.01 14.13
C ILE A 1259 -23.48 25.24 15.45
N GLN A 1260 -23.43 24.29 16.39
CA GLN A 1260 -23.98 24.47 17.75
C GLN A 1260 -23.34 25.64 18.53
N GLN A 1261 -22.18 26.14 18.10
CA GLN A 1261 -21.51 27.31 18.68
C GLN A 1261 -21.97 28.64 18.05
N ILE A 1262 -22.67 28.63 16.91
CA ILE A 1262 -23.10 29.87 16.21
C ILE A 1262 -23.95 30.78 17.11
N PRO A 1263 -24.97 30.30 17.86
CA PRO A 1263 -25.74 31.16 18.76
C PRO A 1263 -24.88 31.86 19.83
N TYR A 1264 -23.86 31.18 20.33
CA TYR A 1264 -22.91 31.73 21.31
C TYR A 1264 -21.99 32.78 20.66
N MET A 1265 -21.46 32.53 19.45
CA MET A 1265 -20.67 33.52 18.72
C MET A 1265 -21.48 34.76 18.32
N LEU A 1266 -22.76 34.59 17.96
CA LEU A 1266 -23.67 35.71 17.67
C LEU A 1266 -23.98 36.50 18.95
N GLN A 1267 -24.20 35.84 20.10
CA GLN A 1267 -24.38 36.51 21.38
C GLN A 1267 -23.14 37.32 21.81
N ILE A 1268 -21.93 36.79 21.57
CA ILE A 1268 -20.68 37.53 21.80
C ILE A 1268 -20.60 38.74 20.87
N ALA A 1269 -20.90 38.57 19.58
CA ALA A 1269 -20.86 39.65 18.61
C ALA A 1269 -21.83 40.80 18.95
N SER A 1270 -23.02 40.49 19.49
CA SER A 1270 -23.99 41.51 19.92
C SER A 1270 -23.67 42.14 21.27
N LYS A 1271 -23.04 41.42 22.22
CA LYS A 1271 -22.80 41.92 23.59
C LYS A 1271 -21.43 42.58 23.81
N SER A 1272 -20.38 42.11 23.14
CA SER A 1272 -19.00 42.54 23.44
C SER A 1272 -18.42 43.52 22.42
N LEU A 1273 -19.06 43.69 21.26
CA LEU A 1273 -18.61 44.57 20.17
C LEU A 1273 -19.50 45.81 19.93
N ASN A 1274 -20.64 45.92 20.63
CA ASN A 1274 -21.57 47.07 20.60
C ASN A 1274 -21.90 47.60 19.18
N LEU A 1275 -22.17 46.69 18.25
CA LEU A 1275 -22.72 46.99 16.93
C LEU A 1275 -24.17 46.50 16.88
N GLU A 1276 -25.12 47.42 16.92
CA GLU A 1276 -26.54 47.14 16.67
C GLU A 1276 -26.77 46.68 15.21
N PHE A 1277 -27.86 45.95 14.98
CA PHE A 1277 -28.15 45.20 13.76
C PHE A 1277 -29.60 45.38 13.30
#